data_AF-A0A970EP69-F1
#
_entry.id   AF-A0A970EP69-F1
#
_cell.length_a   1.000
_cell.length_b   1.000
_cell.length_c   1.000
_cell.angle_alpha   90.00
_cell.angle_beta   90.00
_cell.angle_gamma   90.00
#
_symmetry.space_group_name_H-M   'P 1'
#
loop_
_entity.id
_entity.type
_entity.pdbx_description
1 polymer ?
#
loop_
_entity_poly.entity_id
_entity_poly.type
_entity_poly.pdbx_seq_one_letter_code
_entity_poly.pdbx_strand_id
1 'polypeptide(L)'
;ICPETDVAIELGGEDAKIIYLSDGLEQRMNGTCAGGTGAFIDQMAVLLNTDAQGLNEMAKRHSTIYPIAARCGVFAKTDIQPLLNEGAAPEDIAASVFQAVVIQTISGLACGRPLKGNIAFLGGPLYFLSELRQRFISALNLAPEQVVFPAHSQLINAIGAALSSDDQEPSMLADLIKAAEAAVRLTTEEAPRLRPLFKDCAELAEFQLRHAANRVRRGDLSQHTGDVYLGIDAGSTTTKLALIDDHGTLLYSHYGSNHGSPLQAVADALQALYARIPAGAVLRNAAVTGYGEGLIKAALRVDLGEIETIAHYKGADFFCPGVDFVLDIGGQDMKCMRIRDGVIENVLLNEACSSGCGSFLETFAKSLDMTVEAFAAEALTAERPVDLGSRCTVFMNSRVKQAQKEGACVGDISAGLSYSVVKNALFKVIKIRQPHELGQKIVVQGGTFHNDAVLRAFELLTGGTAVRPDIAGIMGAFGAALIAKERCPQGHRSSLLGPEELAQLDVKTTKTRCGLCGNNCLLTINRFGKTGRFISGNRCERGAGGTRNPNQLPNVVAQRYARLFSYAPLPLDQAPRGRIGIPRVLNMYEDYPFWFTFFTKLGFRVELSDPSSKELYERGIDSMPSESVCYPGKMAHGHIANLVDKECPVIFYPCITKTAKEQPDADNHFNCPIVASYPEVIKNNLERLREKDILLLHPFLPLDSRERLAKRLVEELMPVFGLDTAEIEEAAASAWQEQMRFRSDVQAMGERALARIQAEEVPGIVLAGRPYHIDPEIHHGIPELINSLGMAVLTEDSIAHLGRVERPLRVVDQWAYHSRLYAAAAFVATQPNLELVQLNSFGCGLDAITTDQVQEILAAKGKLYTVLKIDEVSSLGAARIRLRSLQAAMRERAQVSSAKPQPYAFKKRVFQKWMKDRHTILAPQMSPIHFELLESALRYSGYNVEVLPSVDHTAVEEGLKYVNNDACYPAIIVVGQIISALRSGRYDLQNISVMITQTGGQCRATNYIGLLRRALKDAGFGQVPVISISAQGLEKSGFKFTPGLIHRGLMAVVYGDCLMQLLYRVRPYEAEPGSATSLYRKWAQTCKASLAKLDPRTYARNLMEMVQEFDTLPLVNRIKPRVGIVGEILVKYHPTANNGVVETVEREGAEAVVPGLVDFLNYSLAGVAFKYRYLSGTRLSQVLANTAIEILELYRRPLKQALARSKRFTSPHTIWEIAQKAKQVLSLGHQAGEGWLLTGEMIKLIEAGVENIICMQPFA
;
A
#
# COMPACT_ATOMS: atom_id res chain seq x y z
N ILE A 1 37.38 16.30 10.11
CA ILE A 1 37.27 15.37 11.26
C ILE A 1 37.64 13.95 10.85
N CYS A 2 37.08 13.39 9.75
CA CYS A 2 37.48 12.08 9.20
C CYS A 2 37.67 12.18 7.67
N PRO A 3 38.79 12.74 7.18
CA PRO A 3 39.01 13.01 5.75
C PRO A 3 39.05 11.76 4.86
N GLU A 4 39.31 10.59 5.43
CA GLU A 4 39.36 9.29 4.76
C GLU A 4 37.99 8.66 4.47
N THR A 5 36.89 9.32 4.87
CA THR A 5 35.53 8.77 4.75
C THR A 5 35.01 8.90 3.32
N ASP A 6 34.60 7.78 2.73
CA ASP A 6 33.93 7.74 1.42
C ASP A 6 32.42 7.91 1.55
N VAL A 7 31.84 7.27 2.58
CA VAL A 7 30.40 7.27 2.85
C VAL A 7 30.15 7.43 4.35
N ALA A 8 29.21 8.28 4.75
CA ALA A 8 28.75 8.37 6.13
C ALA A 8 27.31 7.86 6.27
N ILE A 9 27.08 6.99 7.23
CA ILE A 9 25.75 6.54 7.65
C ILE A 9 25.44 7.23 8.98
N GLU A 10 24.45 8.12 8.98
CA GLU A 10 23.98 8.83 10.17
C GLU A 10 22.59 8.31 10.56
N LEU A 11 22.44 7.86 11.81
CA LEU A 11 21.12 7.55 12.37
C LEU A 11 20.79 8.54 13.48
N GLY A 12 19.66 9.22 13.34
CA GLY A 12 19.05 10.07 14.35
C GLY A 12 17.78 9.45 14.95
N GLY A 13 17.02 10.27 15.68
CA GLY A 13 15.77 9.84 16.30
C GLY A 13 14.67 9.57 15.26
N GLU A 14 14.41 10.53 14.37
CA GLU A 14 13.37 10.43 13.33
C GLU A 14 13.94 10.41 11.91
N ASP A 15 15.22 10.70 11.76
CA ASP A 15 15.93 10.73 10.48
C ASP A 15 17.06 9.69 10.42
N ALA A 16 17.32 9.23 9.21
CA ALA A 16 18.42 8.38 8.82
C ALA A 16 18.98 8.96 7.52
N LYS A 17 20.30 9.13 7.44
CA LYS A 17 20.97 9.73 6.28
C LYS A 17 22.12 8.85 5.81
N ILE A 18 22.31 8.84 4.50
CA ILE A 18 23.52 8.35 3.85
C ILE A 18 24.11 9.51 3.08
N ILE A 19 25.36 9.84 3.38
CA ILE A 19 26.10 10.92 2.73
C ILE A 19 27.26 10.29 1.97
N TYR A 20 27.25 10.41 0.65
CA TYR A 20 28.37 10.04 -0.20
C TYR A 20 29.28 11.25 -0.35
N LEU A 21 30.55 11.08 0.03
CA LEU A 21 31.57 12.12 -0.02
C LEU A 21 32.49 11.95 -1.24
N SER A 22 32.69 10.71 -1.68
CA SER A 22 33.45 10.35 -2.88
C SER A 22 32.57 10.40 -4.14
N ASP A 23 33.16 10.79 -5.28
CA ASP A 23 32.50 10.94 -6.59
C ASP A 23 31.31 11.93 -6.60
N GLY A 24 31.42 12.99 -5.81
CA GLY A 24 30.42 14.06 -5.70
C GLY A 24 29.57 13.95 -4.45
N LEU A 25 29.32 15.10 -3.81
CA LEU A 25 28.54 15.19 -2.58
C LEU A 25 27.08 14.85 -2.87
N GLU A 26 26.61 13.74 -2.34
CA GLU A 26 25.21 13.33 -2.42
C GLU A 26 24.69 12.98 -1.03
N GLN A 27 23.59 13.59 -0.63
CA GLN A 27 22.92 13.27 0.62
C GLN A 27 21.57 12.62 0.32
N ARG A 28 21.31 11.52 1.01
CA ARG A 28 20.04 10.82 0.99
C ARG A 28 19.51 10.74 2.40
N MET A 29 18.23 10.98 2.55
CA MET A 29 17.56 10.97 3.84
C MET A 29 16.24 10.21 3.70
N ASN A 30 15.85 9.50 4.75
CA ASN A 30 14.56 8.84 4.77
C ASN A 30 13.44 9.89 4.66
N GLY A 31 12.32 9.48 4.07
CA GLY A 31 11.11 10.30 4.12
C GLY A 31 10.57 10.40 5.55
N THR A 32 9.35 10.91 5.70
CA THR A 32 8.67 11.07 7.00
C THR A 32 8.44 9.79 7.82
N CYS A 33 8.82 8.61 7.32
CA CYS A 33 8.67 7.36 8.04
C CYS A 33 9.87 7.12 8.97
N ALA A 34 9.61 6.89 10.25
CA ALA A 34 10.60 6.52 11.26
C ALA A 34 11.11 5.06 11.13
N GLY A 35 10.78 4.34 10.04
CA GLY A 35 11.33 3.01 9.77
C GLY A 35 12.83 3.09 9.59
N GLY A 36 13.57 2.28 10.35
CA GLY A 36 15.04 2.30 10.30
C GLY A 36 15.72 3.44 11.07
N THR A 37 15.02 4.11 12.00
CA THR A 37 15.58 5.19 12.84
C THR A 37 15.58 4.84 14.32
N GLY A 38 16.10 5.73 15.18
CA GLY A 38 16.08 5.55 16.65
C GLY A 38 14.66 5.40 17.23
N ALA A 39 13.68 6.15 16.72
CA ALA A 39 12.29 6.05 17.18
C ALA A 39 11.65 4.68 16.92
N PHE A 40 12.08 3.96 15.87
CA PHE A 40 11.69 2.57 15.67
C PHE A 40 12.27 1.67 16.77
N ILE A 41 13.53 1.85 17.11
CA ILE A 41 14.22 1.09 18.16
C ILE A 41 13.51 1.30 19.51
N ASP A 42 13.17 2.54 19.86
CA ASP A 42 12.44 2.86 21.09
C ASP A 42 11.09 2.14 21.15
N GLN A 43 10.35 2.12 20.04
CA GLN A 43 9.07 1.40 19.96
C GLN A 43 9.21 -0.11 20.16
N MET A 44 10.31 -0.70 19.68
CA MET A 44 10.58 -2.13 19.84
C MET A 44 11.11 -2.45 21.25
N ALA A 45 11.88 -1.55 21.85
CA ALA A 45 12.32 -1.68 23.24
C ALA A 45 11.11 -1.69 24.19
N VAL A 46 10.16 -0.75 24.01
CA VAL A 46 8.91 -0.73 24.78
C VAL A 46 8.11 -2.02 24.60
N LEU A 47 8.07 -2.60 23.39
CA LEU A 47 7.40 -3.87 23.15
C LEU A 47 8.01 -5.03 23.97
N LEU A 48 9.33 -5.02 24.16
CA LEU A 48 10.06 -6.00 24.97
C LEU A 48 10.18 -5.60 26.45
N ASN A 49 9.42 -4.59 26.89
CA ASN A 49 9.45 -4.05 28.26
C ASN A 49 10.87 -3.65 28.71
N THR A 50 11.63 -3.01 27.83
CA THR A 50 12.99 -2.53 28.10
C THR A 50 13.21 -1.15 27.45
N ASP A 51 14.40 -0.60 27.59
CA ASP A 51 14.84 0.62 26.88
C ASP A 51 15.84 0.26 25.76
N ALA A 52 16.29 1.25 25.00
CA ALA A 52 17.22 1.01 23.89
C ALA A 52 18.54 0.36 24.33
N GLN A 53 19.03 0.67 25.55
CA GLN A 53 20.24 0.04 26.08
C GLN A 53 20.01 -1.41 26.49
N GLY A 54 18.90 -1.70 27.17
CA GLY A 54 18.52 -3.06 27.52
C GLY A 54 18.30 -3.92 26.27
N LEU A 55 17.74 -3.35 25.20
CA LEU A 55 17.66 -4.01 23.90
C LEU A 55 19.07 -4.36 23.35
N ASN A 56 20.05 -3.46 23.48
CA ASN A 56 21.44 -3.72 23.09
C ASN A 56 22.07 -4.86 23.90
N GLU A 57 21.87 -4.88 25.22
CA GLU A 57 22.39 -5.95 26.09
C GLU A 57 21.72 -7.31 25.84
N MET A 58 20.43 -7.32 25.49
CA MET A 58 19.72 -8.52 25.04
C MET A 58 20.31 -9.04 23.72
N ALA A 59 20.51 -8.16 22.74
CA ALA A 59 21.01 -8.53 21.42
C ALA A 59 22.40 -9.18 21.46
N LYS A 60 23.27 -8.84 22.41
CA LYS A 60 24.59 -9.49 22.60
C LYS A 60 24.51 -11.01 22.81
N ARG A 61 23.39 -11.49 23.35
CA ARG A 61 23.19 -12.91 23.72
C ARG A 61 22.35 -13.67 22.68
N HIS A 62 22.08 -13.07 21.52
CA HIS A 62 21.30 -13.72 20.47
C HIS A 62 22.01 -14.97 19.91
N SER A 63 21.19 -15.92 19.47
CA SER A 63 21.61 -17.14 18.78
C SER A 63 21.07 -17.21 17.36
N THR A 64 19.94 -16.54 17.11
CA THR A 64 19.18 -16.62 15.86
C THR A 64 18.66 -15.25 15.48
N ILE A 65 18.61 -14.98 14.16
CA ILE A 65 17.98 -13.79 13.60
C ILE A 65 16.70 -14.21 12.88
N TYR A 66 15.59 -13.64 13.31
CA TYR A 66 14.29 -13.77 12.70
C TYR A 66 14.08 -12.67 11.65
N PRO A 67 13.40 -12.97 10.53
CA PRO A 67 13.00 -11.93 9.60
C PRO A 67 11.86 -11.10 10.21
N ILE A 68 12.09 -9.79 10.36
CA ILE A 68 11.12 -8.82 10.88
C ILE A 68 10.96 -7.69 9.86
N ALA A 69 9.73 -7.20 9.65
CA ALA A 69 9.50 -6.03 8.81
C ALA A 69 10.10 -4.77 9.43
N ALA A 70 10.88 -4.04 8.64
CA ALA A 70 11.61 -2.88 9.11
C ALA A 70 10.97 -1.52 8.74
N ARG A 71 9.90 -1.56 7.96
CA ARG A 71 9.29 -0.36 7.35
C ARG A 71 8.70 0.60 8.36
N CYS A 72 8.07 0.09 9.41
CA CYS A 72 7.65 0.87 10.55
C CYS A 72 7.42 -0.03 11.77
N GLY A 73 7.40 0.57 12.97
CA GLY A 73 7.22 -0.17 14.21
C GLY A 73 5.88 -0.90 14.32
N VAL A 74 4.91 -0.57 13.48
CA VAL A 74 3.63 -1.28 13.43
C VAL A 74 3.76 -2.66 12.81
N PHE A 75 4.34 -2.75 11.61
CA PHE A 75 4.56 -4.03 10.93
C PHE A 75 5.52 -4.90 11.73
N ALA A 76 6.59 -4.30 12.27
CA ALA A 76 7.52 -5.02 13.14
C ALA A 76 6.81 -5.66 14.34
N LYS A 77 5.90 -4.94 15.00
CA LYS A 77 5.08 -5.49 16.10
C LYS A 77 4.25 -6.70 15.65
N THR A 78 3.61 -6.62 14.48
CA THR A 78 2.80 -7.72 13.91
C THR A 78 3.63 -8.97 13.64
N ASP A 79 4.93 -8.83 13.35
CA ASP A 79 5.83 -9.98 13.15
C ASP A 79 6.43 -10.50 14.46
N ILE A 80 6.81 -9.60 15.37
CA ILE A 80 7.46 -9.94 16.64
C ILE A 80 6.49 -10.63 17.60
N GLN A 81 5.25 -10.15 17.70
CA GLN A 81 4.33 -10.65 18.72
C GLN A 81 3.96 -12.13 18.53
N PRO A 82 3.65 -12.62 17.31
CA PRO A 82 3.48 -14.05 17.08
C PRO A 82 4.72 -14.85 17.46
N LEU A 83 5.93 -14.35 17.13
CA LEU A 83 7.18 -15.02 17.50
C LEU A 83 7.32 -15.13 19.02
N LEU A 84 7.07 -14.06 19.77
CA LEU A 84 7.07 -14.09 21.24
C LEU A 84 6.02 -15.07 21.79
N ASN A 85 4.80 -15.01 21.28
CA ASN A 85 3.70 -15.88 21.72
C ASN A 85 3.95 -17.36 21.39
N GLU A 86 4.76 -17.64 20.38
CA GLU A 86 5.22 -18.98 20.00
C GLU A 86 6.44 -19.46 20.79
N GLY A 87 7.05 -18.60 21.61
CA GLY A 87 8.20 -18.91 22.48
C GLY A 87 9.56 -18.49 21.92
N ALA A 88 9.63 -17.51 21.02
CA ALA A 88 10.91 -16.91 20.62
C ALA A 88 11.55 -16.15 21.80
N ALA A 89 12.87 -16.22 21.90
CA ALA A 89 13.62 -15.58 22.99
C ALA A 89 13.70 -14.07 22.75
N PRO A 90 13.49 -13.21 23.76
CA PRO A 90 13.62 -11.76 23.63
C PRO A 90 14.98 -11.32 23.07
N GLU A 91 16.05 -12.03 23.40
CA GLU A 91 17.42 -11.78 22.90
C GLU A 91 17.52 -11.92 21.37
N ASP A 92 16.90 -12.95 20.81
CA ASP A 92 16.89 -13.16 19.36
C ASP A 92 16.03 -12.09 18.67
N ILE A 93 14.91 -11.69 19.28
CA ILE A 93 14.08 -10.60 18.77
C ILE A 93 14.85 -9.29 18.78
N ALA A 94 15.61 -8.98 19.83
CA ALA A 94 16.41 -7.76 19.93
C ALA A 94 17.44 -7.65 18.80
N ALA A 95 18.20 -8.71 18.51
CA ALA A 95 19.13 -8.72 17.38
C ALA A 95 18.42 -8.62 16.02
N SER A 96 17.24 -9.24 15.91
CA SER A 96 16.42 -9.20 14.70
C SER A 96 15.85 -7.80 14.42
N VAL A 97 15.50 -7.04 15.48
CA VAL A 97 15.10 -5.64 15.39
C VAL A 97 16.23 -4.77 14.84
N PHE A 98 17.47 -4.96 15.30
CA PHE A 98 18.61 -4.25 14.74
C PHE A 98 18.90 -4.65 13.30
N GLN A 99 18.81 -5.94 12.97
CA GLN A 99 18.96 -6.39 11.58
C GLN A 99 17.90 -5.76 10.67
N ALA A 100 16.66 -5.63 11.14
CA ALA A 100 15.59 -4.96 10.43
C ALA A 100 15.96 -3.49 10.15
N VAL A 101 16.39 -2.74 11.17
CA VAL A 101 16.85 -1.34 11.01
C VAL A 101 17.92 -1.23 9.92
N VAL A 102 18.94 -2.09 9.96
CA VAL A 102 20.03 -2.11 8.97
C VAL A 102 19.51 -2.32 7.55
N ILE A 103 18.66 -3.33 7.35
CA ILE A 103 18.07 -3.63 6.04
C ILE A 103 17.25 -2.44 5.54
N GLN A 104 16.47 -1.79 6.41
CA GLN A 104 15.68 -0.61 6.04
C GLN A 104 16.56 0.57 5.62
N THR A 105 17.61 0.87 6.40
CA THR A 105 18.50 1.98 6.10
C THR A 105 19.21 1.76 4.77
N ILE A 106 19.74 0.56 4.52
CA ILE A 106 20.42 0.23 3.27
C ILE A 106 19.43 0.26 2.10
N SER A 107 18.35 -0.51 2.16
CA SER A 107 17.40 -0.61 1.02
C SER A 107 16.67 0.70 0.74
N GLY A 108 16.38 1.49 1.77
CA GLY A 108 15.63 2.74 1.66
C GLY A 108 16.48 3.95 1.24
N LEU A 109 17.78 3.95 1.51
CA LEU A 109 18.67 5.10 1.24
C LEU A 109 19.78 4.80 0.25
N ALA A 110 20.21 3.54 0.09
CA ALA A 110 21.21 3.19 -0.91
C ALA A 110 20.67 3.31 -2.34
N CYS A 111 19.35 3.24 -2.58
CA CYS A 111 18.66 3.62 -3.82
C CYS A 111 19.43 3.41 -5.15
N GLY A 112 20.11 2.27 -5.35
CA GLY A 112 20.88 1.97 -6.57
C GLY A 112 22.35 2.44 -6.58
N ARG A 113 22.87 3.03 -5.50
CA ARG A 113 24.27 3.43 -5.32
C ARG A 113 24.89 2.59 -4.19
N PRO A 114 25.93 1.79 -4.46
CA PRO A 114 26.47 0.87 -3.48
C PRO A 114 27.25 1.58 -2.37
N LEU A 115 27.21 1.02 -1.16
CA LEU A 115 27.93 1.50 0.03
C LEU A 115 29.31 0.84 0.07
N LYS A 116 30.31 1.45 -0.58
CA LYS A 116 31.69 0.94 -0.71
C LYS A 116 32.70 1.94 -0.12
N GLY A 117 33.91 1.47 0.16
CA GLY A 117 35.02 2.29 0.69
C GLY A 117 35.05 2.33 2.22
N ASN A 118 35.56 3.42 2.77
CA ASN A 118 35.61 3.69 4.20
C ASN A 118 34.29 4.31 4.66
N ILE A 119 33.61 3.63 5.58
CA ILE A 119 32.26 4.01 6.03
C ILE A 119 32.30 4.57 7.44
N ALA A 120 31.84 5.81 7.60
CA ALA A 120 31.69 6.47 8.88
C ALA A 120 30.32 6.20 9.51
N PHE A 121 30.30 5.80 10.79
CA PHE A 121 29.06 5.62 11.56
C PHE A 121 28.81 6.82 12.49
N LEU A 122 27.74 7.57 12.22
CA LEU A 122 27.40 8.85 12.85
C LEU A 122 26.05 8.83 13.55
N GLY A 123 25.84 9.77 14.50
CA GLY A 123 24.57 9.95 15.19
C GLY A 123 24.40 9.11 16.46
N GLY A 124 23.37 9.44 17.24
CA GLY A 124 23.14 8.89 18.59
C GLY A 124 23.00 7.36 18.62
N PRO A 125 22.01 6.76 17.95
CA PRO A 125 21.83 5.31 17.86
C PRO A 125 23.10 4.53 17.52
N LEU A 126 23.88 4.95 16.50
CA LEU A 126 25.10 4.25 16.10
C LEU A 126 26.27 4.45 17.07
N TYR A 127 26.24 5.50 17.89
CA TYR A 127 27.19 5.71 18.98
C TYR A 127 26.85 4.82 20.19
N PHE A 128 25.61 4.88 20.68
CA PHE A 128 25.19 4.22 21.92
C PHE A 128 24.93 2.71 21.78
N LEU A 129 24.53 2.23 20.60
CA LEU A 129 24.11 0.83 20.38
C LEU A 129 25.19 0.06 19.60
N SER A 130 26.08 -0.61 20.34
CA SER A 130 27.19 -1.38 19.75
C SER A 130 26.72 -2.49 18.81
N GLU A 131 25.65 -3.20 19.18
CA GLU A 131 25.16 -4.34 18.41
C GLU A 131 24.50 -3.90 17.10
N LEU A 132 23.82 -2.74 17.09
CA LEU A 132 23.30 -2.14 15.86
C LEU A 132 24.44 -1.84 14.88
N ARG A 133 25.52 -1.22 15.36
CA ARG A 133 26.71 -0.95 14.54
C ARG A 133 27.34 -2.25 14.02
N GLN A 134 27.43 -3.28 14.85
CA GLN A 134 27.95 -4.59 14.43
C GLN A 134 27.07 -5.25 13.35
N ARG A 135 25.74 -5.07 13.41
CA ARG A 135 24.84 -5.53 12.34
C ARG A 135 25.10 -4.81 11.02
N PHE A 136 25.35 -3.49 11.02
CA PHE A 136 25.75 -2.77 9.80
C PHE A 136 27.06 -3.32 9.22
N ILE A 137 28.08 -3.49 10.07
CA ILE A 137 29.39 -4.04 9.66
C ILE A 137 29.21 -5.43 9.01
N SER A 138 28.39 -6.29 9.62
CA SER A 138 28.11 -7.63 9.10
C SER A 138 27.30 -7.62 7.80
N ALA A 139 26.29 -6.75 7.68
CA ALA A 139 25.42 -6.69 6.51
C ALA A 139 26.12 -6.10 5.28
N LEU A 140 27.03 -5.15 5.50
CA LEU A 140 27.84 -4.52 4.46
C LEU A 140 29.15 -5.28 4.18
N ASN A 141 29.44 -6.34 4.95
CA ASN A 141 30.66 -7.14 4.87
C ASN A 141 31.94 -6.27 4.90
N LEU A 142 32.00 -5.33 5.85
CA LEU A 142 33.11 -4.38 5.99
C LEU A 142 34.29 -5.03 6.71
N ALA A 143 35.50 -4.83 6.18
CA ALA A 143 36.74 -5.13 6.89
C ALA A 143 36.96 -4.13 8.04
N PRO A 144 37.69 -4.50 9.11
CA PRO A 144 37.95 -3.61 10.25
C PRO A 144 38.54 -2.25 9.86
N GLU A 145 39.37 -2.20 8.80
CA GLU A 145 40.03 -0.99 8.31
C GLU A 145 39.06 -0.04 7.59
N GLN A 146 37.93 -0.55 7.12
CA GLN A 146 36.90 0.22 6.41
C GLN A 146 35.89 0.86 7.37
N VAL A 147 35.98 0.58 8.67
CA VAL A 147 35.05 1.08 9.68
C VAL A 147 35.61 2.36 10.32
N VAL A 148 35.01 3.50 9.98
CA VAL A 148 35.36 4.79 10.58
C VAL A 148 34.37 5.10 11.71
N PHE A 149 34.87 5.24 12.94
CA PHE A 149 34.03 5.55 14.11
C PHE A 149 34.63 6.72 14.91
N PRO A 150 34.17 7.96 14.69
CA PRO A 150 34.68 9.14 15.40
C PRO A 150 34.31 9.12 16.89
N ALA A 151 35.19 9.63 17.77
CA ALA A 151 35.00 9.60 19.22
C ALA A 151 33.73 10.33 19.73
N HIS A 152 33.26 11.34 19.01
CA HIS A 152 32.06 12.12 19.36
C HIS A 152 31.05 12.14 18.20
N SER A 153 30.81 10.97 17.60
CA SER A 153 29.97 10.84 16.41
C SER A 153 28.52 11.29 16.61
N GLN A 154 28.01 11.29 17.85
CA GLN A 154 26.70 11.84 18.24
C GLN A 154 26.63 13.37 18.26
N LEU A 155 27.78 14.06 18.33
CA LEU A 155 27.88 15.53 18.36
C LEU A 155 28.35 16.11 17.01
N ILE A 156 28.53 15.27 16.00
CA ILE A 156 29.23 15.64 14.75
C ILE A 156 28.57 16.82 14.03
N ASN A 157 27.24 16.91 14.03
CA ASN A 157 26.50 18.02 13.41
C ASN A 157 26.71 19.34 14.15
N ALA A 158 26.75 19.31 15.49
CA ALA A 158 27.01 20.49 16.30
C ALA A 158 28.46 20.98 16.12
N ILE A 159 29.41 20.04 16.04
CA ILE A 159 30.82 20.36 15.72
C ILE A 159 30.91 20.95 14.31
N GLY A 160 30.23 20.35 13.33
CA GLY A 160 30.17 20.86 11.95
C GLY A 160 29.56 22.26 11.86
N ALA A 161 28.48 22.54 12.60
CA ALA A 161 27.88 23.87 12.69
C ALA A 161 28.85 24.89 13.28
N ALA A 162 29.54 24.54 14.38
CA ALA A 162 30.57 25.39 14.97
C ALA A 162 31.72 25.67 13.98
N LEU A 163 32.22 24.63 13.28
CA LEU A 163 33.25 24.79 12.26
C LEU A 163 32.78 25.63 11.06
N SER A 164 31.50 25.55 10.68
CA SER A 164 30.95 26.37 9.59
C SER A 164 30.81 27.86 9.96
N SER A 165 30.84 28.18 11.25
CA SER A 165 30.72 29.55 11.75
C SER A 165 32.06 30.29 11.86
N ASP A 166 33.18 29.63 11.56
CA ASP A 166 34.54 30.17 11.73
C ASP A 166 34.78 31.45 10.90
N ASP A 167 34.10 31.57 9.75
CA ASP A 167 34.17 32.73 8.85
C ASP A 167 33.07 33.79 9.12
N GLN A 168 32.24 33.63 10.15
CA GLN A 168 31.14 34.55 10.48
C GLN A 168 31.58 35.60 11.51
N GLU A 169 30.92 36.76 11.50
CA GLU A 169 31.20 37.79 12.51
C GLU A 169 30.80 37.31 13.92
N PRO A 170 31.65 37.51 14.95
CA PRO A 170 31.31 37.17 16.32
C PRO A 170 30.06 37.91 16.81
N SER A 171 29.14 37.20 17.45
CA SER A 171 27.95 37.77 18.08
C SER A 171 27.95 37.55 19.59
N MET A 172 27.35 38.48 20.34
CA MET A 172 27.16 38.28 21.78
C MET A 172 26.01 37.31 22.04
N LEU A 173 26.20 36.37 22.97
CA LEU A 173 25.17 35.43 23.39
C LEU A 173 23.87 36.12 23.83
N ALA A 174 23.97 37.30 24.46
CA ALA A 174 22.82 38.07 24.89
C ALA A 174 21.92 38.54 23.72
N ASP A 175 22.53 38.88 22.59
CA ASP A 175 21.79 39.31 21.40
C ASP A 175 21.14 38.11 20.69
N LEU A 176 21.81 36.96 20.67
CA LEU A 176 21.25 35.69 20.21
C LEU A 176 20.04 35.25 21.06
N ILE A 177 20.11 35.37 22.39
CA ILE A 177 18.99 35.05 23.29
C ILE A 177 17.79 35.96 22.99
N LYS A 178 18.00 37.28 22.89
CA LYS A 178 16.93 38.22 22.54
C LYS A 178 16.31 37.93 21.17
N ALA A 179 17.13 37.61 20.18
CA ALA A 179 16.67 37.25 18.84
C ALA A 179 15.85 35.94 18.85
N ALA A 180 16.28 34.94 19.62
CA ALA A 180 15.55 33.68 19.79
C ALA A 180 14.19 33.90 20.47
N GLU A 181 14.14 34.70 21.55
CA GLU A 181 12.89 35.06 22.23
C GLU A 181 11.91 35.82 21.33
N ALA A 182 12.42 36.68 20.44
CA ALA A 182 11.62 37.37 19.45
C ALA A 182 11.13 36.44 18.33
N ALA A 183 11.95 35.48 17.89
CA ALA A 183 11.60 34.51 16.85
C ALA A 183 10.49 33.54 17.28
N VAL A 184 10.48 33.10 18.54
CA VAL A 184 9.43 32.22 19.11
C VAL A 184 8.04 32.85 19.03
N ARG A 185 7.93 34.19 18.95
CA ARG A 185 6.65 34.90 18.85
C ARG A 185 6.10 35.02 17.42
N LEU A 186 6.90 34.71 16.39
CA LEU A 186 6.56 34.94 14.98
C LEU A 186 6.00 33.70 14.26
N THR A 187 6.04 32.51 14.87
CA THR A 187 5.59 31.26 14.25
C THR A 187 4.37 30.68 14.95
N THR A 188 3.16 31.06 14.54
CA THR A 188 1.93 30.31 14.88
C THR A 188 0.94 30.33 13.72
N GLU A 189 1.14 29.45 12.74
CA GLU A 189 -0.03 28.83 12.10
C GLU A 189 -0.55 27.79 13.10
N GLU A 190 -1.57 28.14 13.90
CA GLU A 190 -2.15 27.20 14.86
C GLU A 190 -2.68 25.94 14.16
N ALA A 191 -2.36 24.76 14.69
CA ALA A 191 -2.98 23.52 14.23
C ALA A 191 -4.53 23.60 14.23
N PRO A 192 -5.21 23.05 13.20
CA PRO A 192 -6.65 23.00 13.14
C PRO A 192 -7.23 22.29 14.38
N ARG A 193 -8.37 22.79 14.88
CA ARG A 193 -8.99 22.35 16.15
C ARG A 193 -10.28 21.56 15.90
N LEU A 194 -10.58 20.62 16.78
CA LEU A 194 -11.80 19.80 16.76
C LEU A 194 -12.82 20.27 17.79
N ARG A 195 -14.06 19.76 17.67
CA ARG A 195 -15.09 19.90 18.70
C ARG A 195 -14.63 19.20 19.99
N PRO A 196 -14.87 19.78 21.19
CA PRO A 196 -14.75 19.06 22.46
C PRO A 196 -15.58 17.77 22.50
N LEU A 197 -15.07 16.74 23.18
CA LEU A 197 -15.78 15.46 23.35
C LEU A 197 -17.11 15.65 24.09
N PHE A 198 -17.11 16.54 25.08
CA PHE A 198 -18.27 16.97 25.83
C PHE A 198 -18.34 18.49 25.81
N LYS A 199 -19.54 19.04 25.64
CA LYS A 199 -19.78 20.49 25.68
C LYS A 199 -19.65 21.03 27.10
N ASP A 200 -20.11 20.23 28.07
CA ASP A 200 -20.15 20.57 29.49
C ASP A 200 -20.19 19.30 30.35
N CYS A 201 -20.10 19.48 31.67
CA CYS A 201 -20.16 18.39 32.65
C CYS A 201 -21.50 17.66 32.69
N ALA A 202 -22.60 18.29 32.25
CA ALA A 202 -23.92 17.66 32.24
C ALA A 202 -24.02 16.60 31.13
N GLU A 203 -23.48 16.90 29.94
CA GLU A 203 -23.39 15.95 28.83
C GLU A 203 -22.52 14.73 29.20
N LEU A 204 -21.43 14.95 29.95
CA LEU A 204 -20.59 13.86 30.49
C LEU A 204 -21.36 12.98 31.48
N ALA A 205 -22.10 13.58 32.41
CA ALA A 205 -22.88 12.84 33.40
C ALA A 205 -24.00 11.99 32.76
N GLU A 206 -24.72 12.53 31.78
CA GLU A 206 -25.74 11.79 31.02
C GLU A 206 -25.13 10.59 30.29
N PHE A 207 -23.99 10.80 29.64
CA PHE A 207 -23.24 9.74 28.96
C PHE A 207 -22.84 8.61 29.92
N GLN A 208 -22.30 8.94 31.09
CA GLN A 208 -21.88 7.95 32.09
C GLN A 208 -23.07 7.15 32.63
N LEU A 209 -24.19 7.82 32.95
CA LEU A 209 -25.41 7.17 33.43
C LEU A 209 -25.96 6.15 32.42
N ARG A 210 -26.03 6.53 31.13
CA ARG A 210 -26.52 5.65 30.07
C ARG A 210 -25.66 4.40 29.91
N HIS A 211 -24.34 4.54 29.90
CA HIS A 211 -23.42 3.41 29.74
C HIS A 211 -23.34 2.52 30.99
N ALA A 212 -23.66 3.04 32.17
CA ALA A 212 -23.70 2.26 33.41
C ALA A 212 -24.86 1.23 33.46
N ALA A 213 -25.86 1.33 32.57
CA ALA A 213 -27.05 0.47 32.54
C ALA A 213 -26.80 -0.92 31.92
N ASN A 214 -25.81 -1.08 31.04
CA ASN A 214 -25.54 -2.32 30.32
C ASN A 214 -24.61 -3.25 31.11
N ARG A 215 -25.13 -3.89 32.17
CA ARG A 215 -24.33 -4.75 33.07
C ARG A 215 -24.59 -6.24 32.88
N VAL A 216 -23.52 -7.04 32.94
CA VAL A 216 -23.64 -8.50 33.04
C VAL A 216 -24.22 -8.91 34.39
N ARG A 217 -25.01 -9.99 34.38
CA ARG A 217 -25.44 -10.66 35.62
C ARG A 217 -24.21 -11.28 36.28
N ARG A 218 -23.98 -10.95 37.56
CA ARG A 218 -22.87 -11.49 38.36
C ARG A 218 -23.41 -12.36 39.50
N GLY A 219 -22.74 -13.47 39.76
CA GLY A 219 -23.00 -14.36 40.90
C GLY A 219 -21.77 -14.48 41.78
N ASP A 220 -21.95 -14.87 43.03
CA ASP A 220 -20.84 -15.16 43.95
C ASP A 220 -20.34 -16.59 43.73
N LEU A 221 -19.11 -16.74 43.22
CA LEU A 221 -18.49 -18.04 42.99
C LEU A 221 -18.40 -18.86 44.29
N SER A 222 -18.16 -18.24 45.44
CA SER A 222 -17.93 -18.96 46.71
C SER A 222 -19.18 -19.70 47.20
N GLN A 223 -20.36 -19.27 46.78
CA GLN A 223 -21.66 -19.82 47.17
C GLN A 223 -22.30 -20.69 46.05
N HIS A 224 -21.64 -20.80 44.90
CA HIS A 224 -22.22 -21.49 43.75
C HIS A 224 -22.13 -23.03 43.90
N THR A 225 -23.20 -23.72 43.49
CA THR A 225 -23.23 -25.18 43.34
C THR A 225 -23.83 -25.53 41.98
N GLY A 226 -23.28 -26.56 41.32
CA GLY A 226 -23.71 -26.96 39.97
C GLY A 226 -22.62 -26.83 38.91
N ASP A 227 -23.05 -26.78 37.66
CA ASP A 227 -22.15 -26.87 36.50
C ASP A 227 -21.62 -25.48 36.12
N VAL A 228 -20.30 -25.41 35.90
CA VAL A 228 -19.61 -24.19 35.47
C VAL A 228 -18.81 -24.43 34.19
N TYR A 229 -18.65 -23.37 33.40
CA TYR A 229 -17.95 -23.40 32.12
C TYR A 229 -16.92 -22.29 32.06
N LEU A 230 -15.73 -22.61 31.56
CA LEU A 230 -14.61 -21.69 31.51
C LEU A 230 -14.32 -21.25 30.08
N GLY A 231 -14.14 -19.94 29.91
CA GLY A 231 -13.55 -19.36 28.71
C GLY A 231 -12.21 -18.74 29.01
N ILE A 232 -11.23 -19.00 28.15
CA ILE A 232 -9.88 -18.45 28.22
C ILE A 232 -9.65 -17.67 26.92
N ASP A 233 -9.31 -16.39 27.02
CA ASP A 233 -8.83 -15.60 25.90
C ASP A 233 -7.33 -15.30 26.11
N ALA A 234 -6.50 -16.03 25.38
CA ALA A 234 -5.06 -15.85 25.32
C ALA A 234 -4.73 -14.86 24.20
N GLY A 235 -4.99 -13.59 24.47
CA GLY A 235 -4.74 -12.49 23.54
C GLY A 235 -3.25 -12.22 23.32
N SER A 236 -2.95 -11.35 22.36
CA SER A 236 -1.57 -11.06 21.97
C SER A 236 -0.74 -10.41 23.09
N THR A 237 -1.37 -9.60 23.94
CA THR A 237 -0.75 -8.83 25.04
C THR A 237 -1.37 -9.11 26.41
N THR A 238 -2.53 -9.75 26.44
CA THR A 238 -3.37 -9.86 27.63
C THR A 238 -4.00 -11.24 27.74
N THR A 239 -4.10 -11.71 28.97
CA THR A 239 -4.75 -12.97 29.36
C THR A 239 -6.05 -12.66 30.05
N LYS A 240 -7.15 -13.30 29.61
CA LYS A 240 -8.48 -13.13 30.21
C LYS A 240 -9.14 -14.46 30.48
N LEU A 241 -9.81 -14.56 31.62
CA LEU A 241 -10.65 -15.70 31.99
C LEU A 241 -12.06 -15.21 32.28
N ALA A 242 -13.05 -16.02 31.92
CA ALA A 242 -14.45 -15.84 32.33
C ALA A 242 -15.03 -17.20 32.72
N LEU A 243 -15.50 -17.32 33.96
CA LEU A 243 -16.22 -18.49 34.45
C LEU A 243 -17.71 -18.16 34.54
N ILE A 244 -18.55 -18.98 33.91
CA ILE A 244 -20.00 -18.79 33.89
C ILE A 244 -20.75 -20.03 34.40
N ASP A 245 -21.98 -19.83 34.87
CA ASP A 245 -22.93 -20.90 35.21
C ASP A 245 -23.78 -21.36 34.00
N ASP A 246 -24.67 -22.33 34.23
CA ASP A 246 -25.67 -22.82 33.25
C ASP A 246 -26.63 -21.74 32.72
N HIS A 247 -26.74 -20.57 33.37
CA HIS A 247 -27.59 -19.46 32.93
C HIS A 247 -26.81 -18.36 32.20
N GLY A 248 -25.48 -18.48 32.10
CA GLY A 248 -24.61 -17.45 31.55
C GLY A 248 -24.31 -16.30 32.52
N THR A 249 -24.52 -16.50 33.83
CA THR A 249 -24.13 -15.56 34.88
C THR A 249 -22.61 -15.59 35.06
N LEU A 250 -21.96 -14.43 35.12
CA LEU A 250 -20.52 -14.34 35.36
C LEU A 250 -20.20 -14.56 36.84
N LEU A 251 -19.48 -15.64 37.15
CA LEU A 251 -19.08 -16.00 38.52
C LEU A 251 -17.66 -15.51 38.87
N TYR A 252 -16.77 -15.52 37.89
CA TYR A 252 -15.39 -15.07 38.05
C TYR A 252 -14.84 -14.50 36.74
N SER A 253 -14.00 -13.48 36.85
CA SER A 253 -13.23 -12.98 35.73
C SER A 253 -11.80 -12.62 36.12
N HIS A 254 -10.90 -12.69 35.14
CA HIS A 254 -9.53 -12.22 35.23
C HIS A 254 -9.18 -11.41 33.98
N TYR A 255 -8.40 -10.35 34.16
CA TYR A 255 -7.79 -9.57 33.09
C TYR A 255 -6.39 -9.16 33.54
N GLY A 256 -5.37 -9.51 32.76
CA GLY A 256 -3.99 -9.16 33.08
C GLY A 256 -3.10 -9.13 31.83
N SER A 257 -1.95 -8.46 31.92
CA SER A 257 -0.93 -8.54 30.88
C SER A 257 -0.29 -9.93 30.86
N ASN A 258 0.04 -10.43 29.67
CA ASN A 258 0.77 -11.69 29.55
C ASN A 258 2.30 -11.52 29.72
N HIS A 259 2.80 -10.28 29.78
CA HIS A 259 4.23 -9.94 29.90
C HIS A 259 5.15 -10.71 28.91
N GLY A 260 4.64 -11.08 27.73
CA GLY A 260 5.38 -11.85 26.74
C GLY A 260 5.44 -13.36 26.98
N SER A 261 4.78 -13.88 28.03
CA SER A 261 4.63 -15.31 28.31
C SER A 261 3.15 -15.71 28.49
N PRO A 262 2.39 -15.88 27.39
CA PRO A 262 0.96 -16.20 27.45
C PRO A 262 0.64 -17.46 28.25
N LEU A 263 1.45 -18.52 28.11
CA LEU A 263 1.22 -19.78 28.79
C LEU A 263 1.38 -19.66 30.30
N GLN A 264 2.42 -18.97 30.77
CA GLN A 264 2.62 -18.76 32.21
C GLN A 264 1.50 -17.90 32.79
N ALA A 265 1.14 -16.80 32.12
CA ALA A 265 0.08 -15.91 32.59
C ALA A 265 -1.29 -16.63 32.69
N VAL A 266 -1.61 -17.51 31.73
CA VAL A 266 -2.82 -18.36 31.82
C VAL A 266 -2.71 -19.36 32.97
N ALA A 267 -1.55 -19.99 33.17
CA ALA A 267 -1.34 -20.93 34.27
C ALA A 267 -1.52 -20.25 35.64
N ASP A 268 -0.94 -19.07 35.84
CA ASP A 268 -1.05 -18.31 37.08
C ASP A 268 -2.51 -17.89 37.35
N ALA A 269 -3.21 -17.43 36.31
CA ALA A 269 -4.63 -17.06 36.40
C ALA A 269 -5.53 -18.27 36.72
N LEU A 270 -5.22 -19.45 36.15
CA LEU A 270 -5.92 -20.69 36.46
C LEU A 270 -5.67 -21.16 37.89
N GLN A 271 -4.43 -21.09 38.40
CA GLN A 271 -4.13 -21.39 39.81
C GLN A 271 -4.94 -20.50 40.75
N ALA A 272 -5.00 -19.20 40.45
CA ALA A 272 -5.79 -18.24 41.21
C ALA A 272 -7.31 -18.49 41.13
N LEU A 273 -7.80 -19.08 40.04
CA LEU A 273 -9.18 -19.51 39.88
C LEU A 273 -9.47 -20.78 40.69
N TYR A 274 -8.63 -21.81 40.56
CA TYR A 274 -8.81 -23.09 41.28
C TYR A 274 -8.86 -22.90 42.80
N ALA A 275 -8.06 -21.97 43.34
CA ALA A 275 -8.09 -21.62 44.76
C ALA A 275 -9.44 -21.04 45.24
N ARG A 276 -10.33 -20.65 44.32
CA ARG A 276 -11.63 -20.01 44.61
C ARG A 276 -12.83 -20.86 44.20
N ILE A 277 -12.64 -21.94 43.44
CA ILE A 277 -13.75 -22.82 43.04
C ILE A 277 -14.20 -23.65 44.25
N PRO A 278 -15.48 -23.57 44.68
CA PRO A 278 -15.98 -24.38 45.78
C PRO A 278 -16.15 -25.85 45.34
N ALA A 279 -16.09 -26.78 46.30
CA ALA A 279 -16.22 -28.21 46.01
C ALA A 279 -17.56 -28.61 45.34
N GLY A 280 -18.61 -27.78 45.50
CA GLY A 280 -19.92 -27.98 44.89
C GLY A 280 -20.03 -27.51 43.43
N ALA A 281 -19.04 -26.81 42.88
CA ALA A 281 -19.01 -26.36 41.49
C ALA A 281 -18.19 -27.33 40.63
N VAL A 282 -18.75 -27.78 39.51
CA VAL A 282 -18.14 -28.76 38.61
C VAL A 282 -17.80 -28.12 37.27
N LEU A 283 -16.51 -28.02 36.94
CA LEU A 283 -16.07 -27.54 35.63
C LEU A 283 -16.37 -28.58 34.55
N ARG A 284 -17.41 -28.33 33.75
CA ARG A 284 -17.89 -29.26 32.72
C ARG A 284 -17.09 -29.19 31.43
N ASN A 285 -16.75 -27.98 31.00
CA ASN A 285 -16.05 -27.76 29.74
C ASN A 285 -15.26 -26.46 29.78
N ALA A 286 -14.17 -26.40 29.02
CA ALA A 286 -13.37 -25.20 28.83
C ALA A 286 -13.11 -24.93 27.35
N ALA A 287 -13.18 -23.66 26.94
CA ALA A 287 -12.80 -23.24 25.60
C ALA A 287 -11.72 -22.17 25.67
N VAL A 288 -10.73 -22.26 24.77
CA VAL A 288 -9.70 -21.24 24.59
C VAL A 288 -9.85 -20.54 23.24
N THR A 289 -9.57 -19.25 23.23
CA THR A 289 -9.54 -18.40 22.06
C THR A 289 -8.35 -17.43 22.10
N GLY A 290 -8.24 -16.53 21.12
CA GLY A 290 -7.15 -15.58 20.97
C GLY A 290 -5.91 -16.17 20.29
N TYR A 291 -4.85 -15.35 20.15
CA TYR A 291 -3.61 -15.72 19.46
C TYR A 291 -2.90 -16.95 20.06
N GLY A 292 -3.01 -17.14 21.37
CA GLY A 292 -2.41 -18.27 22.08
C GLY A 292 -3.20 -19.58 21.99
N GLU A 293 -4.36 -19.61 21.32
CA GLU A 293 -5.29 -20.76 21.28
C GLU A 293 -4.57 -22.11 21.15
N GLY A 294 -3.76 -22.27 20.10
CA GLY A 294 -3.11 -23.55 19.79
C GLY A 294 -2.12 -24.00 20.87
N LEU A 295 -1.30 -23.08 21.38
CA LEU A 295 -0.31 -23.37 22.41
C LEU A 295 -1.00 -23.71 23.74
N ILE A 296 -1.95 -22.88 24.18
CA ILE A 296 -2.66 -23.06 25.44
C ILE A 296 -3.51 -24.33 25.42
N LYS A 297 -4.20 -24.60 24.30
CA LYS A 297 -4.97 -25.83 24.13
C LYS A 297 -4.08 -27.07 24.27
N ALA A 298 -2.93 -27.09 23.60
CA ALA A 298 -2.01 -28.22 23.63
C ALA A 298 -1.32 -28.39 25.00
N ALA A 299 -0.87 -27.28 25.60
CA ALA A 299 -0.14 -27.30 26.87
C ALA A 299 -1.05 -27.62 28.06
N LEU A 300 -2.24 -27.00 28.11
CA LEU A 300 -3.16 -27.11 29.26
C LEU A 300 -4.30 -28.12 29.06
N ARG A 301 -4.36 -28.78 27.89
CA ARG A 301 -5.43 -29.73 27.51
C ARG A 301 -6.83 -29.12 27.57
N VAL A 302 -6.96 -27.88 27.09
CA VAL A 302 -8.27 -27.23 26.99
C VAL A 302 -9.17 -28.00 26.02
N ASP A 303 -10.44 -28.24 26.39
CA ASP A 303 -11.33 -29.11 25.61
C ASP A 303 -11.57 -28.59 24.19
N LEU A 304 -11.91 -27.31 24.09
CA LEU A 304 -12.27 -26.66 22.83
C LEU A 304 -11.29 -25.54 22.49
N GLY A 305 -11.04 -25.37 21.19
CA GLY A 305 -10.35 -24.21 20.64
C GLY A 305 -11.28 -23.54 19.66
N GLU A 306 -11.45 -22.23 19.77
CA GLU A 306 -12.35 -21.47 18.91
C GLU A 306 -11.72 -20.15 18.47
N ILE A 307 -12.10 -19.70 17.28
CA ILE A 307 -11.61 -18.46 16.70
C ILE A 307 -12.22 -17.28 17.47
N GLU A 308 -11.37 -16.30 17.79
CA GLU A 308 -11.70 -15.12 18.58
C GLU A 308 -12.91 -14.35 18.04
N THR A 309 -13.05 -14.22 16.73
CA THR A 309 -14.19 -13.54 16.11
C THR A 309 -15.54 -14.20 16.43
N ILE A 310 -15.58 -15.54 16.52
CA ILE A 310 -16.81 -16.26 16.86
C ILE A 310 -17.12 -16.10 18.35
N ALA A 311 -16.10 -16.20 19.21
CA ALA A 311 -16.25 -15.93 20.64
C ALA A 311 -16.78 -14.51 20.89
N HIS A 312 -16.17 -13.50 20.30
CA HIS A 312 -16.62 -12.10 20.43
C HIS A 312 -18.04 -11.86 19.90
N TYR A 313 -18.41 -12.49 18.78
CA TYR A 313 -19.78 -12.42 18.27
C TYR A 313 -20.77 -13.06 19.26
N LYS A 314 -20.49 -14.27 19.75
CA LYS A 314 -21.34 -14.97 20.72
C LYS A 314 -21.52 -14.19 22.01
N GLY A 315 -20.45 -13.56 22.49
CA GLY A 315 -20.54 -12.63 23.61
C GLY A 315 -21.46 -11.45 23.29
N ALA A 316 -21.28 -10.79 22.15
CA ALA A 316 -22.06 -9.62 21.78
C ALA A 316 -23.57 -9.93 21.60
N ASP A 317 -23.90 -11.04 20.94
CA ASP A 317 -25.30 -11.47 20.73
C ASP A 317 -26.02 -11.81 22.04
N PHE A 318 -25.28 -12.31 23.06
CA PHE A 318 -25.84 -12.53 24.39
C PHE A 318 -26.29 -11.22 25.08
N PHE A 319 -25.53 -10.13 24.92
CA PHE A 319 -25.89 -8.82 25.50
C PHE A 319 -26.90 -8.05 24.66
N CYS A 320 -26.82 -8.17 23.34
CA CYS A 320 -27.69 -7.49 22.40
C CYS A 320 -28.20 -8.50 21.36
N PRO A 321 -29.27 -9.27 21.67
CA PRO A 321 -29.79 -10.27 20.75
C PRO A 321 -30.16 -9.68 19.39
N GLY A 322 -29.66 -10.31 18.33
CA GLY A 322 -29.79 -9.81 16.96
C GLY A 322 -28.93 -8.57 16.71
N VAL A 323 -27.69 -8.58 17.22
CA VAL A 323 -26.69 -7.53 16.98
C VAL A 323 -26.43 -7.38 15.49
N ASP A 324 -26.40 -6.14 14.99
CA ASP A 324 -26.13 -5.85 13.57
C ASP A 324 -24.61 -5.71 13.32
N PHE A 325 -23.92 -5.15 14.31
CA PHE A 325 -22.53 -4.75 14.19
C PHE A 325 -21.77 -4.88 15.50
N VAL A 326 -20.60 -5.51 15.42
CA VAL A 326 -19.71 -5.71 16.57
C VAL A 326 -18.35 -5.12 16.25
N LEU A 327 -17.89 -4.22 17.11
CA LEU A 327 -16.57 -3.59 17.02
C LEU A 327 -15.74 -3.86 18.27
N ASP A 328 -14.71 -4.69 18.10
CA ASP A 328 -13.68 -4.95 19.09
C ASP A 328 -12.46 -4.06 18.79
N ILE A 329 -12.06 -3.17 19.72
CA ILE A 329 -10.78 -2.47 19.64
C ILE A 329 -9.90 -2.95 20.79
N GLY A 330 -9.02 -3.89 20.48
CA GLY A 330 -8.01 -4.41 21.39
C GLY A 330 -6.79 -3.49 21.50
N GLY A 331 -5.77 -3.99 22.19
CA GLY A 331 -4.50 -3.27 22.32
C GLY A 331 -3.77 -3.16 20.97
N GLN A 332 -3.69 -4.24 20.21
CA GLN A 332 -2.87 -4.28 18.98
C GLN A 332 -3.69 -4.42 17.70
N ASP A 333 -4.86 -5.03 17.78
CA ASP A 333 -5.75 -5.22 16.65
C ASP A 333 -7.13 -4.63 16.91
N MET A 334 -7.89 -4.52 15.82
CA MET A 334 -9.32 -4.29 15.90
C MET A 334 -10.04 -5.28 15.00
N LYS A 335 -11.23 -5.67 15.43
CA LYS A 335 -12.07 -6.66 14.74
C LYS A 335 -13.46 -6.08 14.57
N CYS A 336 -13.95 -6.11 13.35
CA CYS A 336 -15.26 -5.64 12.99
C CYS A 336 -16.03 -6.80 12.37
N MET A 337 -17.17 -7.14 12.93
CA MET A 337 -18.08 -8.14 12.38
C MET A 337 -19.38 -7.47 11.99
N ARG A 338 -19.83 -7.71 10.75
CA ARG A 338 -21.18 -7.35 10.29
C ARG A 338 -22.02 -8.62 10.30
N ILE A 339 -23.18 -8.55 10.94
CA ILE A 339 -24.05 -9.69 11.15
C ILE A 339 -25.36 -9.44 10.40
N ARG A 340 -25.85 -10.49 9.73
CA ARG A 340 -27.16 -10.47 9.06
C ARG A 340 -27.83 -11.82 9.29
N ASP A 341 -29.09 -11.78 9.72
CA ASP A 341 -29.89 -12.99 9.97
C ASP A 341 -29.21 -14.00 10.92
N GLY A 342 -28.47 -13.51 11.92
CA GLY A 342 -27.78 -14.34 12.91
C GLY A 342 -26.48 -15.00 12.43
N VAL A 343 -25.99 -14.66 11.22
CA VAL A 343 -24.74 -15.15 10.65
C VAL A 343 -23.79 -13.99 10.38
N ILE A 344 -22.49 -14.23 10.58
CA ILE A 344 -21.46 -13.25 10.24
C ILE A 344 -21.39 -13.12 8.71
N GLU A 345 -21.88 -11.99 8.19
CA GLU A 345 -21.83 -11.66 6.77
C GLU A 345 -20.41 -11.28 6.35
N ASN A 346 -19.69 -10.55 7.20
CA ASN A 346 -18.35 -10.07 6.90
C ASN A 346 -17.51 -9.90 8.17
N VAL A 347 -16.23 -10.25 8.08
CA VAL A 347 -15.22 -10.03 9.12
C VAL A 347 -14.13 -9.13 8.55
N LEU A 348 -13.91 -7.99 9.19
CA LEU A 348 -12.86 -7.04 8.86
C LEU A 348 -11.87 -7.01 10.03
N LEU A 349 -10.61 -7.35 9.74
CA LEU A 349 -9.53 -7.37 10.71
C LEU A 349 -8.47 -6.35 10.29
N ASN A 350 -8.01 -5.58 11.27
CA ASN A 350 -6.79 -4.80 11.15
C ASN A 350 -5.73 -5.49 12.01
N GLU A 351 -4.79 -6.16 11.33
CA GLU A 351 -3.66 -6.84 11.97
C GLU A 351 -2.34 -6.08 11.78
N ALA A 352 -2.30 -5.10 10.87
CA ALA A 352 -1.08 -4.42 10.43
C ALA A 352 -1.05 -2.91 10.72
N CYS A 353 -2.11 -2.33 11.30
CA CYS A 353 -2.24 -0.89 11.51
C CYS A 353 -2.53 -0.56 13.00
N SER A 354 -1.54 -0.03 13.73
CA SER A 354 -1.73 0.39 15.13
C SER A 354 -2.43 1.74 15.26
N SER A 355 -2.68 2.45 14.15
CA SER A 355 -3.25 3.81 14.18
C SER A 355 -4.70 3.87 14.61
N GLY A 356 -5.35 2.71 14.76
CA GLY A 356 -6.70 2.55 15.29
C GLY A 356 -6.80 1.64 16.51
N CYS A 357 -5.72 1.40 17.25
CA CYS A 357 -5.69 0.43 18.36
C CYS A 357 -5.26 1.06 19.70
N GLY A 358 -5.64 0.46 20.83
CA GLY A 358 -5.42 1.01 22.18
C GLY A 358 -3.95 1.14 22.58
N SER A 359 -3.06 0.29 22.06
CA SER A 359 -1.61 0.33 22.37
C SER A 359 -0.95 1.64 21.93
N PHE A 360 -1.54 2.34 20.97
CA PHE A 360 -1.06 3.66 20.57
C PHE A 360 -1.26 4.68 21.68
N LEU A 361 -2.46 4.73 22.26
CA LEU A 361 -2.76 5.59 23.42
C LEU A 361 -1.91 5.19 24.63
N GLU A 362 -1.72 3.88 24.86
CA GLU A 362 -0.88 3.38 25.95
C GLU A 362 0.59 3.76 25.79
N THR A 363 1.17 3.53 24.61
CA THR A 363 2.58 3.86 24.33
C THR A 363 2.80 5.37 24.47
N PHE A 364 1.85 6.18 24.01
CA PHE A 364 1.95 7.62 24.08
C PHE A 364 1.83 8.14 25.53
N ALA A 365 0.87 7.61 26.32
CA ALA A 365 0.74 7.92 27.74
C ALA A 365 2.03 7.59 28.51
N LYS A 366 2.61 6.40 28.28
CA LYS A 366 3.90 6.01 28.87
C LYS A 366 5.05 6.94 28.48
N SER A 367 5.07 7.45 27.24
CA SER A 367 6.11 8.41 26.82
C SER A 367 6.01 9.77 27.52
N LEU A 368 4.87 10.07 28.14
CA LEU A 368 4.64 11.25 28.98
C LEU A 368 4.72 10.92 30.48
N ASP A 369 5.15 9.71 30.85
CA ASP A 369 5.18 9.21 32.24
C ASP A 369 3.79 9.23 32.91
N MET A 370 2.74 8.91 32.14
CA MET A 370 1.35 8.84 32.61
C MET A 370 0.76 7.45 32.45
N THR A 371 -0.22 7.10 33.31
CA THR A 371 -1.08 5.93 33.08
C THR A 371 -2.10 6.22 31.97
N VAL A 372 -2.59 5.17 31.31
CA VAL A 372 -3.56 5.30 30.21
C VAL A 372 -4.88 5.88 30.73
N GLU A 373 -5.26 5.53 31.95
CA GLU A 373 -6.47 6.01 32.62
C GLU A 373 -6.38 7.50 32.92
N ALA A 374 -5.25 7.97 33.44
CA ALA A 374 -5.01 9.40 33.69
C ALA A 374 -4.98 10.18 32.38
N PHE A 375 -4.28 9.66 31.36
CA PHE A 375 -4.23 10.27 30.04
C PHE A 375 -5.62 10.38 29.38
N ALA A 376 -6.46 9.36 29.53
CA ALA A 376 -7.83 9.36 29.03
C ALA A 376 -8.73 10.35 29.79
N ALA A 377 -8.55 10.49 31.11
CA ALA A 377 -9.32 11.42 31.93
C ALA A 377 -9.10 12.88 31.51
N GLU A 378 -7.87 13.27 31.21
CA GLU A 378 -7.52 14.61 30.70
C GLU A 378 -8.24 14.97 29.38
N ALA A 379 -8.59 13.97 28.56
CA ALA A 379 -9.34 14.22 27.32
C ALA A 379 -10.80 14.63 27.57
N LEU A 380 -11.41 14.19 28.68
CA LEU A 380 -12.84 14.41 28.95
C LEU A 380 -13.16 15.88 29.20
N THR A 381 -12.19 16.64 29.71
CA THR A 381 -12.29 18.07 30.01
C THR A 381 -11.57 18.97 29.00
N ALA A 382 -11.11 18.42 27.87
CA ALA A 382 -10.36 19.17 26.85
C ALA A 382 -11.26 20.17 26.10
N GLU A 383 -10.86 21.45 26.12
CA GLU A 383 -11.62 22.54 25.50
C GLU A 383 -11.25 22.81 24.03
N ARG A 384 -10.00 22.51 23.63
CA ARG A 384 -9.48 22.82 22.28
C ARG A 384 -8.73 21.64 21.64
N PRO A 385 -9.37 20.45 21.48
CA PRO A 385 -8.68 19.28 20.96
C PRO A 385 -7.98 19.53 19.62
N VAL A 386 -6.76 18.99 19.46
CA VAL A 386 -5.96 19.15 18.24
C VAL A 386 -6.46 18.19 17.15
N ASP A 387 -6.64 18.67 15.93
CA ASP A 387 -6.89 17.77 14.79
C ASP A 387 -5.58 17.16 14.29
N LEU A 388 -5.31 15.93 14.73
CA LEU A 388 -4.17 15.14 14.27
C LEU A 388 -4.46 14.42 12.93
N GLY A 389 -5.68 14.59 12.40
CA GLY A 389 -6.16 13.96 11.17
C GLY A 389 -6.34 12.45 11.28
N SER A 390 -6.56 11.79 10.15
CA SER A 390 -6.67 10.31 10.08
C SER A 390 -5.37 9.66 9.62
N ARG A 391 -4.19 10.13 10.06
CA ARG A 391 -2.90 9.63 9.53
C ARG A 391 -2.40 8.36 10.25
N CYS A 392 -1.36 7.74 9.72
CA CYS A 392 -0.67 6.62 10.39
C CYS A 392 -0.05 7.10 11.73
N THR A 393 0.13 6.21 12.70
CA THR A 393 0.73 6.51 14.02
C THR A 393 2.03 7.28 13.95
N VAL A 394 2.88 6.95 12.96
CA VAL A 394 4.16 7.63 12.74
C VAL A 394 3.94 9.12 12.45
N PHE A 395 3.08 9.45 11.48
CA PHE A 395 2.75 10.83 11.16
C PHE A 395 1.98 11.53 12.28
N MET A 396 1.13 10.79 13.00
CA MET A 396 0.43 11.34 14.16
C MET A 396 1.42 11.74 15.24
N ASN A 397 2.44 10.93 15.55
CA ASN A 397 3.48 11.30 16.52
C ASN A 397 4.24 12.56 16.11
N SER A 398 4.63 12.69 14.84
CA SER A 398 5.29 13.92 14.36
C SER A 398 4.36 15.13 14.48
N ARG A 399 3.06 14.96 14.20
CA ARG A 399 2.06 16.02 14.38
C ARG A 399 1.80 16.36 15.83
N VAL A 400 1.81 15.38 16.74
CA VAL A 400 1.70 15.62 18.17
C VAL A 400 2.92 16.41 18.67
N LYS A 401 4.14 16.02 18.29
CA LYS A 401 5.35 16.78 18.63
C LYS A 401 5.30 18.21 18.10
N GLN A 402 4.78 18.40 16.89
CA GLN A 402 4.55 19.74 16.34
C GLN A 402 3.52 20.52 17.15
N ALA A 403 2.39 19.91 17.51
CA ALA A 403 1.39 20.53 18.37
C ALA A 403 1.92 20.86 19.77
N GLN A 404 2.82 20.04 20.33
CA GLN A 404 3.54 20.32 21.57
C GLN A 404 4.46 21.54 21.43
N LYS A 405 5.20 21.66 20.31
CA LYS A 405 6.00 22.86 19.99
C LYS A 405 5.13 24.11 19.86
N GLU A 406 3.89 23.96 19.40
CA GLU A 406 2.88 25.01 19.29
C GLU A 406 2.13 25.28 20.62
N GLY A 407 2.43 24.55 21.70
CA GLY A 407 1.87 24.78 23.03
C GLY A 407 0.53 24.08 23.34
N ALA A 408 0.15 23.03 22.61
CA ALA A 408 -1.05 22.23 22.93
C ALA A 408 -0.90 21.49 24.27
N CYS A 409 -1.97 21.48 25.09
CA CYS A 409 -1.98 20.78 26.37
C CYS A 409 -2.15 19.26 26.19
N VAL A 410 -1.86 18.50 27.26
CA VAL A 410 -1.99 17.03 27.27
C VAL A 410 -3.43 16.60 26.99
N GLY A 411 -4.43 17.28 27.57
CA GLY A 411 -5.85 17.00 27.34
C GLY A 411 -6.27 17.20 25.88
N ASP A 412 -5.85 18.30 25.25
CA ASP A 412 -6.15 18.59 23.84
C ASP A 412 -5.53 17.54 22.90
N ILE A 413 -4.31 17.08 23.21
CA ILE A 413 -3.63 16.02 22.49
C ILE A 413 -4.36 14.69 22.69
N SER A 414 -4.72 14.34 23.93
CA SER A 414 -5.41 13.09 24.28
C SER A 414 -6.78 12.97 23.61
N ALA A 415 -7.56 14.07 23.59
CA ALA A 415 -8.83 14.15 22.89
C ALA A 415 -8.64 14.03 21.36
N GLY A 416 -7.63 14.72 20.80
CA GLY A 416 -7.25 14.64 19.40
C GLY A 416 -6.86 13.22 18.96
N LEU A 417 -6.08 12.51 19.78
CA LEU A 417 -5.70 11.12 19.56
C LEU A 417 -6.89 10.18 19.64
N SER A 418 -7.81 10.39 20.59
CA SER A 418 -9.05 9.62 20.72
C SER A 418 -9.93 9.72 19.46
N TYR A 419 -10.11 10.94 18.93
CA TYR A 419 -10.75 11.14 17.62
C TYR A 419 -10.02 10.41 16.50
N SER A 420 -8.70 10.50 16.46
CA SER A 420 -7.89 9.94 15.38
C SER A 420 -7.92 8.41 15.35
N VAL A 421 -7.86 7.75 16.52
CA VAL A 421 -8.01 6.29 16.67
C VAL A 421 -9.34 5.82 16.07
N VAL A 422 -10.43 6.50 16.41
CA VAL A 422 -11.77 6.14 15.92
C VAL A 422 -11.95 6.50 14.43
N LYS A 423 -11.49 7.67 13.97
CA LYS A 423 -11.49 8.05 12.54
C LYS A 423 -10.77 6.98 11.71
N ASN A 424 -9.61 6.50 12.19
CA ASN A 424 -8.84 5.45 11.53
C ASN A 424 -9.60 4.11 11.51
N ALA A 425 -10.17 3.70 12.64
CA ALA A 425 -10.98 2.49 12.73
C ALA A 425 -12.16 2.51 11.74
N LEU A 426 -12.97 3.57 11.78
CA LEU A 426 -14.20 3.70 11.00
C LEU A 426 -13.92 3.89 9.50
N PHE A 427 -13.09 4.85 9.13
CA PHE A 427 -12.98 5.29 7.75
C PHE A 427 -11.87 4.58 6.97
N LYS A 428 -10.82 4.09 7.64
CA LYS A 428 -9.71 3.40 6.95
C LYS A 428 -9.81 1.89 6.98
N VAL A 429 -10.15 1.32 8.14
CA VAL A 429 -10.24 -0.13 8.32
C VAL A 429 -11.61 -0.63 7.90
N ILE A 430 -12.66 -0.15 8.57
CA ILE A 430 -14.04 -0.61 8.31
C ILE A 430 -14.58 -0.03 6.99
N LYS A 431 -14.06 1.14 6.59
CA LYS A 431 -14.48 1.89 5.39
C LYS A 431 -15.98 2.17 5.39
N ILE A 432 -16.51 2.58 6.55
CA ILE A 432 -17.89 3.06 6.60
C ILE A 432 -18.01 4.34 5.79
N ARG A 433 -19.04 4.43 4.96
CA ARG A 433 -19.30 5.62 4.15
C ARG A 433 -20.45 6.42 4.73
N GLN A 434 -21.38 5.71 5.37
CA GLN A 434 -22.53 6.28 6.04
C GLN A 434 -22.80 5.56 7.38
N PRO A 435 -23.21 6.29 8.43
CA PRO A 435 -23.52 5.70 9.73
C PRO A 435 -24.50 4.54 9.72
N HIS A 436 -25.51 4.58 8.85
CA HIS A 436 -26.54 3.53 8.79
C HIS A 436 -26.01 2.15 8.37
N GLU A 437 -24.81 2.08 7.77
CA GLU A 437 -24.15 0.81 7.44
C GLU A 437 -23.78 -0.02 8.68
N LEU A 438 -23.74 0.61 9.85
CA LEU A 438 -23.49 -0.04 11.13
C LEU A 438 -24.74 -0.74 11.71
N GLY A 439 -25.90 -0.58 11.08
CA GLY A 439 -27.17 -1.04 11.63
C GLY A 439 -27.62 -0.21 12.84
N GLN A 440 -28.61 -0.72 13.57
CA GLN A 440 -29.16 -0.05 14.75
C GLN A 440 -28.57 -0.61 16.05
N LYS A 441 -28.28 -1.91 16.07
CA LYS A 441 -27.74 -2.61 17.23
C LYS A 441 -26.23 -2.75 17.11
N ILE A 442 -25.53 -1.74 17.64
CA ILE A 442 -24.07 -1.63 17.62
C ILE A 442 -23.54 -2.03 18.99
N VAL A 443 -22.70 -3.06 19.04
CA VAL A 443 -21.96 -3.46 20.25
C VAL A 443 -20.48 -3.09 20.09
N VAL A 444 -19.94 -2.36 21.06
CA VAL A 444 -18.51 -2.03 21.14
C VAL A 444 -17.87 -2.75 22.32
N GLN A 445 -16.70 -3.33 22.10
CA GLN A 445 -16.00 -4.19 23.06
C GLN A 445 -14.48 -4.11 22.87
N GLY A 446 -13.73 -4.76 23.76
CA GLY A 446 -12.28 -4.65 23.82
C GLY A 446 -11.81 -3.62 24.84
N GLY A 447 -10.58 -3.79 25.32
CA GLY A 447 -10.05 -2.98 26.43
C GLY A 447 -10.03 -1.47 26.14
N THR A 448 -9.90 -1.08 24.88
CA THR A 448 -9.85 0.34 24.49
C THR A 448 -11.17 1.06 24.75
N PHE A 449 -12.32 0.39 24.72
CA PHE A 449 -13.61 1.02 25.01
C PHE A 449 -13.89 1.22 26.50
N HIS A 450 -12.99 0.81 27.39
CA HIS A 450 -12.98 1.33 28.78
C HIS A 450 -12.61 2.82 28.83
N ASN A 451 -11.95 3.34 27.79
CA ASN A 451 -11.70 4.76 27.63
C ASN A 451 -12.97 5.49 27.13
N ASP A 452 -13.59 6.28 28.01
CA ASP A 452 -14.78 7.07 27.71
C ASP A 452 -14.54 8.11 26.59
N ALA A 453 -13.32 8.63 26.45
CA ALA A 453 -12.98 9.56 25.37
C ALA A 453 -13.05 8.90 23.99
N VAL A 454 -12.59 7.64 23.88
CA VAL A 454 -12.67 6.84 22.64
C VAL A 454 -14.12 6.47 22.35
N LEU A 455 -14.88 6.00 23.34
CA LEU A 455 -16.29 5.68 23.18
C LEU A 455 -17.10 6.91 22.75
N ARG A 456 -16.82 8.07 23.34
CA ARG A 456 -17.48 9.32 22.99
C ARG A 456 -17.12 9.77 21.58
N ALA A 457 -15.84 9.70 21.20
CA ALA A 457 -15.42 9.99 19.83
C ALA A 457 -16.14 9.08 18.81
N PHE A 458 -16.37 7.80 19.13
CA PHE A 458 -17.18 6.89 18.32
C PHE A 458 -18.62 7.36 18.15
N GLU A 459 -19.32 7.71 19.23
CA GLU A 459 -20.69 8.21 19.14
C GLU A 459 -20.79 9.51 18.34
N LEU A 460 -19.80 10.40 18.48
CA LEU A 460 -19.76 11.67 17.75
C LEU A 460 -19.49 11.49 16.25
N LEU A 461 -18.59 10.59 15.87
CA LEU A 461 -18.23 10.34 14.48
C LEU A 461 -19.27 9.50 13.74
N THR A 462 -19.95 8.59 14.44
CA THR A 462 -21.04 7.79 13.87
C THR A 462 -22.39 8.52 13.93
N GLY A 463 -22.58 9.46 14.86
CA GLY A 463 -23.88 10.09 15.09
C GLY A 463 -24.92 9.14 15.70
N GLY A 464 -24.51 7.95 16.15
CA GLY A 464 -25.35 6.93 16.78
C GLY A 464 -24.85 6.57 18.18
N THR A 465 -25.66 5.83 18.93
CA THR A 465 -25.27 5.27 20.23
C THR A 465 -24.77 3.84 20.07
N ALA A 466 -23.83 3.44 20.93
CA ALA A 466 -23.35 2.07 21.01
C ALA A 466 -23.69 1.43 22.36
N VAL A 467 -23.86 0.12 22.38
CA VAL A 467 -23.92 -0.68 23.60
C VAL A 467 -22.50 -1.09 23.96
N ARG A 468 -21.98 -0.57 25.07
CA ARG A 468 -20.76 -1.06 25.70
C ARG A 468 -21.13 -1.94 26.90
N PRO A 469 -20.90 -3.26 26.86
CA PRO A 469 -20.99 -4.10 28.05
C PRO A 469 -19.98 -3.64 29.11
N ASP A 470 -20.36 -3.69 30.39
CA ASP A 470 -19.44 -3.37 31.50
C ASP A 470 -18.23 -4.32 31.61
N ILE A 471 -18.29 -5.46 30.91
CA ILE A 471 -17.21 -6.43 30.76
C ILE A 471 -16.51 -6.39 29.39
N ALA A 472 -16.56 -5.24 28.70
CA ALA A 472 -16.00 -5.04 27.36
C ALA A 472 -14.58 -5.65 27.16
N GLY A 473 -13.70 -5.55 28.15
CA GLY A 473 -12.33 -6.08 28.09
C GLY A 473 -12.19 -7.61 28.11
N ILE A 474 -13.21 -8.38 28.50
CA ILE A 474 -13.17 -9.85 28.62
C ILE A 474 -14.19 -10.58 27.74
N MET A 475 -14.80 -9.87 26.79
CA MET A 475 -15.89 -10.41 25.95
C MET A 475 -15.48 -11.65 25.14
N GLY A 476 -14.22 -11.75 24.69
CA GLY A 476 -13.69 -12.94 24.03
C GLY A 476 -13.69 -14.16 24.95
N ALA A 477 -13.21 -14.01 26.19
CA ALA A 477 -13.27 -15.09 27.19
C ALA A 477 -14.72 -15.45 27.54
N PHE A 478 -15.60 -14.46 27.72
CA PHE A 478 -17.01 -14.69 28.03
C PHE A 478 -17.71 -15.46 26.90
N GLY A 479 -17.49 -15.06 25.65
CA GLY A 479 -17.99 -15.77 24.48
C GLY A 479 -17.46 -17.19 24.34
N ALA A 480 -16.17 -17.41 24.63
CA ALA A 480 -15.60 -18.75 24.68
C ALA A 480 -16.28 -19.61 25.76
N ALA A 481 -16.59 -19.06 26.93
CA ALA A 481 -17.31 -19.76 27.99
C ALA A 481 -18.74 -20.17 27.54
N LEU A 482 -19.44 -19.29 26.82
CA LEU A 482 -20.74 -19.60 26.21
C LEU A 482 -20.63 -20.75 25.20
N ILE A 483 -19.58 -20.77 24.39
CA ILE A 483 -19.33 -21.85 23.42
C ILE A 483 -18.99 -23.16 24.13
N ALA A 484 -18.20 -23.11 25.21
CA ALA A 484 -17.91 -24.26 26.05
C ALA A 484 -19.19 -24.88 26.62
N LYS A 485 -20.15 -24.04 27.04
CA LYS A 485 -21.48 -24.47 27.45
C LYS A 485 -22.28 -25.08 26.30
N GLU A 486 -22.44 -24.36 25.19
CA GLU A 486 -23.24 -24.80 24.03
C GLU A 486 -22.77 -26.14 23.45
N ARG A 487 -21.46 -26.39 23.44
CA ARG A 487 -20.84 -27.57 22.84
C ARG A 487 -20.39 -28.63 23.86
N CYS A 488 -20.81 -28.50 25.13
CA CYS A 488 -20.49 -29.49 26.15
C CYS A 488 -21.22 -30.82 25.86
N PRO A 489 -20.50 -31.95 25.70
CA PRO A 489 -21.14 -33.26 25.66
C PRO A 489 -21.86 -33.55 26.99
N GLN A 490 -22.97 -34.27 26.93
CA GLN A 490 -23.78 -34.56 28.11
C GLN A 490 -22.97 -35.38 29.13
N GLY A 491 -22.85 -34.88 30.36
CA GLY A 491 -22.08 -35.54 31.44
C GLY A 491 -20.55 -35.41 31.35
N HIS A 492 -20.02 -34.65 30.39
CA HIS A 492 -18.58 -34.40 30.25
C HIS A 492 -17.98 -33.72 31.49
N ARG A 493 -16.70 -34.00 31.75
CA ARG A 493 -15.85 -33.24 32.68
C ARG A 493 -14.65 -32.75 31.90
N SER A 494 -14.27 -31.50 32.14
CA SER A 494 -13.20 -30.85 31.40
C SER A 494 -11.89 -31.64 31.47
N SER A 495 -11.18 -31.69 30.35
CA SER A 495 -9.85 -32.30 30.20
C SER A 495 -8.71 -31.34 30.58
N LEU A 496 -9.04 -30.12 30.98
CA LEU A 496 -8.12 -29.09 31.45
C LEU A 496 -7.27 -29.61 32.63
N LEU A 497 -5.97 -29.34 32.62
CA LEU A 497 -5.03 -29.78 33.66
C LEU A 497 -5.51 -29.39 35.07
N GLY A 498 -5.38 -30.33 36.02
CA GLY A 498 -5.67 -30.07 37.42
C GLY A 498 -4.63 -29.17 38.10
N PRO A 499 -4.91 -28.65 39.31
CA PRO A 499 -4.03 -27.72 40.02
C PRO A 499 -2.63 -28.30 40.32
N GLU A 500 -2.52 -29.58 40.65
CA GLU A 500 -1.22 -30.24 40.90
C GLU A 500 -0.39 -30.42 39.62
N GLU A 501 -1.03 -30.85 38.51
CA GLU A 501 -0.35 -31.00 37.22
C GLU A 501 0.09 -29.64 36.66
N LEU A 502 -0.72 -28.60 36.87
CA LEU A 502 -0.41 -27.24 36.45
C LEU A 502 0.81 -26.67 37.20
N ALA A 503 0.95 -26.97 38.49
CA ALA A 503 2.11 -26.55 39.28
C ALA A 503 3.42 -27.25 38.87
N GLN A 504 3.33 -28.41 38.21
CA GLN A 504 4.49 -29.19 37.75
C GLN A 504 4.79 -29.00 36.24
N LEU A 505 4.09 -28.07 35.58
CA LEU A 505 4.24 -27.84 34.15
C LEU A 505 5.62 -27.23 33.82
N ASP A 506 6.57 -28.05 33.40
CA ASP A 506 7.84 -27.62 32.84
C ASP A 506 7.76 -27.55 31.30
N VAL A 507 8.20 -26.43 30.75
CA VAL A 507 8.18 -26.15 29.30
C VAL A 507 9.59 -25.98 28.78
N LYS A 508 10.02 -26.92 27.93
CA LYS A 508 11.31 -26.83 27.24
C LYS A 508 11.12 -26.44 25.79
N THR A 509 11.61 -25.27 25.43
CA THR A 509 11.59 -24.77 24.06
C THR A 509 12.90 -25.11 23.37
N THR A 510 12.80 -25.73 22.19
CA THR A 510 13.95 -26.04 21.32
C THR A 510 13.68 -25.52 19.93
N LYS A 511 14.71 -25.05 19.24
CA LYS A 511 14.62 -24.53 17.88
C LYS A 511 15.33 -25.46 16.93
N THR A 512 14.73 -25.70 15.78
CA THR A 512 15.37 -26.51 14.74
C THR A 512 14.92 -26.08 13.35
N ARG A 513 15.75 -26.35 12.36
CA ARG A 513 15.39 -26.18 10.95
C ARG A 513 14.70 -27.46 10.46
N CYS A 514 13.54 -27.29 9.82
CA CYS A 514 12.67 -28.40 9.43
C CYS A 514 13.37 -29.42 8.51
N GLY A 515 14.12 -28.97 7.50
CA GLY A 515 14.84 -29.83 6.55
C GLY A 515 13.97 -30.67 5.61
N LEU A 516 12.65 -30.64 5.74
CA LEU A 516 11.72 -31.55 5.02
C LEU A 516 11.39 -31.12 3.58
N CYS A 517 11.68 -29.87 3.21
CA CYS A 517 11.52 -29.29 1.88
C CYS A 517 12.39 -28.03 1.73
N GLY A 518 12.41 -27.44 0.53
CA GLY A 518 13.21 -26.24 0.22
C GLY A 518 12.93 -25.02 1.11
N ASN A 519 11.75 -24.93 1.73
CA ASN A 519 11.41 -23.82 2.65
C ASN A 519 12.24 -23.84 3.94
N ASN A 520 12.77 -25.00 4.34
CA ASN A 520 13.58 -25.20 5.54
C ASN A 520 13.16 -24.35 6.76
N CYS A 521 11.85 -24.41 7.09
CA CYS A 521 11.21 -23.54 8.07
C CYS A 521 11.96 -23.56 9.41
N LEU A 522 12.10 -22.40 10.07
CA LEU A 522 12.58 -22.32 11.44
C LEU A 522 11.44 -22.70 12.37
N LEU A 523 11.55 -23.85 13.03
CA LEU A 523 10.52 -24.41 13.90
C LEU A 523 10.84 -24.10 15.36
N THR A 524 9.82 -23.66 16.10
CA THR A 524 9.85 -23.58 17.57
C THR A 524 9.10 -24.76 18.14
N ILE A 525 9.79 -25.63 18.88
CA ILE A 525 9.24 -26.85 19.46
C ILE A 525 9.15 -26.66 20.98
N ASN A 526 7.93 -26.48 21.48
CA ASN A 526 7.62 -26.43 22.90
C ASN A 526 7.28 -27.84 23.39
N ARG A 527 8.02 -28.38 24.37
CA ARG A 527 7.77 -29.70 24.98
C ARG A 527 7.25 -29.53 26.39
N PHE A 528 6.17 -30.23 26.72
CA PHE A 528 5.49 -30.19 28.02
C PHE A 528 5.45 -31.61 28.60
N GLY A 529 6.14 -31.82 29.74
CA GLY A 529 6.23 -33.14 30.38
C GLY A 529 6.90 -34.23 29.51
N LYS A 530 6.48 -35.50 29.66
CA LYS A 530 7.11 -36.67 28.99
C LYS A 530 6.66 -36.91 27.53
N THR A 531 5.48 -36.44 27.11
CA THR A 531 4.89 -36.77 25.80
C THR A 531 4.24 -35.59 25.05
N GLY A 532 3.98 -34.46 25.72
CA GLY A 532 3.34 -33.29 25.09
C GLY A 532 4.34 -32.49 24.26
N ARG A 533 3.97 -32.13 23.03
CA ARG A 533 4.72 -31.16 22.22
C ARG A 533 3.79 -30.29 21.39
N PHE A 534 4.15 -29.02 21.21
CA PHE A 534 3.56 -28.10 20.26
C PHE A 534 4.65 -27.53 19.36
N ILE A 535 4.45 -27.60 18.04
CA ILE A 535 5.41 -27.11 17.05
C ILE A 535 4.78 -25.96 16.30
N SER A 536 5.47 -24.83 16.25
CA SER A 536 5.09 -23.63 15.52
C SER A 536 6.20 -23.20 14.55
N GLY A 537 5.97 -22.12 13.79
CA GLY A 537 6.87 -21.69 12.70
C GLY A 537 6.82 -22.57 11.42
N ASN A 538 5.92 -23.56 11.37
CA ASN A 538 5.78 -24.47 10.23
C ASN A 538 4.83 -23.91 9.15
N ARG A 539 5.24 -24.05 7.87
CA ARG A 539 4.40 -23.72 6.70
C ARG A 539 3.48 -24.88 6.26
N CYS A 540 3.68 -26.09 6.79
CA CYS A 540 2.92 -27.28 6.41
C CYS A 540 2.75 -28.25 7.59
N GLU A 541 1.83 -29.21 7.49
CA GLU A 541 1.55 -30.20 8.55
C GLU A 541 2.76 -31.07 8.90
N ARG A 542 3.61 -31.38 7.91
CA ARG A 542 4.84 -32.15 8.13
C ARG A 542 5.75 -31.44 9.14
N GLY A 543 5.86 -30.12 9.03
CA GLY A 543 6.64 -29.31 9.97
C GLY A 543 6.01 -29.23 11.37
N ALA A 544 4.70 -29.42 11.51
CA ALA A 544 4.03 -29.53 12.82
C ALA A 544 4.20 -30.92 13.47
N GLY A 545 4.90 -31.86 12.81
CA GLY A 545 5.07 -33.22 13.30
C GLY A 545 3.90 -34.16 13.03
N GLY A 546 3.00 -33.79 12.10
CA GLY A 546 1.93 -34.65 11.59
C GLY A 546 2.42 -35.65 10.54
N THR A 547 1.78 -36.82 10.46
CA THR A 547 2.00 -37.81 9.39
C THR A 547 1.49 -37.28 8.06
N ARG A 548 2.14 -37.65 6.95
CA ARG A 548 1.72 -37.28 5.59
C ARG A 548 0.26 -37.70 5.40
N ASN A 549 -0.64 -36.73 5.21
CA ASN A 549 -2.05 -37.02 4.97
C ASN A 549 -2.16 -37.87 3.67
N PRO A 550 -2.69 -39.11 3.73
CA PRO A 550 -2.69 -40.03 2.59
C PRO A 550 -3.55 -39.54 1.42
N ASN A 551 -4.57 -38.72 1.70
CA ASN A 551 -5.35 -38.00 0.69
C ASN A 551 -4.79 -36.59 0.49
N GLN A 552 -3.79 -36.44 -0.39
CA GLN A 552 -3.38 -35.11 -0.85
C GLN A 552 -4.54 -34.50 -1.65
N LEU A 553 -5.27 -33.56 -1.05
CA LEU A 553 -6.22 -32.71 -1.76
C LEU A 553 -5.50 -31.99 -2.91
N PRO A 554 -6.21 -31.65 -4.01
CA PRO A 554 -5.60 -30.92 -5.13
C PRO A 554 -4.86 -29.65 -4.67
N ASN A 555 -3.66 -29.46 -5.23
CA ASN A 555 -2.89 -28.22 -5.13
C ASN A 555 -2.36 -27.87 -6.53
N VAL A 556 -3.15 -27.12 -7.29
CA VAL A 556 -2.83 -26.73 -8.66
C VAL A 556 -1.66 -25.75 -8.70
N VAL A 557 -1.43 -24.96 -7.65
CA VAL A 557 -0.29 -24.02 -7.56
C VAL A 557 1.03 -24.79 -7.65
N ALA A 558 1.21 -25.81 -6.81
CA ALA A 558 2.42 -26.64 -6.81
C ALA A 558 2.59 -27.44 -8.12
N GLN A 559 1.50 -27.98 -8.67
CA GLN A 559 1.51 -28.70 -9.94
C GLN A 559 1.92 -27.79 -11.11
N ARG A 560 1.36 -26.57 -11.16
CA ARG A 560 1.68 -25.56 -12.16
C ARG A 560 3.14 -25.11 -12.05
N TYR A 561 3.64 -24.81 -10.85
CA TYR A 561 5.04 -24.42 -10.64
C TYR A 561 6.01 -25.49 -11.13
N ALA A 562 5.74 -26.76 -10.80
CA ALA A 562 6.53 -27.89 -11.29
C ALA A 562 6.50 -28.00 -12.82
N ARG A 563 5.31 -27.92 -13.44
CA ARG A 563 5.14 -27.97 -14.91
C ARG A 563 5.80 -26.80 -15.63
N LEU A 564 5.78 -25.60 -15.04
CA LEU A 564 6.38 -24.40 -15.59
C LEU A 564 7.90 -24.55 -15.72
N PHE A 565 8.57 -25.12 -14.72
CA PHE A 565 10.03 -25.24 -14.68
C PHE A 565 10.56 -26.65 -14.96
N SER A 566 9.74 -27.55 -15.54
CA SER A 566 10.13 -28.95 -15.82
C SER A 566 10.99 -29.14 -17.08
N TYR A 567 11.54 -28.07 -17.63
CA TYR A 567 12.30 -28.10 -18.88
C TYR A 567 13.78 -28.39 -18.63
N ALA A 568 14.37 -29.32 -19.40
CA ALA A 568 15.76 -29.72 -19.29
C ALA A 568 16.64 -28.93 -20.29
N PRO A 569 17.60 -28.10 -19.84
CA PRO A 569 18.48 -27.35 -20.73
C PRO A 569 19.38 -28.24 -21.59
N LEU A 570 19.73 -27.77 -22.79
CA LEU A 570 20.68 -28.47 -23.67
C LEU A 570 22.05 -28.67 -22.98
N PRO A 571 22.66 -29.86 -23.07
CA PRO A 571 24.06 -30.07 -22.74
C PRO A 571 24.98 -29.06 -23.47
N LEU A 572 26.12 -28.69 -22.87
CA LEU A 572 27.00 -27.65 -23.43
C LEU A 572 27.56 -28.02 -24.81
N ASP A 573 27.80 -29.30 -25.07
CA ASP A 573 28.20 -29.87 -26.36
C ASP A 573 27.11 -29.75 -27.44
N GLN A 574 25.85 -29.59 -27.03
CA GLN A 574 24.68 -29.45 -27.91
C GLN A 574 24.15 -28.00 -27.96
N ALA A 575 24.85 -27.07 -27.31
CA ALA A 575 24.50 -25.66 -27.27
C ALA A 575 25.53 -24.82 -28.06
N PRO A 576 25.53 -24.89 -29.41
CA PRO A 576 26.53 -24.22 -30.25
C PRO A 576 26.57 -22.70 -30.07
N ARG A 577 25.49 -22.10 -29.53
CA ARG A 577 25.40 -20.65 -29.26
C ARG A 577 25.69 -20.28 -27.80
N GLY A 578 26.12 -21.24 -26.99
CA GLY A 578 26.50 -21.02 -25.60
C GLY A 578 25.31 -20.89 -24.65
N ARG A 579 25.52 -20.14 -23.57
CA ARG A 579 24.59 -20.01 -22.44
C ARG A 579 23.79 -18.72 -22.53
N ILE A 580 22.50 -18.80 -22.25
CA ILE A 580 21.62 -17.63 -22.10
C ILE A 580 20.83 -17.72 -20.80
N GLY A 581 20.89 -16.66 -20.01
CA GLY A 581 20.26 -16.57 -18.70
C GLY A 581 18.83 -16.05 -18.80
N ILE A 582 17.88 -16.74 -18.17
CA ILE A 582 16.50 -16.25 -17.99
C ILE A 582 16.21 -16.14 -16.49
N PRO A 583 15.86 -14.95 -15.99
CA PRO A 583 15.56 -14.76 -14.57
C PRO A 583 14.16 -15.29 -14.21
N ARG A 584 14.01 -15.87 -13.02
CA ARG A 584 12.70 -16.30 -12.45
C ARG A 584 11.95 -15.10 -11.87
N VAL A 585 11.41 -14.25 -12.74
CA VAL A 585 10.85 -12.94 -12.32
C VAL A 585 9.52 -12.64 -12.99
N LEU A 586 8.62 -11.98 -12.27
CA LEU A 586 7.43 -11.32 -12.81
C LEU A 586 6.65 -12.16 -13.86
N ASN A 587 6.64 -11.76 -15.13
CA ASN A 587 5.93 -12.46 -16.21
C ASN A 587 6.58 -13.78 -16.66
N MET A 588 7.84 -14.06 -16.30
CA MET A 588 8.48 -15.35 -16.59
C MET A 588 7.78 -16.52 -15.88
N TYR A 589 6.99 -16.25 -14.84
CA TYR A 589 6.08 -17.25 -14.24
C TYR A 589 4.88 -17.63 -15.14
N GLU A 590 4.81 -17.07 -16.34
CA GLU A 590 3.84 -17.42 -17.39
C GLU A 590 4.52 -17.64 -18.74
N ASP A 591 5.47 -16.79 -19.10
CA ASP A 591 6.06 -16.76 -20.45
C ASP A 591 7.29 -17.68 -20.60
N TYR A 592 7.80 -18.27 -19.52
CA TYR A 592 9.02 -19.11 -19.59
C TYR A 592 8.93 -20.30 -20.56
N PRO A 593 7.80 -21.05 -20.68
CA PRO A 593 7.66 -22.12 -21.67
C PRO A 593 7.94 -21.65 -23.11
N PHE A 594 7.46 -20.46 -23.45
CA PHE A 594 7.73 -19.81 -24.74
C PHE A 594 9.23 -19.54 -24.89
N TRP A 595 9.84 -18.81 -23.94
CA TRP A 595 11.24 -18.37 -24.07
C TRP A 595 12.24 -19.54 -23.98
N PHE A 596 11.99 -20.52 -23.13
CA PHE A 596 12.82 -21.72 -23.04
C PHE A 596 12.83 -22.47 -24.38
N THR A 597 11.65 -22.72 -24.95
CA THR A 597 11.52 -23.43 -26.24
C THR A 597 12.15 -22.63 -27.36
N PHE A 598 11.94 -21.31 -27.39
CA PHE A 598 12.49 -20.41 -28.39
C PHE A 598 14.03 -20.48 -28.42
N PHE A 599 14.69 -20.24 -27.29
CA PHE A 599 16.17 -20.23 -27.24
C PHE A 599 16.79 -21.61 -27.35
N THR A 600 16.12 -22.65 -26.86
CA THR A 600 16.55 -24.05 -27.06
C THR A 600 16.52 -24.42 -28.55
N LYS A 601 15.48 -24.01 -29.29
CA LYS A 601 15.40 -24.23 -30.75
C LYS A 601 16.47 -23.46 -31.52
N LEU A 602 16.86 -22.30 -31.01
CA LEU A 602 18.02 -21.54 -31.48
C LEU A 602 19.36 -22.09 -30.94
N GLY A 603 19.43 -23.30 -30.39
CA GLY A 603 20.71 -23.91 -29.99
C GLY A 603 21.44 -23.24 -28.82
N PHE A 604 20.72 -22.52 -27.96
CA PHE A 604 21.26 -22.03 -26.68
C PHE A 604 20.97 -23.00 -25.53
N ARG A 605 21.89 -23.07 -24.58
CA ARG A 605 21.62 -23.62 -23.25
C ARG A 605 20.93 -22.55 -22.42
N VAL A 606 19.63 -22.75 -22.16
CA VAL A 606 18.84 -21.84 -21.32
C VAL A 606 19.12 -22.13 -19.84
N GLU A 607 19.67 -21.15 -19.13
CA GLU A 607 19.98 -21.23 -17.70
C GLU A 607 19.03 -20.35 -16.88
N LEU A 608 18.44 -20.91 -15.84
CA LEU A 608 17.60 -20.16 -14.91
C LEU A 608 18.41 -19.63 -13.72
N SER A 609 18.08 -18.43 -13.26
CA SER A 609 18.46 -17.95 -11.92
C SER A 609 17.94 -18.94 -10.87
N ASP A 610 18.60 -19.14 -9.73
CA ASP A 610 18.16 -20.09 -8.69
C ASP A 610 16.73 -19.84 -8.19
N PRO A 611 16.08 -20.85 -7.56
CA PRO A 611 14.78 -20.64 -6.91
C PRO A 611 14.87 -19.49 -5.91
N SER A 612 13.80 -18.70 -5.85
CA SER A 612 13.70 -17.54 -4.97
C SER A 612 13.97 -17.91 -3.53
N SER A 613 14.75 -17.08 -2.85
CA SER A 613 15.06 -17.19 -1.43
C SER A 613 15.36 -15.81 -0.87
N LYS A 614 15.25 -15.67 0.45
CA LYS A 614 15.62 -14.43 1.15
C LYS A 614 17.09 -14.04 0.93
N GLU A 615 17.98 -15.01 0.84
CA GLU A 615 19.40 -14.78 0.56
C GLU A 615 19.62 -14.24 -0.86
N LEU A 616 18.85 -14.75 -1.84
CA LEU A 616 18.87 -14.23 -3.21
C LEU A 616 18.31 -12.79 -3.27
N TYR A 617 17.26 -12.49 -2.51
CA TYR A 617 16.72 -11.14 -2.38
C TYR A 617 17.77 -10.15 -1.84
N GLU A 618 18.42 -10.49 -0.72
CA GLU A 618 19.40 -9.64 -0.03
C GLU A 618 20.61 -9.31 -0.92
N ARG A 619 20.98 -10.20 -1.86
CA ARG A 619 22.08 -9.98 -2.82
C ARG A 619 21.84 -8.89 -3.86
N GLY A 620 20.60 -8.45 -4.06
CA GLY A 620 20.24 -7.40 -5.02
C GLY A 620 19.65 -6.14 -4.37
N ILE A 621 19.79 -6.00 -3.04
CA ILE A 621 19.08 -4.98 -2.28
C ILE A 621 19.62 -3.56 -2.53
N ASP A 622 20.92 -3.44 -2.77
CA ASP A 622 21.65 -2.19 -3.00
C ASP A 622 21.36 -1.58 -4.38
N SER A 623 21.03 -2.40 -5.37
CA SER A 623 20.68 -1.96 -6.72
C SER A 623 19.22 -1.50 -6.89
N MET A 624 18.41 -1.55 -5.83
CA MET A 624 17.00 -1.17 -5.91
C MET A 624 16.82 0.35 -5.88
N PRO A 625 16.16 0.98 -6.87
CA PRO A 625 16.00 2.44 -6.91
C PRO A 625 14.82 2.96 -6.07
N SER A 626 13.92 2.09 -5.63
CA SER A 626 12.73 2.50 -4.88
C SER A 626 12.21 1.36 -4.01
N GLU A 627 11.97 1.66 -2.74
CA GLU A 627 11.38 0.74 -1.77
C GLU A 627 9.89 0.49 -2.02
N SER A 628 9.18 1.42 -2.69
CA SER A 628 7.73 1.37 -2.88
C SER A 628 7.27 0.38 -3.97
N VAL A 629 8.21 -0.22 -4.70
CA VAL A 629 7.90 -1.27 -5.68
C VAL A 629 7.46 -2.56 -4.97
N CYS A 630 6.58 -3.34 -5.61
CA CYS A 630 6.13 -4.61 -5.04
C CYS A 630 7.29 -5.61 -4.88
N TYR A 631 7.20 -6.48 -3.86
CA TYR A 631 8.23 -7.49 -3.56
C TYR A 631 8.71 -8.31 -4.77
N PRO A 632 7.82 -8.78 -5.68
CA PRO A 632 8.26 -9.48 -6.90
C PRO A 632 9.13 -8.63 -7.85
N GLY A 633 8.95 -7.31 -7.87
CA GLY A 633 9.82 -6.40 -8.61
C GLY A 633 11.18 -6.26 -7.93
N LYS A 634 11.20 -6.16 -6.60
CA LYS A 634 12.43 -6.15 -5.79
C LYS A 634 13.28 -7.41 -6.01
N MET A 635 12.64 -8.58 -5.98
CA MET A 635 13.25 -9.89 -6.24
C MET A 635 14.00 -9.95 -7.58
N ALA A 636 13.56 -9.18 -8.59
CA ALA A 636 14.20 -9.21 -9.91
C ALA A 636 15.68 -8.80 -9.87
N HIS A 637 16.06 -7.89 -8.97
CA HIS A 637 17.47 -7.51 -8.79
C HIS A 637 18.32 -8.69 -8.33
N GLY A 638 17.84 -9.43 -7.33
CA GLY A 638 18.49 -10.64 -6.83
C GLY A 638 18.62 -11.75 -7.88
N HIS A 639 17.59 -11.96 -8.70
CA HIS A 639 17.62 -12.98 -9.76
C HIS A 639 18.62 -12.63 -10.87
N ILE A 640 18.72 -11.35 -11.24
CA ILE A 640 19.71 -10.92 -12.23
C ILE A 640 21.12 -11.01 -11.63
N ALA A 641 21.32 -10.56 -10.39
CA ALA A 641 22.60 -10.71 -9.68
C ALA A 641 23.03 -12.18 -9.57
N ASN A 642 22.11 -13.11 -9.34
CA ASN A 642 22.39 -14.55 -9.34
C ASN A 642 22.92 -15.04 -10.70
N LEU A 643 22.31 -14.61 -11.82
CA LEU A 643 22.78 -14.96 -13.17
C LEU A 643 24.14 -14.34 -13.51
N VAL A 644 24.37 -13.11 -13.04
CA VAL A 644 25.65 -12.41 -13.15
C VAL A 644 26.76 -13.17 -12.40
N ASP A 645 26.45 -13.71 -11.23
CA ASP A 645 27.39 -14.50 -10.42
C ASP A 645 27.60 -15.93 -10.93
N LYS A 646 26.64 -16.45 -11.71
CA LYS A 646 26.83 -17.67 -12.51
C LYS A 646 27.65 -17.42 -13.78
N GLU A 647 28.12 -16.20 -14.03
CA GLU A 647 28.91 -15.84 -15.20
C GLU A 647 28.17 -16.17 -16.50
N CYS A 648 26.87 -15.87 -16.55
CA CYS A 648 26.10 -16.02 -17.79
C CYS A 648 26.39 -14.82 -18.71
N PRO A 649 26.96 -15.03 -19.92
CA PRO A 649 27.43 -13.93 -20.76
C PRO A 649 26.29 -13.07 -21.32
N VAL A 650 25.11 -13.66 -21.47
CA VAL A 650 23.91 -12.98 -21.97
C VAL A 650 22.73 -13.30 -21.07
N ILE A 651 22.01 -12.27 -20.66
CA ILE A 651 20.77 -12.39 -19.89
C ILE A 651 19.62 -11.85 -20.74
N PHE A 652 18.57 -12.64 -20.94
CA PHE A 652 17.37 -12.24 -21.66
C PHE A 652 16.24 -11.92 -20.70
N TYR A 653 15.80 -10.66 -20.71
CA TYR A 653 14.67 -10.18 -19.93
C TYR A 653 13.90 -9.07 -20.66
N PRO A 654 12.86 -9.39 -21.45
CA PRO A 654 12.22 -8.45 -22.37
C PRO A 654 11.15 -7.57 -21.71
N CYS A 655 10.91 -6.40 -22.31
CA CYS A 655 9.84 -5.47 -21.96
C CYS A 655 8.53 -5.84 -22.69
N ILE A 656 7.51 -6.31 -21.95
CA ILE A 656 6.24 -6.79 -22.54
C ILE A 656 5.07 -5.89 -22.14
N THR A 657 4.71 -4.92 -23.00
CA THR A 657 3.60 -3.98 -22.69
C THR A 657 2.22 -4.61 -22.75
N LYS A 658 2.00 -5.56 -23.68
CA LYS A 658 0.75 -6.28 -23.89
C LYS A 658 1.05 -7.76 -24.05
N THR A 659 0.15 -8.59 -23.53
CA THR A 659 0.15 -10.05 -23.73
C THR A 659 -1.09 -10.44 -24.53
N ALA A 660 -1.28 -11.72 -24.83
CA ALA A 660 -2.45 -12.21 -25.56
C ALA A 660 -3.78 -11.78 -24.91
N LYS A 661 -4.76 -11.39 -25.74
CA LYS A 661 -6.09 -11.02 -25.28
C LYS A 661 -6.91 -12.28 -24.96
N GLU A 662 -6.88 -12.72 -23.71
CA GLU A 662 -7.56 -13.95 -23.26
C GLU A 662 -9.07 -13.84 -23.18
N GLN A 663 -9.58 -12.64 -22.90
CA GLN A 663 -11.00 -12.34 -22.77
C GLN A 663 -11.41 -11.46 -23.95
N PRO A 664 -12.13 -11.97 -24.97
CA PRO A 664 -12.45 -11.22 -26.18
C PRO A 664 -13.18 -9.89 -25.90
N ASP A 665 -14.05 -9.89 -24.90
CA ASP A 665 -14.87 -8.74 -24.49
C ASP A 665 -14.16 -7.78 -23.52
N ALA A 666 -12.89 -8.01 -23.17
CA ALA A 666 -12.11 -7.06 -22.38
C ALA A 666 -11.83 -5.78 -23.18
N ASP A 667 -11.72 -4.63 -22.51
CA ASP A 667 -11.42 -3.35 -23.15
C ASP A 667 -9.97 -3.30 -23.66
N ASN A 668 -9.04 -3.95 -22.95
CA ASN A 668 -7.63 -4.08 -23.35
C ASN A 668 -6.94 -5.31 -22.72
N HIS A 669 -5.61 -5.41 -22.86
CA HIS A 669 -4.80 -6.59 -22.53
C HIS A 669 -3.35 -6.19 -22.17
N PHE A 670 -3.20 -5.06 -21.48
CA PHE A 670 -1.91 -4.60 -20.99
C PHE A 670 -1.39 -5.48 -19.86
N ASN A 671 -0.07 -5.58 -19.77
CA ASN A 671 0.59 -5.97 -18.53
C ASN A 671 0.59 -4.80 -17.53
N CYS A 672 0.87 -5.08 -16.26
CA CYS A 672 1.04 -3.99 -15.29
C CYS A 672 2.29 -3.15 -15.63
N PRO A 673 2.35 -1.87 -15.22
CA PRO A 673 3.49 -1.00 -15.53
C PRO A 673 4.87 -1.54 -15.11
N ILE A 674 4.92 -2.28 -13.99
CA ILE A 674 6.12 -2.94 -13.51
C ILE A 674 6.56 -4.02 -14.51
N VAL A 675 5.70 -5.03 -14.75
CA VAL A 675 5.97 -6.10 -15.74
C VAL A 675 6.33 -5.55 -17.12
N ALA A 676 5.68 -4.47 -17.55
CA ALA A 676 5.84 -3.94 -18.89
C ALA A 676 7.25 -3.41 -19.22
N SER A 677 8.00 -2.93 -18.21
CA SER A 677 9.26 -2.22 -18.46
C SER A 677 10.30 -2.27 -17.33
N TYR A 678 10.14 -3.14 -16.34
CA TYR A 678 11.15 -3.33 -15.28
C TYR A 678 12.57 -3.65 -15.78
N PRO A 679 12.77 -4.32 -16.93
CA PRO A 679 14.13 -4.51 -17.46
C PRO A 679 14.92 -3.20 -17.68
N GLU A 680 14.26 -2.09 -18.04
CA GLU A 680 14.91 -0.76 -18.14
C GLU A 680 15.45 -0.29 -16.79
N VAL A 681 14.74 -0.63 -15.70
CA VAL A 681 15.15 -0.31 -14.34
C VAL A 681 16.38 -1.12 -13.95
N ILE A 682 16.40 -2.42 -14.25
CA ILE A 682 17.56 -3.29 -13.99
C ILE A 682 18.80 -2.77 -14.74
N LYS A 683 18.66 -2.46 -16.03
CA LYS A 683 19.76 -1.96 -16.87
C LYS A 683 20.45 -0.73 -16.27
N ASN A 684 19.66 0.20 -15.71
CA ASN A 684 20.19 1.47 -15.22
C ASN A 684 20.77 1.39 -13.81
N ASN A 685 20.33 0.44 -12.98
CA ASN A 685 20.68 0.40 -11.55
C ASN A 685 21.60 -0.77 -11.14
N LEU A 686 21.71 -1.83 -11.94
CA LEU A 686 22.59 -2.96 -11.61
C LEU A 686 23.97 -2.80 -12.26
N GLU A 687 24.89 -2.11 -11.58
CA GLU A 687 26.25 -1.81 -12.08
C GLU A 687 27.07 -3.06 -12.43
N ARG A 688 26.86 -4.16 -11.70
CA ARG A 688 27.58 -5.44 -11.89
C ARG A 688 27.45 -6.01 -13.31
N LEU A 689 26.38 -5.64 -14.04
CA LEU A 689 26.23 -5.99 -15.46
C LEU A 689 27.33 -5.34 -16.32
N ARG A 690 27.66 -4.07 -16.04
CA ARG A 690 28.71 -3.31 -16.73
C ARG A 690 30.10 -3.75 -16.28
N GLU A 691 30.29 -3.98 -14.97
CA GLU A 691 31.58 -4.42 -14.40
C GLU A 691 32.04 -5.78 -14.99
N LYS A 692 31.11 -6.71 -15.21
CA LYS A 692 31.40 -8.05 -15.75
C LYS A 692 31.17 -8.19 -17.26
N ASP A 693 30.89 -7.10 -17.97
CA ASP A 693 30.60 -7.08 -19.41
C ASP A 693 29.51 -8.08 -19.85
N ILE A 694 28.43 -8.17 -19.05
CA ILE A 694 27.30 -9.07 -19.33
C ILE A 694 26.25 -8.35 -20.17
N LEU A 695 25.86 -8.95 -21.30
CA LEU A 695 24.85 -8.39 -22.19
C LEU A 695 23.44 -8.65 -21.66
N LEU A 696 22.75 -7.61 -21.21
CA LEU A 696 21.32 -7.66 -20.89
C LEU A 696 20.46 -7.37 -22.13
N LEU A 697 19.86 -8.39 -22.72
CA LEU A 697 18.88 -8.27 -23.80
C LEU A 697 17.48 -7.99 -23.26
N HIS A 698 17.02 -6.75 -23.42
CA HIS A 698 15.75 -6.26 -22.87
C HIS A 698 14.83 -5.54 -23.88
N PRO A 699 14.58 -6.11 -25.08
CA PRO A 699 13.81 -5.43 -26.11
C PRO A 699 12.34 -5.26 -25.72
N PHE A 700 11.69 -4.24 -26.28
CA PHE A 700 10.23 -4.13 -26.29
C PHE A 700 9.64 -5.06 -27.36
N LEU A 701 8.81 -6.03 -26.94
CA LEU A 701 8.27 -7.08 -27.80
C LEU A 701 6.72 -7.12 -27.80
N PRO A 702 6.07 -7.28 -28.98
CA PRO A 702 4.61 -7.38 -29.10
C PRO A 702 4.12 -8.84 -28.95
N LEU A 703 4.15 -9.35 -27.72
CA LEU A 703 3.70 -10.73 -27.42
C LEU A 703 2.19 -10.95 -27.71
N ASP A 704 1.43 -9.86 -27.91
CA ASP A 704 0.04 -9.87 -28.34
C ASP A 704 -0.17 -10.22 -29.83
N SER A 705 0.88 -10.19 -30.65
CA SER A 705 0.80 -10.45 -32.10
C SER A 705 1.89 -11.41 -32.56
N ARG A 706 1.49 -12.64 -32.94
CA ARG A 706 2.42 -13.67 -33.44
C ARG A 706 3.27 -13.20 -34.62
N GLU A 707 2.64 -12.56 -35.62
CA GLU A 707 3.34 -12.10 -36.82
C GLU A 707 4.31 -10.96 -36.52
N ARG A 708 3.87 -9.96 -35.73
CA ARG A 708 4.75 -8.82 -35.42
C ARG A 708 5.87 -9.20 -34.46
N LEU A 709 5.62 -10.15 -33.55
CA LEU A 709 6.64 -10.69 -32.64
C LEU A 709 7.79 -11.33 -33.41
N ALA A 710 7.51 -12.22 -34.37
CA ALA A 710 8.55 -12.88 -35.15
C ALA A 710 9.43 -11.86 -35.88
N LYS A 711 8.81 -10.89 -36.58
CA LYS A 711 9.52 -9.78 -37.22
C LYS A 711 10.38 -8.99 -36.24
N ARG A 712 9.84 -8.68 -35.06
CA ARG A 712 10.56 -7.91 -34.03
C ARG A 712 11.73 -8.69 -33.43
N LEU A 713 11.60 -10.01 -33.27
CA LEU A 713 12.69 -10.88 -32.81
C LEU A 713 13.82 -10.94 -33.84
N VAL A 714 13.50 -10.96 -35.14
CA VAL A 714 14.51 -10.86 -36.22
C VAL A 714 15.26 -9.52 -36.13
N GLU A 715 14.53 -8.40 -35.99
CA GLU A 715 15.12 -7.07 -35.86
C GLU A 715 16.13 -6.96 -34.69
N GLU A 716 15.90 -7.68 -33.58
CA GLU A 716 16.70 -7.57 -32.36
C GLU A 716 17.81 -8.64 -32.24
N LEU A 717 17.55 -9.87 -32.69
CA LEU A 717 18.47 -10.99 -32.46
C LEU A 717 19.43 -11.22 -33.63
N MET A 718 19.03 -10.90 -34.86
CA MET A 718 19.89 -11.06 -36.03
C MET A 718 21.18 -10.20 -35.91
N PRO A 719 21.14 -8.91 -35.52
CA PRO A 719 22.36 -8.11 -35.38
C PRO A 719 23.28 -8.56 -34.24
N VAL A 720 22.73 -9.23 -33.22
CA VAL A 720 23.46 -9.63 -32.01
C VAL A 720 24.10 -11.01 -32.17
N PHE A 721 23.40 -11.95 -32.83
CA PHE A 721 23.81 -13.36 -32.89
C PHE A 721 24.03 -13.90 -34.30
N GLY A 722 23.80 -13.11 -35.36
CA GLY A 722 23.98 -13.54 -36.74
C GLY A 722 23.03 -14.66 -37.16
N LEU A 723 21.79 -14.65 -36.66
CA LEU A 723 20.78 -15.67 -36.92
C LEU A 723 20.01 -15.44 -38.22
N ASP A 724 19.62 -16.52 -38.89
CA ASP A 724 18.77 -16.45 -40.08
C ASP A 724 17.30 -16.18 -39.72
N THR A 725 16.61 -15.38 -40.55
CA THR A 725 15.19 -15.06 -40.38
C THR A 725 14.32 -16.31 -40.24
N ALA A 726 14.55 -17.32 -41.08
CA ALA A 726 13.77 -18.56 -41.09
C ALA A 726 13.92 -19.34 -39.77
N GLU A 727 15.13 -19.36 -39.21
CA GLU A 727 15.42 -20.03 -37.94
C GLU A 727 14.66 -19.38 -36.78
N ILE A 728 14.66 -18.04 -36.72
CA ILE A 728 13.92 -17.26 -35.72
C ILE A 728 12.41 -17.48 -35.86
N GLU A 729 11.88 -17.46 -37.08
CA GLU A 729 10.44 -17.66 -37.34
C GLU A 729 9.98 -19.07 -36.95
N GLU A 730 10.78 -20.10 -37.25
CA GLU A 730 10.50 -21.49 -36.86
C GLU A 730 10.58 -21.69 -35.34
N ALA A 731 11.61 -21.12 -34.69
CA ALA A 731 11.74 -21.14 -33.25
C ALA A 731 10.54 -20.45 -32.56
N ALA A 732 10.11 -19.28 -33.07
CA ALA A 732 8.96 -18.54 -32.54
C ALA A 732 7.64 -19.31 -32.75
N ALA A 733 7.48 -20.01 -33.88
CA ALA A 733 6.32 -20.86 -34.12
C ALA A 733 6.27 -22.05 -33.14
N SER A 734 7.39 -22.72 -32.91
CA SER A 734 7.52 -23.82 -31.95
C SER A 734 7.24 -23.35 -30.52
N ALA A 735 7.79 -22.20 -30.14
CA ALA A 735 7.58 -21.59 -28.84
C ALA A 735 6.09 -21.26 -28.58
N TRP A 736 5.36 -20.79 -29.60
CA TRP A 736 3.93 -20.54 -29.46
C TRP A 736 3.12 -21.82 -29.24
N GLN A 737 3.46 -22.90 -29.94
CA GLN A 737 2.80 -24.18 -29.75
C GLN A 737 2.99 -24.71 -28.32
N GLU A 738 4.21 -24.62 -27.80
CA GLU A 738 4.48 -25.03 -26.42
C GLU A 738 3.78 -24.15 -25.38
N GLN A 739 3.71 -22.83 -25.60
CA GLN A 739 2.96 -21.93 -24.71
C GLN A 739 1.46 -22.28 -24.68
N MET A 740 0.86 -22.60 -25.83
CA MET A 740 -0.53 -23.05 -25.90
C MET A 740 -0.72 -24.39 -25.19
N ARG A 741 0.22 -25.32 -25.36
CA ARG A 741 0.20 -26.61 -24.67
C ARG A 741 0.29 -26.44 -23.15
N PHE A 742 1.21 -25.61 -22.66
CA PHE A 742 1.31 -25.29 -21.23
C PHE A 742 -0.01 -24.74 -20.68
N ARG A 743 -0.66 -23.82 -21.41
CA ARG A 743 -1.96 -23.28 -21.02
C ARG A 743 -3.05 -24.36 -20.94
N SER A 744 -3.12 -25.24 -21.95
CA SER A 744 -4.06 -26.37 -21.93
C SER A 744 -3.77 -27.36 -20.79
N ASP A 745 -2.50 -27.62 -20.47
CA ASP A 745 -2.12 -28.47 -19.34
C ASP A 745 -2.63 -27.88 -18.02
N VAL A 746 -2.51 -26.56 -17.81
CA VAL A 746 -3.00 -25.87 -16.60
C VAL A 746 -4.53 -25.89 -16.51
N GLN A 747 -5.24 -25.70 -17.63
CA GLN A 747 -6.70 -25.82 -17.69
C GLN A 747 -7.16 -27.25 -17.32
N ALA A 748 -6.48 -28.27 -17.85
CA ALA A 748 -6.75 -29.67 -17.53
C ALA A 748 -6.41 -30.03 -16.07
N MET A 749 -5.44 -29.35 -15.43
CA MET A 749 -5.21 -29.48 -13.98
C MET A 749 -6.39 -28.92 -13.18
N GLY A 750 -6.91 -27.75 -13.57
CA GLY A 750 -8.07 -27.12 -12.93
C GLY A 750 -9.32 -27.97 -13.05
N GLU A 751 -9.66 -28.45 -14.25
CA GLU A 751 -10.84 -29.29 -14.48
C GLU A 751 -10.79 -30.61 -13.71
N ARG A 752 -9.62 -31.27 -13.65
CA ARG A 752 -9.44 -32.47 -12.81
C ARG A 752 -9.59 -32.18 -11.32
N ALA A 753 -9.08 -31.05 -10.85
CA ALA A 753 -9.24 -30.62 -9.46
C ALA A 753 -10.73 -30.35 -9.13
N LEU A 754 -11.45 -29.67 -10.02
CA LEU A 754 -12.89 -29.41 -9.87
C LEU A 754 -13.71 -30.70 -9.81
N ALA A 755 -13.44 -31.65 -10.72
CA ALA A 755 -14.12 -32.95 -10.72
C ALA A 755 -13.92 -33.70 -9.39
N ARG A 756 -12.71 -33.65 -8.83
CA ARG A 756 -12.39 -34.27 -7.54
C ARG A 756 -13.05 -33.55 -6.35
N ILE A 757 -13.06 -32.22 -6.36
CA ILE A 757 -13.75 -31.38 -5.36
C ILE A 757 -15.24 -31.73 -5.29
N GLN A 758 -15.87 -31.92 -6.45
CA GLN A 758 -17.27 -32.30 -6.53
C GLN A 758 -17.50 -33.76 -6.08
N ALA A 759 -16.61 -34.68 -6.45
CA ALA A 759 -16.74 -36.10 -6.09
C ALA A 759 -16.50 -36.39 -4.60
N GLU A 760 -15.58 -35.67 -3.97
CA GLU A 760 -15.23 -35.85 -2.55
C GLU A 760 -16.01 -34.89 -1.61
N GLU A 761 -16.85 -34.00 -2.16
CA GLU A 761 -17.60 -32.96 -1.44
C GLU A 761 -16.72 -32.08 -0.53
N VAL A 762 -15.47 -31.86 -0.93
CA VAL A 762 -14.49 -31.06 -0.18
C VAL A 762 -14.54 -29.59 -0.62
N PRO A 763 -14.39 -28.62 0.30
CA PRO A 763 -14.33 -27.21 -0.06
C PRO A 763 -13.06 -26.90 -0.90
N GLY A 764 -13.22 -26.05 -1.91
CA GLY A 764 -12.12 -25.57 -2.75
C GLY A 764 -11.88 -24.06 -2.64
N ILE A 765 -10.63 -23.65 -2.69
CA ILE A 765 -10.21 -22.25 -2.76
C ILE A 765 -9.55 -21.98 -4.11
N VAL A 766 -10.08 -21.00 -4.83
CA VAL A 766 -9.36 -20.40 -5.96
C VAL A 766 -8.44 -19.32 -5.40
N LEU A 767 -7.15 -19.64 -5.33
CA LEU A 767 -6.12 -18.71 -4.90
C LEU A 767 -5.72 -17.84 -6.09
N ALA A 768 -6.34 -16.68 -6.19
CA ALA A 768 -6.21 -15.81 -7.34
C ALA A 768 -5.12 -14.76 -7.13
N GLY A 769 -4.28 -14.52 -8.14
CA GLY A 769 -3.17 -13.59 -7.98
C GLY A 769 -2.67 -12.96 -9.28
N ARG A 770 -1.35 -12.87 -9.38
CA ARG A 770 -0.61 -12.57 -10.60
C ARG A 770 0.29 -13.77 -10.88
N PRO A 771 0.85 -13.91 -12.08
CA PRO A 771 1.62 -15.10 -12.41
C PRO A 771 2.76 -15.37 -11.43
N TYR A 772 3.44 -14.32 -10.96
CA TYR A 772 4.53 -14.42 -9.98
C TYR A 772 4.10 -14.79 -8.56
N HIS A 773 2.80 -14.80 -8.22
CA HIS A 773 2.33 -15.30 -6.93
C HIS A 773 2.37 -16.85 -6.85
N ILE A 774 2.77 -17.57 -7.90
CA ILE A 774 3.04 -19.02 -7.80
C ILE A 774 4.44 -19.32 -7.25
N ASP A 775 5.27 -18.31 -7.06
CA ASP A 775 6.60 -18.45 -6.46
C ASP A 775 6.49 -18.78 -4.96
N PRO A 776 7.07 -19.91 -4.50
CA PRO A 776 7.08 -20.31 -3.09
C PRO A 776 7.57 -19.26 -2.09
N GLU A 777 8.51 -18.41 -2.50
CA GLU A 777 9.03 -17.35 -1.63
C GLU A 777 8.07 -16.16 -1.57
N ILE A 778 7.32 -15.88 -2.64
CA ILE A 778 6.38 -14.77 -2.69
C ILE A 778 5.08 -15.14 -1.96
N HIS A 779 4.52 -16.33 -2.18
CA HIS A 779 3.24 -16.70 -1.57
C HIS A 779 3.34 -17.26 -0.14
N HIS A 780 4.53 -17.27 0.46
CA HIS A 780 4.79 -17.64 1.87
C HIS A 780 4.32 -19.02 2.32
N GLY A 781 3.99 -19.94 1.40
CA GLY A 781 3.39 -21.23 1.72
C GLY A 781 1.87 -21.23 1.98
N ILE A 782 1.15 -20.18 1.55
CA ILE A 782 -0.33 -20.09 1.67
C ILE A 782 -1.07 -21.27 0.99
N PRO A 783 -0.70 -21.77 -0.20
CA PRO A 783 -1.33 -22.95 -0.80
C PRO A 783 -1.27 -24.17 0.12
N GLU A 784 -0.11 -24.44 0.71
CA GLU A 784 0.09 -25.57 1.64
C GLU A 784 -0.75 -25.40 2.91
N LEU A 785 -0.86 -24.16 3.41
CA LEU A 785 -1.70 -23.82 4.55
C LEU A 785 -3.19 -24.11 4.24
N ILE A 786 -3.69 -23.72 3.07
CA ILE A 786 -5.08 -24.00 2.66
C ILE A 786 -5.33 -25.51 2.61
N ASN A 787 -4.40 -26.29 2.03
CA ASN A 787 -4.49 -27.76 2.03
C ASN A 787 -4.51 -28.34 3.45
N SER A 788 -3.70 -27.81 4.38
CA SER A 788 -3.70 -28.26 5.78
C SER A 788 -4.99 -27.95 6.55
N LEU A 789 -5.79 -27.00 6.04
CA LEU A 789 -7.12 -26.71 6.57
C LEU A 789 -8.20 -27.61 5.95
N GLY A 790 -7.84 -28.60 5.13
CA GLY A 790 -8.77 -29.53 4.49
C GLY A 790 -9.48 -28.95 3.26
N MET A 791 -8.87 -27.98 2.59
CA MET A 791 -9.40 -27.36 1.37
C MET A 791 -8.52 -27.63 0.16
N ALA A 792 -9.12 -27.88 -1.01
CA ALA A 792 -8.38 -27.98 -2.27
C ALA A 792 -7.96 -26.58 -2.77
N VAL A 793 -6.87 -26.47 -3.53
CA VAL A 793 -6.34 -25.20 -4.05
C VAL A 793 -6.28 -25.21 -5.57
N LEU A 794 -6.93 -24.23 -6.21
CA LEU A 794 -6.86 -23.95 -7.63
C LEU A 794 -6.21 -22.58 -7.88
N THR A 795 -5.76 -22.32 -9.11
CA THR A 795 -5.26 -21.00 -9.57
C THR A 795 -6.29 -20.33 -10.47
N GLU A 796 -6.25 -19.00 -10.61
CA GLU A 796 -7.23 -18.30 -11.45
C GLU A 796 -7.17 -18.69 -12.93
N ASP A 797 -5.97 -18.95 -13.46
CA ASP A 797 -5.74 -19.36 -14.86
C ASP A 797 -6.21 -20.79 -15.17
N SER A 798 -6.33 -21.64 -14.15
CA SER A 798 -6.82 -23.01 -14.29
C SER A 798 -8.34 -23.11 -14.48
N ILE A 799 -9.09 -22.03 -14.19
CA ILE A 799 -10.57 -22.03 -14.24
C ILE A 799 -11.17 -20.82 -14.99
N ALA A 800 -10.39 -19.80 -15.32
CA ALA A 800 -10.92 -18.57 -15.94
C ALA A 800 -11.64 -18.80 -17.27
N HIS A 801 -11.29 -19.86 -18.02
CA HIS A 801 -11.98 -20.21 -19.27
C HIS A 801 -13.40 -20.72 -19.08
N LEU A 802 -13.75 -21.17 -17.87
CA LEU A 802 -15.09 -21.63 -17.50
C LEU A 802 -16.00 -20.47 -17.04
N GLY A 803 -15.42 -19.31 -16.75
CA GLY A 803 -16.12 -18.13 -16.24
C GLY A 803 -16.65 -17.23 -17.33
N ARG A 804 -17.85 -16.67 -17.12
CA ARG A 804 -18.44 -15.64 -17.99
C ARG A 804 -18.74 -14.38 -17.20
N VAL A 805 -18.03 -13.30 -17.49
CA VAL A 805 -18.20 -12.00 -16.83
C VAL A 805 -19.45 -11.30 -17.37
N GLU A 806 -20.38 -10.92 -16.48
CA GLU A 806 -21.50 -10.05 -16.83
C GLU A 806 -20.97 -8.62 -17.09
N ARG A 807 -21.01 -8.19 -18.34
CA ARG A 807 -20.53 -6.88 -18.78
C ARG A 807 -21.71 -5.93 -19.06
N PRO A 808 -21.51 -4.60 -18.94
CA PRO A 808 -20.25 -3.92 -18.65
C PRO A 808 -19.88 -3.92 -17.17
N LEU A 809 -18.58 -4.00 -16.90
CA LEU A 809 -18.04 -3.74 -15.56
C LEU A 809 -18.05 -2.22 -15.27
N ARG A 810 -17.94 -1.86 -13.99
CA ARG A 810 -17.78 -0.46 -13.57
C ARG A 810 -16.43 0.10 -13.98
N VAL A 811 -15.39 -0.72 -13.84
CA VAL A 811 -14.01 -0.44 -14.21
C VAL A 811 -13.78 -0.68 -15.71
N VAL A 812 -12.75 -0.05 -16.26
CA VAL A 812 -12.20 -0.35 -17.58
C VAL A 812 -11.31 -1.58 -17.45
N ASP A 813 -11.70 -2.67 -18.13
CA ASP A 813 -11.04 -3.95 -18.08
C ASP A 813 -9.87 -4.02 -19.07
N GLN A 814 -8.75 -3.43 -18.68
CA GLN A 814 -7.63 -3.16 -19.57
C GLN A 814 -6.38 -4.02 -19.35
N TRP A 815 -6.34 -4.83 -18.29
CA TRP A 815 -5.15 -5.56 -17.89
C TRP A 815 -5.41 -7.06 -17.95
N ALA A 816 -4.60 -7.81 -18.70
CA ALA A 816 -4.87 -9.22 -19.02
C ALA A 816 -5.06 -10.09 -17.76
N TYR A 817 -4.17 -9.97 -16.78
CA TYR A 817 -4.25 -10.74 -15.53
C TYR A 817 -5.50 -10.39 -14.70
N HIS A 818 -6.00 -9.16 -14.78
CA HIS A 818 -7.21 -8.77 -14.07
C HIS A 818 -8.48 -9.22 -14.82
N SER A 819 -8.46 -9.22 -16.15
CA SER A 819 -9.56 -9.80 -16.94
C SER A 819 -9.75 -11.27 -16.61
N ARG A 820 -8.64 -12.01 -16.44
CA ARG A 820 -8.62 -13.41 -15.97
C ARG A 820 -9.18 -13.54 -14.55
N LEU A 821 -8.75 -12.67 -13.62
CA LEU A 821 -9.27 -12.60 -12.25
C LEU A 821 -10.79 -12.38 -12.22
N TYR A 822 -11.33 -11.45 -13.03
CA TYR A 822 -12.78 -11.22 -13.11
C TYR A 822 -13.54 -12.43 -13.64
N ALA A 823 -12.99 -13.14 -14.62
CA ALA A 823 -13.59 -14.38 -15.15
C ALA A 823 -13.58 -15.50 -14.10
N ALA A 824 -12.47 -15.70 -13.40
CA ALA A 824 -12.39 -16.66 -12.30
C ALA A 824 -13.37 -16.32 -11.16
N ALA A 825 -13.48 -15.04 -10.77
CA ALA A 825 -14.46 -14.60 -9.77
C ALA A 825 -15.90 -14.86 -10.21
N ALA A 826 -16.22 -14.59 -11.48
CA ALA A 826 -17.55 -14.87 -12.04
C ALA A 826 -17.88 -16.37 -12.05
N PHE A 827 -16.89 -17.23 -12.30
CA PHE A 827 -17.08 -18.69 -12.18
C PHE A 827 -17.31 -19.10 -10.74
N VAL A 828 -16.43 -18.72 -9.80
CA VAL A 828 -16.55 -19.03 -8.36
C VAL A 828 -17.89 -18.59 -7.80
N ALA A 829 -18.40 -17.43 -8.23
CA ALA A 829 -19.69 -16.91 -7.83
C ALA A 829 -20.89 -17.83 -8.15
N THR A 830 -20.71 -18.79 -9.07
CA THR A 830 -21.74 -19.77 -9.44
C THR A 830 -21.57 -21.14 -8.77
N GLN A 831 -20.44 -21.38 -8.10
CA GLN A 831 -20.10 -22.67 -7.51
C GLN A 831 -20.30 -22.67 -5.98
N PRO A 832 -21.13 -23.55 -5.40
CA PRO A 832 -21.44 -23.52 -3.97
C PRO A 832 -20.22 -23.87 -3.09
N ASN A 833 -19.41 -24.83 -3.53
CA ASN A 833 -18.26 -25.43 -2.85
C ASN A 833 -16.91 -24.75 -3.18
N LEU A 834 -16.91 -23.63 -3.92
CA LEU A 834 -15.72 -22.80 -4.15
C LEU A 834 -15.82 -21.44 -3.47
N GLU A 835 -14.72 -20.98 -2.89
CA GLU A 835 -14.51 -19.58 -2.51
C GLU A 835 -13.25 -19.02 -3.18
N LEU A 836 -13.14 -17.69 -3.23
CA LEU A 836 -12.00 -16.99 -3.83
C LEU A 836 -11.18 -16.30 -2.74
N VAL A 837 -9.87 -16.57 -2.74
CA VAL A 837 -8.90 -15.84 -1.93
C VAL A 837 -7.96 -15.11 -2.88
N GLN A 838 -7.93 -13.78 -2.82
CA GLN A 838 -7.04 -12.97 -3.66
C GLN A 838 -5.74 -12.65 -2.93
N LEU A 839 -4.61 -12.94 -3.57
CA LEU A 839 -3.28 -12.47 -3.15
C LEU A 839 -3.01 -11.08 -3.74
N ASN A 840 -2.68 -10.12 -2.88
CA ASN A 840 -2.33 -8.74 -3.25
C ASN A 840 -0.92 -8.44 -2.75
N SER A 841 0.01 -8.05 -3.64
CA SER A 841 1.34 -7.61 -3.20
C SER A 841 1.30 -6.19 -2.64
N PHE A 842 1.93 -5.94 -1.50
CA PHE A 842 2.13 -4.57 -1.00
C PHE A 842 2.82 -3.71 -2.08
N GLY A 843 2.44 -2.43 -2.17
CA GLY A 843 2.88 -1.52 -3.23
C GLY A 843 2.17 -1.71 -4.58
N CYS A 844 1.29 -2.72 -4.73
CA CYS A 844 0.53 -2.91 -5.96
C CYS A 844 -0.65 -1.93 -6.08
N GLY A 845 -0.40 -0.82 -6.78
CA GLY A 845 -1.42 0.20 -7.00
C GLY A 845 -2.58 -0.19 -7.93
N LEU A 846 -2.47 -1.30 -8.68
CA LEU A 846 -3.55 -1.78 -9.53
C LEU A 846 -4.62 -2.54 -8.73
N ASP A 847 -4.20 -3.24 -7.67
CA ASP A 847 -5.11 -3.99 -6.81
C ASP A 847 -6.14 -3.08 -6.13
N ALA A 848 -5.80 -1.81 -5.86
CA ALA A 848 -6.73 -0.81 -5.35
C ALA A 848 -8.02 -0.65 -6.19
N ILE A 849 -7.96 -0.95 -7.49
CA ILE A 849 -9.10 -0.89 -8.41
C ILE A 849 -9.80 -2.25 -8.51
N THR A 850 -9.03 -3.33 -8.53
CA THR A 850 -9.54 -4.65 -8.93
C THR A 850 -10.12 -5.42 -7.76
N THR A 851 -9.60 -5.23 -6.54
CA THR A 851 -10.17 -5.83 -5.32
C THR A 851 -11.65 -5.44 -5.17
N ASP A 852 -11.95 -4.17 -5.45
CA ASP A 852 -13.30 -3.62 -5.36
C ASP A 852 -14.26 -4.25 -6.39
N GLN A 853 -13.78 -4.45 -7.63
CA GLN A 853 -14.60 -5.04 -8.67
C GLN A 853 -14.83 -6.54 -8.45
N VAL A 854 -13.83 -7.27 -7.94
CA VAL A 854 -13.96 -8.69 -7.57
C VAL A 854 -14.93 -8.86 -6.40
N GLN A 855 -14.82 -7.99 -5.39
CA GLN A 855 -15.75 -7.97 -4.27
C GLN A 855 -17.20 -7.79 -4.74
N GLU A 856 -17.46 -6.87 -5.68
CA GLU A 856 -18.79 -6.65 -6.26
C GLU A 856 -19.33 -7.91 -6.98
N ILE A 857 -18.49 -8.62 -7.72
CA ILE A 857 -18.87 -9.85 -8.46
C ILE A 857 -19.28 -10.96 -7.47
N LEU A 858 -18.48 -11.20 -6.43
CA LEU A 858 -18.72 -12.24 -5.44
C LEU A 858 -19.92 -11.91 -4.54
N ALA A 859 -19.99 -10.68 -4.03
CA ALA A 859 -21.07 -10.24 -3.14
C ALA A 859 -22.45 -10.30 -3.84
N ALA A 860 -22.50 -10.06 -5.15
CA ALA A 860 -23.75 -10.15 -5.92
C ALA A 860 -24.37 -11.56 -5.94
N LYS A 861 -23.58 -12.61 -5.66
CA LYS A 861 -24.05 -14.00 -5.50
C LYS A 861 -23.93 -14.50 -4.06
N GLY A 862 -23.77 -13.60 -3.09
CA GLY A 862 -23.67 -13.94 -1.67
C GLY A 862 -22.41 -14.75 -1.33
N LYS A 863 -21.29 -14.52 -2.03
CA LYS A 863 -19.97 -15.10 -1.73
C LYS A 863 -19.10 -14.16 -0.91
N LEU A 864 -18.18 -14.72 -0.11
CA LEU A 864 -17.25 -13.90 0.68
C LEU A 864 -16.09 -13.45 -0.18
N TYR A 865 -15.68 -12.19 0.00
CA TYR A 865 -14.45 -11.71 -0.59
C TYR A 865 -13.33 -11.71 0.45
N THR A 866 -12.33 -12.57 0.25
CA THR A 866 -11.15 -12.66 1.12
C THR A 866 -9.91 -12.18 0.35
N VAL A 867 -9.16 -11.25 0.96
CA VAL A 867 -7.90 -10.75 0.41
C VAL A 867 -6.76 -10.93 1.42
N LEU A 868 -5.63 -11.46 0.96
CA LEU A 868 -4.40 -11.60 1.72
C LEU A 868 -3.36 -10.67 1.11
N LYS A 869 -2.92 -9.67 1.89
CA LYS A 869 -1.85 -8.75 1.47
C LYS A 869 -0.51 -9.40 1.79
N ILE A 870 0.34 -9.51 0.79
CA ILE A 870 1.62 -10.21 0.78
C ILE A 870 2.75 -9.19 0.66
N ASP A 871 3.82 -9.40 1.40
CA ASP A 871 4.99 -8.53 1.35
C ASP A 871 6.29 -9.35 1.41
N GLU A 872 7.45 -8.68 1.50
CA GLU A 872 8.76 -9.33 1.68
C GLU A 872 8.91 -10.10 2.99
N VAL A 873 8.04 -9.84 3.97
CA VAL A 873 8.06 -10.53 5.26
C VAL A 873 7.06 -11.67 5.29
N SER A 874 7.56 -12.82 5.73
CA SER A 874 6.84 -14.08 5.77
C SER A 874 6.21 -14.30 7.15
N SER A 875 4.94 -13.89 7.32
CA SER A 875 4.15 -14.20 8.52
C SER A 875 2.85 -14.93 8.13
N LEU A 876 2.80 -16.25 8.39
CA LEU A 876 1.62 -17.07 8.11
C LEU A 876 0.54 -16.96 9.19
N GLY A 877 0.82 -16.34 10.34
CA GLY A 877 -0.12 -16.25 11.46
C GLY A 877 -1.43 -15.56 11.07
N ALA A 878 -1.33 -14.35 10.54
CA ALA A 878 -2.48 -13.56 10.06
C ALA A 878 -3.24 -14.27 8.92
N ALA A 879 -2.51 -14.85 7.95
CA ALA A 879 -3.13 -15.60 6.85
C ALA A 879 -3.92 -16.81 7.35
N ARG A 880 -3.40 -17.54 8.36
CA ARG A 880 -4.07 -18.67 8.99
C ARG A 880 -5.37 -18.28 9.68
N ILE A 881 -5.38 -17.17 10.42
CA ILE A 881 -6.59 -16.66 11.08
C ILE A 881 -7.67 -16.37 10.03
N ARG A 882 -7.35 -15.62 8.98
CA ARG A 882 -8.32 -15.28 7.91
C ARG A 882 -8.87 -16.51 7.19
N LEU A 883 -8.02 -17.49 6.87
CA LEU A 883 -8.45 -18.72 6.22
C LEU A 883 -9.32 -19.60 7.13
N ARG A 884 -9.04 -19.64 8.44
CA ARG A 884 -9.90 -20.31 9.43
C ARG A 884 -11.24 -19.58 9.59
N SER A 885 -11.25 -18.25 9.65
CA SER A 885 -12.48 -17.45 9.70
C SER A 885 -13.34 -17.65 8.44
N LEU A 886 -12.71 -17.67 7.26
CA LEU A 886 -13.39 -18.00 6.00
C LEU A 886 -14.03 -19.40 6.07
N GLN A 887 -13.27 -20.41 6.51
CA GLN A 887 -13.79 -21.77 6.68
C GLN A 887 -14.96 -21.84 7.66
N ALA A 888 -14.90 -21.14 8.79
CA ALA A 888 -15.99 -21.08 9.76
C ALA A 888 -17.24 -20.44 9.15
N ALA A 889 -17.09 -19.29 8.47
CA ALA A 889 -18.20 -18.60 7.82
C ALA A 889 -18.81 -19.42 6.67
N MET A 890 -18.01 -20.20 5.93
CA MET A 890 -18.51 -21.16 4.94
C MET A 890 -19.39 -22.24 5.56
N ARG A 891 -19.00 -22.78 6.73
CA ARG A 891 -19.76 -23.81 7.45
C ARG A 891 -21.10 -23.28 7.99
N GLU A 892 -21.12 -22.08 8.56
CA GLU A 892 -22.35 -21.44 9.05
C GLU A 892 -23.30 -21.12 7.88
N ARG A 893 -22.76 -20.62 6.76
CA ARG A 893 -23.56 -20.33 5.57
C ARG A 893 -24.20 -21.58 4.96
N ALA A 894 -23.54 -22.72 5.00
CA ALA A 894 -24.12 -23.98 4.55
C ALA A 894 -25.38 -24.38 5.33
N GLN A 895 -25.58 -23.84 6.54
CA GLN A 895 -26.73 -24.13 7.40
C GLN A 895 -27.91 -23.14 7.20
N VAL A 896 -27.70 -22.03 6.49
CA VAL A 896 -28.69 -20.94 6.33
C VAL A 896 -29.05 -20.75 4.84
N SER A 897 -30.32 -20.42 4.57
CA SER A 897 -30.84 -20.22 3.20
C SER A 897 -30.05 -19.14 2.43
N SER A 898 -29.70 -19.44 1.16
CA SER A 898 -28.82 -18.62 0.33
C SER A 898 -29.41 -17.25 -0.02
N ALA A 899 -28.59 -16.19 0.03
CA ALA A 899 -28.94 -14.86 -0.43
C ALA A 899 -29.43 -14.87 -1.90
N LYS A 900 -30.44 -14.04 -2.23
CA LYS A 900 -30.98 -13.95 -3.59
C LYS A 900 -29.92 -13.37 -4.54
N PRO A 901 -29.63 -14.01 -5.69
CA PRO A 901 -28.69 -13.50 -6.66
C PRO A 901 -29.11 -12.11 -7.18
N GLN A 902 -28.16 -11.19 -7.25
CA GLN A 902 -28.34 -9.91 -7.93
C GLN A 902 -27.42 -9.80 -9.16
N PRO A 903 -27.79 -8.98 -10.15
CA PRO A 903 -26.89 -8.65 -11.25
C PRO A 903 -25.80 -7.67 -10.75
N TYR A 904 -24.57 -7.87 -11.19
CA TYR A 904 -23.46 -6.94 -10.92
C TYR A 904 -23.10 -6.09 -12.16
N ALA A 905 -23.74 -6.32 -13.30
CA ALA A 905 -23.56 -5.50 -14.49
C ALA A 905 -23.85 -4.02 -14.18
N PHE A 906 -22.89 -3.16 -14.50
CA PHE A 906 -22.96 -1.75 -14.16
C PHE A 906 -23.83 -0.98 -15.15
N LYS A 907 -24.87 -0.30 -14.66
CA LYS A 907 -25.72 0.56 -15.49
C LYS A 907 -25.07 1.93 -15.74
N LYS A 908 -24.36 2.07 -16.85
CA LYS A 908 -23.73 3.35 -17.26
C LYS A 908 -24.78 4.44 -17.54
N ARG A 909 -24.72 5.56 -16.80
CA ARG A 909 -25.52 6.77 -17.08
C ARG A 909 -24.72 7.68 -18.01
N VAL A 910 -25.20 7.83 -19.24
CA VAL A 910 -24.52 8.60 -20.29
C VAL A 910 -25.12 9.99 -20.39
N PHE A 911 -24.29 11.00 -20.61
CA PHE A 911 -24.73 12.37 -20.86
C PHE A 911 -25.50 12.43 -22.19
N GLN A 912 -26.73 12.94 -22.17
CA GLN A 912 -27.60 13.00 -23.34
C GLN A 912 -27.58 14.39 -23.98
N LYS A 913 -28.00 14.49 -25.25
CA LYS A 913 -27.97 15.76 -26.00
C LYS A 913 -28.75 16.89 -25.31
N TRP A 914 -29.92 16.59 -24.75
CA TRP A 914 -30.75 17.58 -24.05
C TRP A 914 -30.15 18.06 -22.72
N MET A 915 -29.25 17.28 -22.12
CA MET A 915 -28.55 17.67 -20.90
C MET A 915 -27.58 18.83 -21.14
N LYS A 916 -27.13 19.04 -22.40
CA LYS A 916 -26.28 20.18 -22.77
C LYS A 916 -26.90 21.52 -22.34
N ASP A 917 -28.21 21.67 -22.51
CA ASP A 917 -28.90 22.95 -22.32
C ASP A 917 -29.44 23.11 -20.90
N ARG A 918 -29.57 22.01 -20.13
CA ARG A 918 -30.17 22.02 -18.78
C ARG A 918 -29.18 21.76 -17.65
N HIS A 919 -28.16 20.94 -17.88
CA HIS A 919 -27.29 20.50 -16.80
C HIS A 919 -26.15 21.49 -16.56
N THR A 920 -25.82 21.68 -15.28
CA THR A 920 -24.51 22.20 -14.88
C THR A 920 -23.50 21.05 -14.91
N ILE A 921 -22.35 21.27 -15.55
CA ILE A 921 -21.29 20.27 -15.68
C ILE A 921 -20.14 20.67 -14.74
N LEU A 922 -19.92 19.90 -13.68
CA LEU A 922 -18.80 20.10 -12.77
C LEU A 922 -17.54 19.43 -13.31
N ALA A 923 -16.42 20.15 -13.30
CA ALA A 923 -15.10 19.61 -13.62
C ALA A 923 -14.14 19.79 -12.43
N PRO A 924 -13.35 18.77 -12.06
CA PRO A 924 -12.35 18.92 -11.00
C PRO A 924 -11.25 19.91 -11.44
N GLN A 925 -10.61 20.54 -10.45
CA GLN A 925 -9.45 21.39 -10.71
C GLN A 925 -8.24 20.53 -11.08
N MET A 926 -7.34 21.05 -11.92
CA MET A 926 -6.05 20.42 -12.21
C MET A 926 -4.94 21.46 -12.29
N SER A 927 -5.15 22.54 -13.06
CA SER A 927 -4.21 23.65 -13.19
C SER A 927 -4.98 24.95 -13.24
N PRO A 928 -4.97 25.78 -12.18
CA PRO A 928 -5.80 26.98 -12.09
C PRO A 928 -5.69 27.90 -13.31
N ILE A 929 -4.46 28.18 -13.77
CA ILE A 929 -4.20 29.06 -14.93
C ILE A 929 -4.83 28.50 -16.21
N HIS A 930 -4.69 27.20 -16.47
CA HIS A 930 -5.21 26.58 -17.70
C HIS A 930 -6.73 26.37 -17.64
N PHE A 931 -7.23 25.91 -16.50
CA PHE A 931 -8.62 25.49 -16.36
C PHE A 931 -9.58 26.68 -16.34
N GLU A 932 -9.14 27.86 -15.88
CA GLU A 932 -9.91 29.11 -16.00
C GLU A 932 -10.15 29.50 -17.47
N LEU A 933 -9.18 29.24 -18.35
CA LEU A 933 -9.29 29.45 -19.80
C LEU A 933 -10.11 28.35 -20.48
N LEU A 934 -9.93 27.09 -20.07
CA LEU A 934 -10.69 25.95 -20.60
C LEU A 934 -12.18 26.03 -20.22
N GLU A 935 -12.50 26.48 -19.01
CA GLU A 935 -13.88 26.78 -18.60
C GLU A 935 -14.54 27.78 -19.55
N SER A 936 -13.81 28.86 -19.86
CA SER A 936 -14.27 29.88 -20.82
C SER A 936 -14.44 29.28 -22.23
N ALA A 937 -13.49 28.46 -22.70
CA ALA A 937 -13.58 27.76 -23.99
C ALA A 937 -14.81 26.85 -24.10
N LEU A 938 -15.14 26.13 -23.03
CA LEU A 938 -16.32 25.26 -22.94
C LEU A 938 -17.62 26.07 -22.91
N ARG A 939 -17.67 27.15 -22.12
CA ARG A 939 -18.82 28.08 -22.07
C ARG A 939 -19.12 28.72 -23.41
N TYR A 940 -18.11 29.24 -24.12
CA TYR A 940 -18.29 29.77 -25.48
C TYR A 940 -18.65 28.70 -26.52
N SER A 941 -18.53 27.42 -26.19
CA SER A 941 -18.97 26.30 -27.01
C SER A 941 -20.38 25.79 -26.64
N GLY A 942 -21.06 26.50 -25.72
CA GLY A 942 -22.44 26.26 -25.30
C GLY A 942 -22.60 25.20 -24.21
N TYR A 943 -21.56 24.95 -23.40
CA TYR A 943 -21.65 24.06 -22.23
C TYR A 943 -21.64 24.88 -20.94
N ASN A 944 -22.60 24.63 -20.04
CA ASN A 944 -22.60 25.25 -18.72
C ASN A 944 -21.64 24.50 -17.79
N VAL A 945 -20.34 24.79 -17.92
CA VAL A 945 -19.27 24.16 -17.11
C VAL A 945 -18.86 25.08 -15.97
N GLU A 946 -18.61 24.48 -14.81
CA GLU A 946 -17.98 25.11 -13.65
C GLU A 946 -16.78 24.25 -13.23
N VAL A 947 -15.58 24.83 -13.24
CA VAL A 947 -14.41 24.18 -12.66
C VAL A 947 -14.44 24.41 -11.15
N LEU A 948 -14.36 23.33 -10.40
CA LEU A 948 -14.32 23.37 -8.95
C LEU A 948 -13.09 24.16 -8.49
N PRO A 949 -13.16 24.88 -7.35
CA PRO A 949 -12.00 25.59 -6.83
C PRO A 949 -10.87 24.60 -6.50
N SER A 950 -9.63 25.08 -6.37
CA SER A 950 -8.56 24.30 -5.74
C SER A 950 -8.90 24.16 -4.26
N VAL A 951 -9.72 23.15 -3.93
CA VAL A 951 -10.36 23.02 -2.61
C VAL A 951 -9.38 22.57 -1.51
N ASP A 952 -9.77 22.95 -0.31
CA ASP A 952 -9.25 22.78 1.06
C ASP A 952 -9.15 21.33 1.57
N HIS A 953 -8.49 21.14 2.72
CA HIS A 953 -8.24 19.83 3.37
C HIS A 953 -9.48 18.92 3.48
N THR A 954 -10.68 19.52 3.54
CA THR A 954 -11.98 18.84 3.58
C THR A 954 -12.21 17.90 2.39
N ALA A 955 -11.78 18.27 1.17
CA ALA A 955 -11.95 17.44 -0.02
C ALA A 955 -11.08 16.17 0.05
N VAL A 956 -9.89 16.26 0.64
CA VAL A 956 -9.02 15.08 0.83
C VAL A 956 -9.66 14.10 1.80
N GLU A 957 -10.20 14.58 2.92
CA GLU A 957 -10.92 13.75 3.88
C GLU A 957 -12.15 13.09 3.26
N GLU A 958 -12.90 13.83 2.44
CA GLU A 958 -14.06 13.30 1.74
C GLU A 958 -13.65 12.21 0.72
N GLY A 959 -12.58 12.44 -0.04
CA GLY A 959 -12.04 11.45 -0.97
C GLY A 959 -11.62 10.15 -0.29
N LEU A 960 -10.97 10.24 0.88
CA LEU A 960 -10.52 9.10 1.68
C LEU A 960 -11.66 8.20 2.20
N LYS A 961 -12.89 8.71 2.27
CA LYS A 961 -14.08 7.89 2.63
C LYS A 961 -14.52 6.96 1.50
N TYR A 962 -14.24 7.31 0.25
CA TYR A 962 -14.77 6.61 -0.93
C TYR A 962 -13.71 5.91 -1.78
N VAL A 963 -12.46 6.35 -1.71
CA VAL A 963 -11.35 5.84 -2.51
C VAL A 963 -10.38 5.07 -1.62
N ASN A 964 -9.90 3.92 -2.09
CA ASN A 964 -8.91 3.13 -1.38
C ASN A 964 -7.58 3.91 -1.23
N ASN A 965 -6.96 3.88 -0.05
CA ASN A 965 -5.65 4.50 0.20
C ASN A 965 -4.53 3.93 -0.68
N ASP A 966 -4.67 2.69 -1.18
CA ASP A 966 -3.73 2.09 -2.13
C ASP A 966 -3.86 2.71 -3.56
N ALA A 967 -4.84 3.60 -3.80
CA ALA A 967 -4.99 4.35 -5.05
C ALA A 967 -4.05 5.57 -5.11
N CYS A 968 -3.89 6.14 -6.30
CA CYS A 968 -3.11 7.37 -6.46
C CYS A 968 -3.75 8.55 -5.71
N TYR A 969 -2.93 9.39 -5.09
CA TYR A 969 -3.38 10.60 -4.41
C TYR A 969 -4.23 11.53 -5.29
N PRO A 970 -3.89 11.74 -6.59
CA PRO A 970 -4.77 12.42 -7.53
C PRO A 970 -6.21 11.88 -7.62
N ALA A 971 -6.41 10.56 -7.50
CA ALA A 971 -7.75 9.97 -7.53
C ALA A 971 -8.57 10.39 -6.29
N ILE A 972 -7.92 10.43 -5.13
CA ILE A 972 -8.53 10.85 -3.86
C ILE A 972 -8.97 12.32 -3.96
N ILE A 973 -8.10 13.20 -4.45
CA ILE A 973 -8.42 14.62 -4.63
C ILE A 973 -9.59 14.80 -5.60
N VAL A 974 -9.51 14.22 -6.79
CA VAL A 974 -10.54 14.43 -7.82
C VAL A 974 -11.90 13.93 -7.38
N VAL A 975 -11.97 12.73 -6.79
CA VAL A 975 -13.23 12.19 -6.27
C VAL A 975 -13.74 13.04 -5.10
N GLY A 976 -12.85 13.40 -4.17
CA GLY A 976 -13.17 14.23 -3.01
C GLY A 976 -13.76 15.59 -3.38
N GLN A 977 -13.15 16.30 -4.34
CA GLN A 977 -13.66 17.58 -4.85
C GLN A 977 -15.09 17.44 -5.39
N ILE A 978 -15.34 16.42 -6.21
CA ILE A 978 -16.65 16.21 -6.82
C ILE A 978 -17.71 15.87 -5.76
N ILE A 979 -17.43 14.93 -4.86
CA ILE A 979 -18.40 14.52 -3.83
C ILE A 979 -18.68 15.68 -2.86
N SER A 980 -17.65 16.42 -2.43
CA SER A 980 -17.81 17.60 -1.57
C SER A 980 -18.68 18.67 -2.25
N ALA A 981 -18.46 18.94 -3.54
CA ALA A 981 -19.28 19.87 -4.31
C ALA A 981 -20.75 19.43 -4.37
N LEU A 982 -21.03 18.16 -4.66
CA LEU A 982 -22.39 17.62 -4.71
C LEU A 982 -23.09 17.65 -3.34
N ARG A 983 -22.34 17.51 -2.24
CA ARG A 983 -22.86 17.61 -0.87
C ARG A 983 -23.07 19.04 -0.36
N SER A 984 -22.46 20.03 -1.01
CA SER A 984 -22.48 21.43 -0.55
C SER A 984 -23.88 22.07 -0.53
N GLY A 985 -24.89 21.45 -1.14
CA GLY A 985 -26.24 22.00 -1.26
C GLY A 985 -26.37 23.12 -2.30
N ARG A 986 -25.28 23.51 -2.99
CA ARG A 986 -25.25 24.60 -3.96
C ARG A 986 -25.86 24.25 -5.33
N TYR A 987 -26.05 22.96 -5.65
CA TYR A 987 -26.40 22.50 -6.99
C TYR A 987 -27.69 21.71 -7.02
N ASP A 988 -28.43 21.81 -8.14
CA ASP A 988 -29.58 20.96 -8.42
C ASP A 988 -29.13 19.56 -8.87
N LEU A 989 -29.31 18.57 -7.98
CA LEU A 989 -28.90 17.19 -8.20
C LEU A 989 -29.64 16.46 -9.33
N GLN A 990 -30.77 17.01 -9.83
CA GLN A 990 -31.49 16.44 -10.98
C GLN A 990 -30.97 16.98 -12.31
N ASN A 991 -30.35 18.17 -12.32
CA ASN A 991 -29.83 18.85 -13.50
C ASN A 991 -28.31 19.08 -13.39
N ILE A 992 -27.58 18.02 -13.04
CA ILE A 992 -26.12 18.08 -12.86
C ILE A 992 -25.42 16.92 -13.56
N SER A 993 -24.20 17.14 -14.00
CA SER A 993 -23.29 16.12 -14.52
C SER A 993 -21.86 16.43 -14.10
N VAL A 994 -21.02 15.42 -14.09
CA VAL A 994 -19.60 15.56 -13.75
C VAL A 994 -18.73 15.17 -14.93
N MET A 995 -17.62 15.86 -15.12
CA MET A 995 -16.69 15.67 -16.22
C MET A 995 -15.29 15.39 -15.68
N ILE A 996 -14.60 14.41 -16.24
CA ILE A 996 -13.22 14.06 -15.88
C ILE A 996 -12.41 13.68 -17.13
N THR A 997 -11.13 14.05 -17.14
CA THR A 997 -10.18 13.61 -18.16
C THR A 997 -9.74 12.17 -17.93
N GLN A 998 -9.63 11.38 -18.99
CA GLN A 998 -9.21 9.99 -18.95
C GLN A 998 -8.00 9.76 -19.87
N THR A 999 -6.83 9.67 -19.24
CA THR A 999 -5.50 9.65 -19.87
C THR A 999 -5.24 8.40 -20.74
N GLY A 1000 -5.96 7.30 -20.48
CA GLY A 1000 -5.80 6.04 -21.20
C GLY A 1000 -4.46 5.34 -20.96
N GLY A 1001 -4.22 4.23 -21.67
CA GLY A 1001 -3.01 3.42 -21.51
C GLY A 1001 -2.97 2.57 -20.23
N GLN A 1002 -1.80 1.98 -19.94
CA GLN A 1002 -1.63 0.98 -18.86
C GLN A 1002 -1.68 1.55 -17.42
N CYS A 1003 -1.74 2.87 -17.27
CA CYS A 1003 -1.78 3.56 -15.99
C CYS A 1003 -3.15 3.39 -15.29
N ARG A 1004 -3.15 3.49 -13.96
CA ARG A 1004 -4.36 3.49 -13.14
C ARG A 1004 -5.28 4.70 -13.37
N ALA A 1005 -4.75 5.80 -13.91
CA ALA A 1005 -5.51 7.01 -14.27
C ALA A 1005 -6.68 6.70 -15.22
N THR A 1006 -6.55 5.68 -16.08
CA THR A 1006 -7.64 5.21 -16.95
C THR A 1006 -8.89 4.81 -16.15
N ASN A 1007 -8.72 4.34 -14.91
CA ASN A 1007 -9.79 3.85 -14.06
C ASN A 1007 -10.26 4.84 -12.98
N TYR A 1008 -9.78 6.09 -12.97
CA TYR A 1008 -10.31 7.12 -12.06
C TYR A 1008 -11.81 7.33 -12.25
N ILE A 1009 -12.31 7.20 -13.49
CA ILE A 1009 -13.74 7.24 -13.76
C ILE A 1009 -14.52 6.08 -13.11
N GLY A 1010 -13.91 4.88 -13.06
CA GLY A 1010 -14.49 3.72 -12.40
C GLY A 1010 -14.57 3.90 -10.88
N LEU A 1011 -13.55 4.53 -10.28
CA LEU A 1011 -13.53 4.92 -8.87
C LEU A 1011 -14.58 6.00 -8.56
N LEU A 1012 -14.65 7.05 -9.40
CA LEU A 1012 -15.66 8.11 -9.26
C LEU A 1012 -17.09 7.56 -9.34
N ARG A 1013 -17.39 6.67 -10.29
CA ARG A 1013 -18.72 6.04 -10.40
C ARG A 1013 -19.11 5.26 -9.16
N ARG A 1014 -18.15 4.56 -8.53
CA ARG A 1014 -18.38 3.88 -7.25
C ARG A 1014 -18.67 4.90 -6.16
N ALA A 1015 -17.81 5.90 -6.00
CA ALA A 1015 -17.95 6.94 -5.00
C ALA A 1015 -19.31 7.66 -5.11
N LEU A 1016 -19.74 8.01 -6.32
CA LEU A 1016 -21.06 8.60 -6.57
C LEU A 1016 -22.19 7.67 -6.15
N LYS A 1017 -22.14 6.38 -6.53
CA LYS A 1017 -23.15 5.39 -6.12
C LYS A 1017 -23.24 5.30 -4.60
N ASP A 1018 -22.10 5.15 -3.94
CA ASP A 1018 -22.01 4.92 -2.50
C ASP A 1018 -22.36 6.19 -1.69
N ALA A 1019 -22.13 7.37 -2.25
CA ALA A 1019 -22.51 8.66 -1.66
C ALA A 1019 -23.99 9.04 -1.87
N GLY A 1020 -24.76 8.24 -2.63
CA GLY A 1020 -26.16 8.51 -2.94
C GLY A 1020 -26.41 9.35 -4.20
N PHE A 1021 -25.38 9.56 -5.02
CA PHE A 1021 -25.40 10.34 -6.27
C PHE A 1021 -25.28 9.47 -7.54
N GLY A 1022 -25.65 8.18 -7.47
CA GLY A 1022 -25.52 7.24 -8.59
C GLY A 1022 -26.33 7.60 -9.85
N GLN A 1023 -27.26 8.56 -9.75
CA GLN A 1023 -28.02 9.13 -10.85
C GLN A 1023 -27.22 10.11 -11.72
N VAL A 1024 -26.15 10.71 -11.17
CA VAL A 1024 -25.39 11.77 -11.84
C VAL A 1024 -24.58 11.20 -13.02
N PRO A 1025 -24.78 11.69 -14.26
CA PRO A 1025 -23.98 11.25 -15.41
C PRO A 1025 -22.51 11.66 -15.30
N VAL A 1026 -21.62 10.78 -15.74
CA VAL A 1026 -20.16 11.02 -15.77
C VAL A 1026 -19.66 11.09 -17.21
N ILE A 1027 -19.14 12.26 -17.59
CA ILE A 1027 -18.56 12.55 -18.90
C ILE A 1027 -17.06 12.22 -18.86
N SER A 1028 -16.64 11.22 -19.64
CA SER A 1028 -15.23 10.97 -19.92
C SER A 1028 -14.74 11.84 -21.08
N ILE A 1029 -13.64 12.56 -20.86
CA ILE A 1029 -12.87 13.27 -21.89
C ILE A 1029 -11.59 12.48 -22.15
N SER A 1030 -11.54 11.74 -23.27
CA SER A 1030 -10.39 10.90 -23.63
C SER A 1030 -9.95 11.14 -25.07
N ALA A 1031 -8.66 11.36 -25.28
CA ALA A 1031 -8.06 11.42 -26.62
C ALA A 1031 -8.09 10.06 -27.35
N GLN A 1032 -8.25 8.95 -26.62
CA GLN A 1032 -8.29 7.59 -27.17
C GLN A 1032 -9.72 7.08 -27.40
N GLY A 1033 -10.75 7.86 -27.07
CA GLY A 1033 -12.15 7.47 -27.29
C GLY A 1033 -12.62 6.25 -26.48
N LEU A 1034 -12.07 6.06 -25.27
CA LEU A 1034 -12.26 4.86 -24.45
C LEU A 1034 -13.72 4.60 -24.04
N GLU A 1035 -14.53 5.64 -23.88
CA GLU A 1035 -15.96 5.51 -23.60
C GLU A 1035 -16.79 6.54 -24.38
N LYS A 1036 -17.94 6.10 -24.89
CA LYS A 1036 -18.93 7.00 -25.51
C LYS A 1036 -19.65 7.79 -24.42
N SER A 1037 -19.27 9.05 -24.25
CA SER A 1037 -19.80 9.93 -23.19
C SER A 1037 -20.97 10.80 -23.63
N GLY A 1038 -21.38 10.78 -24.91
CA GLY A 1038 -22.45 11.64 -25.46
C GLY A 1038 -22.06 13.14 -25.58
N PHE A 1039 -20.93 13.54 -25.01
CA PHE A 1039 -20.26 14.81 -25.23
C PHE A 1039 -19.70 14.89 -26.66
N LYS A 1040 -19.80 16.06 -27.31
CA LYS A 1040 -19.39 16.25 -28.70
C LYS A 1040 -18.24 17.25 -28.80
N PHE A 1041 -17.10 16.79 -29.32
CA PHE A 1041 -15.99 17.65 -29.68
C PHE A 1041 -16.29 18.32 -31.03
N THR A 1042 -16.82 19.54 -31.01
CA THR A 1042 -16.97 20.34 -32.21
C THR A 1042 -15.62 20.91 -32.64
N PRO A 1043 -15.35 21.14 -33.93
CA PRO A 1043 -14.13 21.80 -34.38
C PRO A 1043 -13.90 23.12 -33.64
N GLY A 1044 -14.96 23.92 -33.43
CA GLY A 1044 -14.88 25.16 -32.67
C GLY A 1044 -14.40 24.96 -31.22
N LEU A 1045 -14.87 23.93 -30.52
CA LEU A 1045 -14.39 23.61 -29.17
C LEU A 1045 -12.92 23.18 -29.18
N ILE A 1046 -12.51 22.35 -30.14
CA ILE A 1046 -11.11 21.91 -30.27
C ILE A 1046 -10.19 23.12 -30.48
N HIS A 1047 -10.54 24.02 -31.41
CA HIS A 1047 -9.78 25.24 -31.66
C HIS A 1047 -9.66 26.11 -30.39
N ARG A 1048 -10.76 26.35 -29.66
CA ARG A 1048 -10.72 27.11 -28.39
C ARG A 1048 -9.87 26.41 -27.34
N GLY A 1049 -9.99 25.10 -27.22
CA GLY A 1049 -9.20 24.30 -26.28
C GLY A 1049 -7.70 24.41 -26.55
N LEU A 1050 -7.28 24.27 -27.81
CA LEU A 1050 -5.87 24.40 -28.20
C LEU A 1050 -5.33 25.81 -27.89
N MET A 1051 -6.08 26.85 -28.24
CA MET A 1051 -5.71 28.24 -27.89
C MET A 1051 -5.60 28.44 -26.37
N ALA A 1052 -6.57 27.92 -25.61
CA ALA A 1052 -6.63 28.06 -24.15
C ALA A 1052 -5.42 27.38 -23.47
N VAL A 1053 -5.02 26.17 -23.91
CA VAL A 1053 -3.86 25.49 -23.33
C VAL A 1053 -2.57 26.22 -23.66
N VAL A 1054 -2.39 26.73 -24.89
CA VAL A 1054 -1.17 27.49 -25.25
C VAL A 1054 -1.11 28.85 -24.55
N TYR A 1055 -2.24 29.54 -24.41
CA TYR A 1055 -2.32 30.76 -23.58
C TYR A 1055 -1.96 30.46 -22.12
N GLY A 1056 -2.45 29.35 -21.57
CA GLY A 1056 -2.15 28.93 -20.20
C GLY A 1056 -0.65 28.64 -20.00
N ASP A 1057 -0.03 27.89 -20.91
CA ASP A 1057 1.41 27.61 -20.89
C ASP A 1057 2.23 28.91 -20.90
N CYS A 1058 1.83 29.86 -21.76
CA CYS A 1058 2.49 31.15 -21.86
C CYS A 1058 2.34 31.97 -20.58
N LEU A 1059 1.11 32.15 -20.08
CA LEU A 1059 0.85 32.90 -18.85
C LEU A 1059 1.60 32.32 -17.65
N MET A 1060 1.62 30.99 -17.52
CA MET A 1060 2.34 30.30 -16.45
C MET A 1060 3.85 30.55 -16.54
N GLN A 1061 4.45 30.36 -17.73
CA GLN A 1061 5.88 30.59 -17.95
C GLN A 1061 6.27 32.04 -17.66
N LEU A 1062 5.46 33.01 -18.13
CA LEU A 1062 5.73 34.43 -17.95
C LEU A 1062 5.61 34.82 -16.47
N LEU A 1063 4.52 34.43 -15.81
CA LEU A 1063 4.26 34.78 -14.41
C LEU A 1063 5.36 34.25 -13.47
N TYR A 1064 5.67 32.95 -13.53
CA TYR A 1064 6.65 32.34 -12.62
C TYR A 1064 8.07 32.83 -12.87
N ARG A 1065 8.38 33.27 -14.09
CA ARG A 1065 9.69 33.84 -14.40
C ARG A 1065 9.86 35.26 -13.87
N VAL A 1066 8.80 36.09 -13.83
CA VAL A 1066 8.92 37.50 -13.42
C VAL A 1066 8.52 37.77 -11.97
N ARG A 1067 7.53 37.05 -11.43
CA ARG A 1067 6.97 37.28 -10.08
C ARG A 1067 8.04 37.24 -8.97
N PRO A 1068 9.01 36.31 -8.97
CA PRO A 1068 10.06 36.30 -7.95
C PRO A 1068 10.97 37.54 -7.99
N TYR A 1069 10.95 38.31 -9.09
CA TYR A 1069 11.83 39.45 -9.30
C TYR A 1069 11.07 40.77 -9.42
N GLU A 1070 9.76 40.82 -9.13
CA GLU A 1070 8.99 42.06 -9.30
C GLU A 1070 9.53 43.20 -8.45
N ALA A 1071 9.73 44.38 -9.06
CA ALA A 1071 10.22 45.56 -8.34
C ALA A 1071 9.16 46.14 -7.40
N GLU A 1072 7.89 46.08 -7.81
CA GLU A 1072 6.74 46.45 -6.99
C GLU A 1072 5.90 45.18 -6.70
N PRO A 1073 5.73 44.82 -5.41
CA PRO A 1073 4.96 43.64 -5.02
C PRO A 1073 3.54 43.63 -5.62
N GLY A 1074 3.15 42.53 -6.25
CA GLY A 1074 1.84 42.33 -6.88
C GLY A 1074 1.74 42.80 -8.33
N SER A 1075 2.74 43.50 -8.88
CA SER A 1075 2.73 44.01 -10.26
C SER A 1075 2.66 42.90 -11.31
N ALA A 1076 3.40 41.80 -11.13
CA ALA A 1076 3.34 40.64 -12.02
C ALA A 1076 1.96 39.96 -12.01
N THR A 1077 1.35 39.88 -10.83
CA THR A 1077 0.03 39.27 -10.64
C THR A 1077 -1.07 40.13 -11.27
N SER A 1078 -0.97 41.46 -11.16
CA SER A 1078 -1.89 42.39 -11.83
C SER A 1078 -1.82 42.24 -13.36
N LEU A 1079 -0.61 42.16 -13.91
CA LEU A 1079 -0.39 41.95 -15.34
C LEU A 1079 -0.93 40.61 -15.82
N TYR A 1080 -0.72 39.53 -15.05
CA TYR A 1080 -1.33 38.23 -15.28
C TYR A 1080 -2.86 38.33 -15.35
N ARG A 1081 -3.51 38.99 -14.38
CA ARG A 1081 -4.99 39.10 -14.35
C ARG A 1081 -5.53 39.86 -15.56
N LYS A 1082 -4.85 40.94 -15.99
CA LYS A 1082 -5.19 41.67 -17.22
C LYS A 1082 -5.17 40.72 -18.43
N TRP A 1083 -4.06 40.03 -18.65
CA TRP A 1083 -3.89 39.16 -19.81
C TRP A 1083 -4.77 37.91 -19.76
N ALA A 1084 -5.01 37.33 -18.59
CA ALA A 1084 -5.94 36.22 -18.42
C ALA A 1084 -7.35 36.61 -18.90
N GLN A 1085 -7.86 37.79 -18.52
CA GLN A 1085 -9.16 38.28 -18.99
C GLN A 1085 -9.19 38.55 -20.50
N THR A 1086 -8.12 39.14 -21.05
CA THR A 1086 -7.98 39.34 -22.51
C THR A 1086 -7.98 38.02 -23.28
N CYS A 1087 -7.24 37.02 -22.79
CA CYS A 1087 -7.18 35.69 -23.39
C CYS A 1087 -8.56 35.02 -23.37
N LYS A 1088 -9.29 35.09 -22.25
CA LYS A 1088 -10.67 34.57 -22.17
C LYS A 1088 -11.58 35.24 -23.19
N ALA A 1089 -11.61 36.57 -23.24
CA ALA A 1089 -12.45 37.30 -24.19
C ALA A 1089 -12.11 36.93 -25.65
N SER A 1090 -10.83 36.72 -25.95
CA SER A 1090 -10.35 36.28 -27.26
C SER A 1090 -10.85 34.89 -27.66
N LEU A 1091 -11.19 34.00 -26.72
CA LEU A 1091 -11.70 32.65 -27.05
C LEU A 1091 -13.11 32.68 -27.64
N ALA A 1092 -13.86 33.79 -27.50
CA ALA A 1092 -15.20 33.92 -28.08
C ALA A 1092 -15.16 33.88 -29.62
N LYS A 1093 -14.27 34.69 -30.21
CA LYS A 1093 -14.08 34.83 -31.66
C LYS A 1093 -12.77 34.13 -32.05
N LEU A 1094 -12.87 32.97 -32.70
CA LEU A 1094 -11.75 32.09 -33.13
C LEU A 1094 -10.85 32.74 -34.20
N ASP A 1095 -10.33 33.94 -33.96
CA ASP A 1095 -9.51 34.72 -34.89
C ASP A 1095 -8.02 34.45 -34.68
N PRO A 1096 -7.32 33.82 -35.65
CA PRO A 1096 -5.90 33.53 -35.54
C PRO A 1096 -5.01 34.77 -35.46
N ARG A 1097 -5.44 35.92 -36.02
CA ARG A 1097 -4.65 37.16 -35.99
C ARG A 1097 -4.63 37.77 -34.60
N THR A 1098 -5.80 37.88 -33.97
CA THR A 1098 -5.92 38.30 -32.57
C THR A 1098 -5.16 37.35 -31.65
N TYR A 1099 -5.24 36.04 -31.87
CA TYR A 1099 -4.48 35.04 -31.11
C TYR A 1099 -2.97 35.28 -31.14
N ALA A 1100 -2.40 35.40 -32.35
CA ALA A 1100 -0.96 35.63 -32.51
C ALA A 1100 -0.52 37.00 -31.94
N ARG A 1101 -1.34 38.04 -32.14
CA ARG A 1101 -1.08 39.38 -31.58
C ARG A 1101 -1.07 39.37 -30.06
N ASN A 1102 -2.07 38.74 -29.43
CA ASN A 1102 -2.17 38.65 -27.98
C ASN A 1102 -0.94 37.96 -27.38
N LEU A 1103 -0.47 36.85 -27.97
CA LEU A 1103 0.75 36.17 -27.52
C LEU A 1103 1.98 37.08 -27.62
N MET A 1104 2.12 37.83 -28.71
CA MET A 1104 3.26 38.73 -28.91
C MET A 1104 3.24 39.92 -27.94
N GLU A 1105 2.10 40.61 -27.81
CA GLU A 1105 1.93 41.75 -26.91
C GLU A 1105 2.06 41.33 -25.44
N MET A 1106 1.50 40.18 -25.07
CA MET A 1106 1.63 39.64 -23.72
C MET A 1106 3.09 39.36 -23.36
N VAL A 1107 3.83 38.64 -24.21
CA VAL A 1107 5.26 38.40 -23.99
C VAL A 1107 6.02 39.72 -23.88
N GLN A 1108 5.73 40.69 -24.75
CA GLN A 1108 6.39 42.00 -24.73
C GLN A 1108 6.12 42.79 -23.44
N GLU A 1109 4.88 42.86 -22.95
CA GLU A 1109 4.56 43.56 -21.71
C GLU A 1109 5.29 42.94 -20.51
N PHE A 1110 5.30 41.60 -20.40
CA PHE A 1110 6.05 40.88 -19.38
C PHE A 1110 7.58 41.05 -19.53
N ASP A 1111 8.10 41.18 -20.76
CA ASP A 1111 9.51 41.44 -21.05
C ASP A 1111 9.95 42.86 -20.62
N THR A 1112 8.99 43.78 -20.46
CA THR A 1112 9.24 45.17 -20.04
C THR A 1112 8.89 45.46 -18.58
N LEU A 1113 8.28 44.50 -17.85
CA LEU A 1113 7.92 44.68 -16.44
C LEU A 1113 9.17 45.06 -15.61
N PRO A 1114 9.12 46.08 -14.73
CA PRO A 1114 10.25 46.44 -13.87
C PRO A 1114 10.61 45.33 -12.87
N LEU A 1115 11.88 44.91 -12.84
CA LEU A 1115 12.37 43.83 -11.97
C LEU A 1115 13.58 44.26 -11.15
N VAL A 1116 13.77 43.64 -9.98
CA VAL A 1116 15.01 43.75 -9.21
C VAL A 1116 16.13 42.94 -9.87
N ASN A 1117 17.32 43.53 -9.94
CA ASN A 1117 18.50 42.86 -10.51
C ASN A 1117 19.18 41.96 -9.47
N ARG A 1118 18.58 40.81 -9.18
CA ARG A 1118 19.14 39.76 -8.31
C ARG A 1118 19.08 38.42 -9.04
N ILE A 1119 20.08 37.57 -8.84
CA ILE A 1119 20.06 36.19 -9.33
C ILE A 1119 19.49 35.32 -8.21
N LYS A 1120 18.43 34.56 -8.51
CA LYS A 1120 17.83 33.62 -7.56
C LYS A 1120 18.10 32.18 -8.03
N PRO A 1121 18.24 31.21 -7.11
CA PRO A 1121 18.27 29.80 -7.47
C PRO A 1121 17.03 29.42 -8.27
N ARG A 1122 17.19 28.57 -9.29
CA ARG A 1122 16.09 28.11 -10.13
C ARG A 1122 15.78 26.65 -9.79
N VAL A 1123 14.51 26.35 -9.59
CA VAL A 1123 14.02 25.04 -9.17
C VAL A 1123 12.98 24.53 -10.17
N GLY A 1124 13.33 23.47 -10.89
CA GLY A 1124 12.46 22.80 -11.84
C GLY A 1124 11.39 21.96 -11.13
N ILE A 1125 10.15 21.98 -11.62
CA ILE A 1125 9.05 21.19 -11.08
C ILE A 1125 8.57 20.20 -12.15
N VAL A 1126 8.87 18.93 -11.96
CA VAL A 1126 8.45 17.82 -12.83
C VAL A 1126 7.65 16.80 -12.02
N GLY A 1127 6.89 15.92 -12.66
CA GLY A 1127 6.15 14.88 -11.95
C GLY A 1127 4.84 14.46 -12.60
N GLU A 1128 4.03 13.71 -11.85
CA GLU A 1128 2.68 13.31 -12.28
C GLU A 1128 1.82 14.55 -12.58
N ILE A 1129 1.02 14.46 -13.63
CA ILE A 1129 0.33 15.62 -14.22
C ILE A 1129 -0.51 16.43 -13.21
N LEU A 1130 -1.32 15.79 -12.36
CA LEU A 1130 -2.17 16.51 -11.42
C LEU A 1130 -1.33 17.10 -10.30
N VAL A 1131 -0.41 16.34 -9.71
CA VAL A 1131 0.44 16.83 -8.62
C VAL A 1131 1.31 18.00 -9.10
N LYS A 1132 1.87 17.92 -10.31
CA LYS A 1132 2.70 18.98 -10.89
C LYS A 1132 2.00 20.35 -10.92
N TYR A 1133 0.71 20.40 -11.22
CA TYR A 1133 -0.01 21.67 -11.45
C TYR A 1133 -1.01 22.06 -10.36
N HIS A 1134 -1.53 21.12 -9.57
CA HIS A 1134 -2.62 21.40 -8.64
C HIS A 1134 -2.07 21.91 -7.29
N PRO A 1135 -2.38 23.16 -6.86
CA PRO A 1135 -1.78 23.76 -5.66
C PRO A 1135 -1.97 22.93 -4.39
N THR A 1136 -3.18 22.42 -4.13
CA THR A 1136 -3.42 21.56 -2.96
C THR A 1136 -2.68 20.22 -3.05
N ALA A 1137 -2.54 19.66 -4.25
CA ALA A 1137 -1.95 18.33 -4.42
C ALA A 1137 -0.44 18.34 -4.21
N ASN A 1138 0.22 19.46 -4.53
CA ASN A 1138 1.65 19.67 -4.31
C ASN A 1138 1.98 20.53 -3.08
N ASN A 1139 1.02 20.75 -2.18
CA ASN A 1139 1.21 21.55 -0.97
C ASN A 1139 1.74 22.97 -1.24
N GLY A 1140 1.29 23.61 -2.33
CA GLY A 1140 1.69 24.97 -2.66
C GLY A 1140 3.18 25.10 -2.98
N VAL A 1141 3.78 24.08 -3.60
CA VAL A 1141 5.23 24.03 -3.84
C VAL A 1141 5.78 25.23 -4.60
N VAL A 1142 5.05 25.79 -5.57
CA VAL A 1142 5.48 26.97 -6.33
C VAL A 1142 5.61 28.17 -5.40
N GLU A 1143 4.58 28.42 -4.58
CA GLU A 1143 4.59 29.50 -3.59
C GLU A 1143 5.65 29.28 -2.52
N THR A 1144 5.86 28.02 -2.12
CA THR A 1144 6.91 27.65 -1.18
C THR A 1144 8.30 27.95 -1.74
N VAL A 1145 8.62 27.50 -2.96
CA VAL A 1145 9.89 27.79 -3.64
C VAL A 1145 10.13 29.29 -3.74
N GLU A 1146 9.10 30.06 -4.11
CA GLU A 1146 9.22 31.52 -4.21
C GLU A 1146 9.40 32.20 -2.85
N ARG A 1147 8.69 31.74 -1.81
CA ARG A 1147 8.81 32.23 -0.43
C ARG A 1147 10.20 31.97 0.15
N GLU A 1148 10.80 30.82 -0.15
CA GLU A 1148 12.19 30.48 0.19
C GLU A 1148 13.23 31.24 -0.67
N GLY A 1149 12.80 32.13 -1.55
CA GLY A 1149 13.69 33.03 -2.30
C GLY A 1149 14.17 32.50 -3.65
N ALA A 1150 13.58 31.42 -4.19
CA ALA A 1150 13.93 30.81 -5.47
C ALA A 1150 12.91 31.11 -6.60
N GLU A 1151 13.27 30.79 -7.84
CA GLU A 1151 12.41 30.83 -9.02
C GLU A 1151 11.91 29.42 -9.36
N ALA A 1152 10.59 29.24 -9.43
CA ALA A 1152 9.99 27.98 -9.88
C ALA A 1152 9.92 27.90 -11.41
N VAL A 1153 10.40 26.78 -11.99
CA VAL A 1153 10.36 26.51 -13.43
C VAL A 1153 9.49 25.29 -13.71
N VAL A 1154 8.26 25.53 -14.20
CA VAL A 1154 7.27 24.47 -14.47
C VAL A 1154 7.17 24.24 -15.98
N PRO A 1155 7.52 23.05 -16.52
CA PRO A 1155 7.29 22.73 -17.93
C PRO A 1155 5.79 22.75 -18.28
N GLY A 1156 5.46 23.06 -19.54
CA GLY A 1156 4.09 23.29 -19.99
C GLY A 1156 3.23 22.04 -20.17
N LEU A 1157 1.91 22.23 -20.13
CA LEU A 1157 0.89 21.20 -20.29
C LEU A 1157 0.83 20.67 -21.73
N VAL A 1158 1.20 21.46 -22.75
CA VAL A 1158 1.22 21.01 -24.15
C VAL A 1158 2.24 19.88 -24.37
N ASP A 1159 3.36 19.89 -23.65
CA ASP A 1159 4.40 18.85 -23.77
C ASP A 1159 3.82 17.46 -23.39
N PHE A 1160 2.93 17.40 -22.40
CA PHE A 1160 2.22 16.17 -22.02
C PHE A 1160 1.23 15.67 -23.10
N LEU A 1161 0.48 16.58 -23.74
CA LEU A 1161 -0.43 16.22 -24.82
C LEU A 1161 0.34 15.64 -26.02
N ASN A 1162 1.44 16.29 -26.39
CA ASN A 1162 2.32 15.84 -27.45
C ASN A 1162 3.00 14.49 -27.11
N TYR A 1163 3.43 14.30 -25.86
CA TYR A 1163 3.99 13.02 -25.38
C TYR A 1163 3.03 11.85 -25.62
N SER A 1164 1.76 12.04 -25.27
CA SER A 1164 0.72 11.01 -25.45
C SER A 1164 0.55 10.59 -26.91
N LEU A 1165 0.68 11.55 -27.84
CA LEU A 1165 0.62 11.32 -29.29
C LEU A 1165 1.92 10.69 -29.83
N ALA A 1166 3.08 11.17 -29.37
CA ALA A 1166 4.39 10.67 -29.79
C ALA A 1166 4.56 9.18 -29.45
N GLY A 1167 3.96 8.71 -28.35
CA GLY A 1167 3.94 7.30 -27.99
C GLY A 1167 3.29 6.38 -29.04
N VAL A 1168 2.38 6.89 -29.88
CA VAL A 1168 1.74 6.12 -30.97
C VAL A 1168 2.76 5.74 -32.06
N ALA A 1169 3.71 6.64 -32.35
CA ALA A 1169 4.76 6.37 -33.33
C ALA A 1169 5.68 5.22 -32.88
N PHE A 1170 6.02 5.16 -31.58
CA PHE A 1170 6.77 4.04 -31.02
C PHE A 1170 6.00 2.72 -31.15
N LYS A 1171 4.69 2.72 -30.85
CA LYS A 1171 3.84 1.52 -30.94
C LYS A 1171 3.77 0.95 -32.35
N TYR A 1172 3.67 1.79 -33.37
CA TYR A 1172 3.71 1.32 -34.76
C TYR A 1172 5.08 0.73 -35.13
N ARG A 1173 6.17 1.40 -34.74
CA ARG A 1173 7.52 0.98 -35.11
C ARG A 1173 7.92 -0.33 -34.44
N TYR A 1174 7.69 -0.47 -33.14
CA TYR A 1174 8.27 -1.55 -32.34
C TYR A 1174 7.25 -2.57 -31.82
N LEU A 1175 5.96 -2.23 -31.81
CA LEU A 1175 4.89 -3.04 -31.24
C LEU A 1175 3.79 -3.30 -32.29
N SER A 1176 2.58 -3.64 -31.84
CA SER A 1176 1.40 -3.97 -32.65
C SER A 1176 0.58 -2.76 -33.13
N GLY A 1177 1.18 -1.56 -33.21
CA GLY A 1177 0.50 -0.34 -33.68
C GLY A 1177 0.26 -0.32 -35.20
N THR A 1178 -0.67 0.53 -35.68
CA THR A 1178 -0.99 0.63 -37.12
C THR A 1178 -0.41 1.89 -37.75
N ARG A 1179 -0.04 1.81 -39.04
CA ARG A 1179 0.52 2.95 -39.79
C ARG A 1179 -0.45 4.14 -39.84
N LEU A 1180 -1.75 3.87 -40.01
CA LEU A 1180 -2.79 4.91 -40.01
C LEU A 1180 -2.81 5.68 -38.69
N SER A 1181 -2.74 4.97 -37.55
CA SER A 1181 -2.73 5.62 -36.23
C SER A 1181 -1.50 6.52 -36.02
N GLN A 1182 -0.33 6.10 -36.52
CA GLN A 1182 0.89 6.92 -36.51
C GLN A 1182 0.73 8.19 -37.34
N VAL A 1183 0.22 8.08 -38.57
CA VAL A 1183 0.01 9.24 -39.45
C VAL A 1183 -0.93 10.25 -38.77
N LEU A 1184 -2.07 9.79 -38.25
CA LEU A 1184 -3.02 10.65 -37.53
C LEU A 1184 -2.40 11.32 -36.29
N ALA A 1185 -1.61 10.57 -35.50
CA ALA A 1185 -0.93 11.11 -34.33
C ALA A 1185 0.13 12.16 -34.70
N ASN A 1186 0.93 11.91 -35.74
CA ASN A 1186 1.94 12.86 -36.22
C ASN A 1186 1.29 14.14 -36.77
N THR A 1187 0.21 14.02 -37.55
CA THR A 1187 -0.57 15.18 -38.01
C THR A 1187 -1.16 15.97 -36.83
N ALA A 1188 -1.63 15.30 -35.78
CA ALA A 1188 -2.11 15.98 -34.58
C ALA A 1188 -0.99 16.73 -33.84
N ILE A 1189 0.23 16.18 -33.77
CA ILE A 1189 1.42 16.86 -33.23
C ILE A 1189 1.76 18.10 -34.08
N GLU A 1190 1.73 17.99 -35.41
CA GLU A 1190 1.98 19.13 -36.31
C GLU A 1190 0.94 20.24 -36.13
N ILE A 1191 -0.34 19.89 -35.97
CA ILE A 1191 -1.41 20.85 -35.66
C ILE A 1191 -1.12 21.54 -34.31
N LEU A 1192 -0.78 20.78 -33.26
CA LEU A 1192 -0.43 21.36 -31.96
C LEU A 1192 0.76 22.33 -32.07
N GLU A 1193 1.80 21.96 -32.82
CA GLU A 1193 2.96 22.82 -33.07
C GLU A 1193 2.62 24.06 -33.90
N LEU A 1194 1.64 24.00 -34.80
CA LEU A 1194 1.13 25.17 -35.52
C LEU A 1194 0.53 26.20 -34.55
N TYR A 1195 -0.22 25.77 -33.54
CA TYR A 1195 -0.76 26.67 -32.49
C TYR A 1195 0.33 27.21 -31.56
N ARG A 1196 1.41 26.47 -31.33
CA ARG A 1196 2.57 26.93 -30.55
C ARG A 1196 3.47 27.88 -31.33
N ARG A 1197 3.43 27.88 -32.67
CA ARG A 1197 4.35 28.66 -33.51
C ARG A 1197 4.35 30.17 -33.19
N PRO A 1198 3.21 30.87 -33.02
CA PRO A 1198 3.22 32.28 -32.64
C PRO A 1198 3.86 32.52 -31.27
N LEU A 1199 3.63 31.62 -30.30
CA LEU A 1199 4.26 31.67 -28.99
C LEU A 1199 5.79 31.51 -29.10
N LYS A 1200 6.26 30.49 -29.84
CA LYS A 1200 7.70 30.28 -30.07
C LYS A 1200 8.37 31.49 -30.71
N GLN A 1201 7.71 32.13 -31.67
CA GLN A 1201 8.21 33.34 -32.32
C GLN A 1201 8.25 34.54 -31.37
N ALA A 1202 7.26 34.70 -30.49
CA ALA A 1202 7.23 35.76 -29.49
C ALA A 1202 8.34 35.56 -28.45
N LEU A 1203 8.49 34.34 -27.91
CA LEU A 1203 9.52 34.01 -26.91
C LEU A 1203 10.93 34.08 -27.49
N ALA A 1204 11.15 33.66 -28.75
CA ALA A 1204 12.46 33.77 -29.39
C ALA A 1204 12.93 35.22 -29.62
N ARG A 1205 12.01 36.19 -29.61
CA ARG A 1205 12.33 37.63 -29.70
C ARG A 1205 12.46 38.31 -28.33
N SER A 1206 12.07 37.64 -27.26
CA SER A 1206 12.18 38.16 -25.89
C SER A 1206 13.63 38.17 -25.43
N LYS A 1207 13.97 39.11 -24.55
CA LYS A 1207 15.26 39.15 -23.88
C LYS A 1207 15.30 38.32 -22.58
N ARG A 1208 14.14 37.97 -22.02
CA ARG A 1208 14.01 37.30 -20.69
C ARG A 1208 13.55 35.85 -20.75
N PHE A 1209 12.77 35.46 -21.76
CA PHE A 1209 12.10 34.16 -21.82
C PHE A 1209 12.72 33.23 -22.87
N THR A 1210 12.55 31.92 -22.68
CA THR A 1210 13.08 30.89 -23.59
C THR A 1210 11.96 30.22 -24.38
N SER A 1211 12.21 29.96 -25.67
CA SER A 1211 11.27 29.23 -26.51
C SER A 1211 11.18 27.76 -26.07
N PRO A 1212 9.97 27.16 -26.03
CA PRO A 1212 9.82 25.76 -25.69
C PRO A 1212 10.36 24.82 -26.78
N HIS A 1213 10.87 23.67 -26.36
CA HIS A 1213 11.30 22.57 -27.24
C HIS A 1213 10.13 21.89 -27.95
N THR A 1214 10.43 21.22 -29.07
CA THR A 1214 9.50 20.26 -29.67
C THR A 1214 9.49 18.95 -28.88
N ILE A 1215 8.42 18.17 -28.99
CA ILE A 1215 8.36 16.86 -28.33
C ILE A 1215 9.44 15.89 -28.82
N TRP A 1216 9.86 15.99 -30.07
CA TRP A 1216 10.90 15.14 -30.64
C TRP A 1216 12.28 15.48 -30.09
N GLU A 1217 12.57 16.76 -29.83
CA GLU A 1217 13.80 17.16 -29.13
C GLU A 1217 13.84 16.59 -27.70
N ILE A 1218 12.72 16.68 -26.97
CA ILE A 1218 12.60 16.09 -25.62
C ILE A 1218 12.78 14.57 -25.67
N ALA A 1219 12.18 13.90 -26.68
CA ALA A 1219 12.34 12.46 -26.87
C ALA A 1219 13.79 12.06 -27.19
N GLN A 1220 14.53 12.84 -27.97
CA GLN A 1220 15.95 12.56 -28.22
C GLN A 1220 16.80 12.65 -26.96
N LYS A 1221 16.50 13.62 -26.09
CA LYS A 1221 17.15 13.74 -24.77
C LYS A 1221 16.87 12.52 -23.91
N ALA A 1222 15.60 12.14 -23.77
CA ALA A 1222 15.21 10.97 -22.97
C ALA A 1222 15.85 9.66 -23.47
N LYS A 1223 15.96 9.47 -24.79
CA LYS A 1223 16.54 8.27 -25.41
C LYS A 1223 18.00 7.98 -25.01
N GLN A 1224 18.73 9.00 -24.54
CA GLN A 1224 20.11 8.84 -24.07
C GLN A 1224 20.19 8.04 -22.74
N VAL A 1225 19.11 8.03 -21.96
CA VAL A 1225 19.06 7.40 -20.63
C VAL A 1225 18.09 6.21 -20.59
N LEU A 1226 16.92 6.32 -21.24
CA LEU A 1226 15.92 5.24 -21.27
C LEU A 1226 15.21 5.09 -22.61
N SER A 1227 14.65 3.91 -22.85
CA SER A 1227 13.83 3.64 -24.03
C SER A 1227 12.52 4.45 -24.04
N LEU A 1228 12.15 4.98 -25.21
CA LEU A 1228 10.85 5.63 -25.44
C LEU A 1228 9.64 4.67 -25.36
N GLY A 1229 9.90 3.37 -25.20
CA GLY A 1229 8.88 2.37 -24.89
C GLY A 1229 8.38 2.44 -23.44
N HIS A 1230 9.13 3.07 -22.55
CA HIS A 1230 8.74 3.31 -21.17
C HIS A 1230 7.69 4.43 -21.10
N GLN A 1231 6.40 4.08 -21.24
CA GLN A 1231 5.31 5.03 -21.49
C GLN A 1231 4.26 5.15 -20.36
N ALA A 1232 4.40 4.43 -19.26
CA ALA A 1232 3.43 4.49 -18.16
C ALA A 1232 3.77 5.55 -17.14
N GLY A 1233 2.73 6.26 -16.66
CA GLY A 1233 2.89 7.28 -15.60
C GLY A 1233 3.92 8.32 -16.01
N GLU A 1234 3.61 9.07 -17.08
CA GLU A 1234 4.49 10.07 -17.73
C GLU A 1234 5.78 9.49 -18.36
N GLY A 1235 6.24 8.31 -17.93
CA GLY A 1235 7.26 7.52 -18.61
C GLY A 1235 8.52 8.30 -18.93
N TRP A 1236 8.99 8.21 -20.18
CA TRP A 1236 10.17 8.91 -20.67
C TRP A 1236 10.05 10.45 -20.69
N LEU A 1237 8.84 11.01 -20.59
CA LEU A 1237 8.66 12.46 -20.56
C LEU A 1237 9.36 13.08 -19.36
N LEU A 1238 9.28 12.44 -18.18
CA LEU A 1238 9.89 12.96 -16.95
C LEU A 1238 11.39 13.12 -17.10
N THR A 1239 12.08 12.07 -17.55
CA THR A 1239 13.53 12.12 -17.79
C THR A 1239 13.88 13.15 -18.87
N GLY A 1240 13.08 13.24 -19.93
CA GLY A 1240 13.27 14.25 -20.98
C GLY A 1240 13.12 15.69 -20.47
N GLU A 1241 12.12 15.94 -19.61
CA GLU A 1241 11.92 17.24 -18.95
C GLU A 1241 13.07 17.57 -18.00
N MET A 1242 13.57 16.61 -17.23
CA MET A 1242 14.71 16.80 -16.32
C MET A 1242 15.97 17.18 -17.08
N ILE A 1243 16.35 16.43 -18.12
CA ILE A 1243 17.53 16.73 -18.94
C ILE A 1243 17.40 18.10 -19.61
N LYS A 1244 16.21 18.41 -20.14
CA LYS A 1244 15.90 19.73 -20.71
C LYS A 1244 16.11 20.87 -19.69
N LEU A 1245 15.67 20.67 -18.44
CA LEU A 1245 15.81 21.68 -17.39
C LEU A 1245 17.28 21.89 -17.00
N ILE A 1246 18.03 20.80 -16.83
CA ILE A 1246 19.47 20.84 -16.51
C ILE A 1246 20.23 21.59 -17.61
N GLU A 1247 20.03 21.25 -18.88
CA GLU A 1247 20.67 21.94 -20.00
C GLU A 1247 20.26 23.42 -20.13
N ALA A 1248 19.10 23.81 -19.58
CA ALA A 1248 18.61 25.18 -19.54
C ALA A 1248 19.07 25.96 -18.29
N GLY A 1249 20.04 25.43 -17.53
CA GLY A 1249 20.59 26.04 -16.32
C GLY A 1249 19.65 25.98 -15.11
N VAL A 1250 18.80 24.96 -15.04
CA VAL A 1250 17.92 24.66 -13.89
C VAL A 1250 18.40 23.35 -13.26
N GLU A 1251 19.40 23.45 -12.39
CA GLU A 1251 20.11 22.29 -11.83
C GLU A 1251 19.39 21.68 -10.62
N ASN A 1252 18.53 22.45 -9.94
CA ASN A 1252 17.70 21.94 -8.84
C ASN A 1252 16.36 21.48 -9.39
N ILE A 1253 15.93 20.25 -9.09
CA ILE A 1253 14.66 19.70 -9.59
C ILE A 1253 13.89 19.01 -8.46
N ILE A 1254 12.62 19.40 -8.31
CA ILE A 1254 11.64 18.68 -7.51
C ILE A 1254 10.87 17.73 -8.44
N CYS A 1255 11.02 16.43 -8.22
CA CYS A 1255 10.26 15.39 -8.92
C CYS A 1255 9.07 14.91 -8.07
N MET A 1256 7.86 15.31 -8.45
CA MET A 1256 6.63 15.03 -7.72
C MET A 1256 6.02 13.68 -8.11
N GLN A 1257 5.80 12.82 -7.12
CA GLN A 1257 5.18 11.51 -7.31
C GLN A 1257 3.75 11.49 -6.76
N PRO A 1258 2.84 10.68 -7.33
CA PRO A 1258 1.42 10.66 -6.97
C PRO A 1258 1.09 9.76 -5.77
N PHE A 1259 2.07 9.47 -4.92
CA PHE A 1259 1.95 8.57 -3.76
C PHE A 1259 2.25 9.36 -2.48
N ALA A 1260 1.42 9.15 -1.46
CA ALA A 1260 1.47 9.86 -0.19
C ALA A 1260 2.19 9.05 0.90
#